data_AF-B4LQ23-F1
#
_entry.id   AF-B4LQ23-F1
#
_cell.length_a   1.000
_cell.length_b   1.000
_cell.length_c   1.000
_cell.angle_alpha   90.00
_cell.angle_beta   90.00
_cell.angle_gamma   90.00
#
_symmetry.space_group_name_H-M   'P 1'
#
loop_
_entity.id
_entity.type
_entity.pdbx_description
1 polymer ?
#
loop_
_entity_poly.entity_id
_entity_poly.type
_entity_poly.pdbx_seq_one_letter_code
_entity_poly.pdbx_strand_id
1 'polypeptide(L)'
;MALEIDAKNAAATGDAGTIGKAKAKENKNHNNNNNAPAAGEKNLVNGSSAATKKKGKKNRNKSPPQNAVEAEASAALSNGHSENGDAADANANVLAEKGEGVAAGAVVGDGAEGGASAEGAVAEGDAAAAGEDVDLDALHDIGITVNISSPGTDVLSVQLSSMELVQEIHQLLMDREETCHRTCFSLQLDNVTLDNFAELKTIESLEQGSTIRVVEEPYTMREARIHVRHVRDLLKNLDPADAYNGIDCTSLTYLNTITQGDLLDKKRTRPDSVDCTPPDYVTPGVREPPLLPLHPNIKNAKGPQALKVLTTSAWNPPPGPRKLHGDLMYLYVVTMEDKRFHISACSKGFYINQSTDECFNPKPDNPSHLSHSLIDLLSHISPSFRRAFQAIQKRRTMRHAFERVATPYQVYQWAAPQLEHTVDAIRAEDAFSSKLGYEEHIPGQTRDWNEELQTTRELPRKTLPERLLRERAIFKVHGDFVTAATRGAMAVIDGNVLAINPGEDAKMQMFIWNNIFFSLGFDVRDHYKELGGDHAAFVAPRYDLHGVRVYNAVDIEGLYTLGTVVIDYRGYRVTAQSIIPGILEREQEQSVVYGSIDFGKTVLSHPKYLELLRQAGKHLKILPHSVLNERDEPVELCSSVECKGIIGNDGRHYILDLLRTFPPDVNFLKLQDVQLSKELTEMGFPIEHRHKLCCLRQELLEAFIEDRYVTFIRIAAVHLQQLNAKKQAATANAEKELPAIAEKQEEPNEEQPEKTEEQPAEKEESKPTPSETKSAEAMVNAIREAQSNVAVSNEVQAAEVVKRACAAVGSLKEKEFDFRFNPDVFSPGIRHVDGPDGGVQSLAKQKRLVQDAAEFLVLKQIPAFIKEHMAHSSPPIDGQSLTESLHSHGINVRYLGKVIKMLGQMPRMDYLHRIAILEIIVRATKHIYYTYMQSTEPLHLSAAISHFLNCLLTTGPVNPAVSSDELHKKQPRNNSGKHNKHKAAKASKPQAAAAQNGNATAAGSGGAGATTSGATSSNSDWTLVTPRSLWQQIRKEVKAYWNWELDCDSIESAGAKYGLLRISLLRAFCLKVGIQVLLREYNFESKHKPTFGDDDIVNVFPVVKHISPRATDAYNFYTTGQAKIQQGMLKEGYELISEALNLLNNVFGAMHQENDSCLRMLARLSYLLGDAQDALAIQQRAVIMSERVNGIDHPSTILEYTHLSLYSFANGHVGMSLKLLYRARYLLVLICGEDHPEVALIDSNISLILHALGEYELSLRFIEHALKLNLKYFGNKAMHVAVSYHLMARIQSCMGDFRSALNNEKETYSIYKSQLGEKHEKTRESAECLRLLTHEAVALQRKMNDIYSNGKLTSDLPPIHITPPSMGSVLEMLNTINGILFVHISQKDIVKVRSEIEKHLKTNTDENDVPDESEITSALKTIVAAVNNNDNASETEQPKDEASAAGTPTQLTNGSEESTATVSS
;
A
#
# COMPACT_ATOMS: atom_id res chain seq x y z
N MET A 1 8.67 22.74 29.13
CA MET A 1 7.20 22.76 29.00
C MET A 1 6.77 21.43 28.37
N ALA A 2 6.22 20.47 29.11
CA ALA A 2 5.57 20.57 30.42
C ALA A 2 6.37 19.95 31.60
N LEU A 3 6.39 20.68 32.70
CA LEU A 3 6.39 20.18 34.08
C LEU A 3 5.13 20.79 34.72
N GLU A 4 4.67 20.23 35.85
CA GLU A 4 3.49 20.66 36.62
C GLU A 4 2.10 20.38 36.00
N ILE A 5 1.56 19.17 36.23
CA ILE A 5 0.26 19.06 36.90
C ILE A 5 0.43 18.10 38.09
N ASP A 6 0.14 18.62 39.28
CA ASP A 6 0.46 18.01 40.56
C ASP A 6 -0.70 17.15 41.12
N ALA A 7 -0.30 16.20 41.97
CA ALA A 7 -1.08 15.47 42.98
C ALA A 7 -2.63 15.58 43.00
N LYS A 8 -3.31 14.47 42.64
CA LYS A 8 -4.48 13.88 43.34
C LYS A 8 -4.95 12.57 42.69
N ASN A 9 -4.42 11.42 43.11
CA ASN A 9 -5.11 10.10 43.16
C ASN A 9 -4.20 8.99 43.73
N ALA A 10 -3.57 9.23 44.89
CA ALA A 10 -2.73 8.24 45.57
C ALA A 10 -3.05 8.22 47.09
N ALA A 11 -4.25 7.76 47.45
CA ALA A 11 -4.67 7.58 48.85
C ALA A 11 -5.85 6.61 49.01
N ALA A 12 -5.62 5.31 48.80
CA ALA A 12 -6.61 4.25 49.11
C ALA A 12 -5.94 2.91 49.48
N THR A 13 -4.96 2.94 50.40
CA THR A 13 -4.49 1.73 51.09
C THR A 13 -5.55 1.27 52.09
N GLY A 14 -6.07 0.05 51.94
CA GLY A 14 -7.14 -0.51 52.77
C GLY A 14 -6.96 -2.00 53.02
N ASP A 15 -6.11 -2.32 54.00
CA ASP A 15 -5.76 -3.64 54.51
C ASP A 15 -6.98 -4.54 54.86
N ALA A 16 -6.99 -5.79 54.39
CA ALA A 16 -7.86 -6.88 54.88
C ALA A 16 -7.47 -8.26 54.30
N GLY A 17 -6.49 -8.93 54.91
CA GLY A 17 -6.29 -10.37 54.67
C GLY A 17 -7.24 -11.24 55.49
N THR A 18 -7.92 -12.24 54.89
CA THR A 18 -8.32 -13.46 55.62
C THR A 18 -8.40 -14.68 54.69
N ILE A 19 -7.95 -15.82 55.22
CA ILE A 19 -7.78 -17.12 54.54
C ILE A 19 -9.12 -17.85 54.34
N GLY A 20 -9.28 -18.54 53.19
CA GLY A 20 -10.42 -19.43 52.93
C GLY A 20 -10.03 -20.66 52.07
N LYS A 21 -9.46 -21.71 52.68
CA LYS A 21 -9.14 -22.98 52.00
C LYS A 21 -10.42 -23.72 51.57
N ALA A 22 -10.57 -24.04 50.28
CA ALA A 22 -11.56 -25.02 49.78
C ALA A 22 -10.86 -26.09 48.92
N LYS A 23 -10.99 -27.36 49.31
CA LYS A 23 -10.29 -28.49 48.68
C LYS A 23 -11.01 -28.99 47.42
N ALA A 24 -10.24 -29.24 46.36
CA ALA A 24 -10.65 -30.17 45.31
C ALA A 24 -10.74 -31.60 45.85
N LYS A 25 -11.65 -32.40 45.29
CA LYS A 25 -11.68 -33.86 45.45
C LYS A 25 -11.52 -34.49 44.07
N GLU A 26 -10.46 -35.28 43.90
CA GLU A 26 -10.33 -36.17 42.75
C GLU A 26 -11.52 -37.13 42.68
N ASN A 27 -11.89 -37.54 41.47
CA ASN A 27 -12.41 -38.89 41.29
C ASN A 27 -11.93 -39.44 39.94
N LYS A 28 -10.98 -40.39 39.99
CA LYS A 28 -10.53 -41.15 38.83
C LYS A 28 -11.60 -42.17 38.46
N ASN A 29 -11.85 -42.37 37.16
CA ASN A 29 -12.10 -43.72 36.68
C ASN A 29 -11.72 -43.91 35.20
N HIS A 30 -11.46 -45.17 34.84
CA HIS A 30 -10.69 -45.59 33.67
C HIS A 30 -11.52 -45.98 32.42
N ASN A 31 -10.80 -46.00 31.30
CA ASN A 31 -10.86 -46.95 30.18
C ASN A 31 -11.82 -46.78 28.97
N ASN A 32 -11.13 -46.66 27.82
CA ASN A 32 -11.28 -47.43 26.58
C ASN A 32 -12.27 -47.01 25.46
N ASN A 33 -11.65 -46.54 24.37
CA ASN A 33 -11.83 -46.99 22.97
C ASN A 33 -13.26 -47.12 22.40
N ASN A 34 -13.64 -46.19 21.50
CA ASN A 34 -13.50 -46.41 20.04
C ASN A 34 -14.14 -45.28 19.18
N ASN A 35 -13.56 -45.07 18.00
CA ASN A 35 -14.06 -44.37 16.80
C ASN A 35 -15.54 -43.91 16.73
N ALA A 36 -15.77 -42.61 16.47
CA ALA A 36 -16.34 -42.08 15.21
C ALA A 36 -16.83 -40.61 15.36
N PRO A 37 -16.81 -39.76 14.31
CA PRO A 37 -17.14 -38.34 14.43
C PRO A 37 -18.56 -37.96 13.93
N ALA A 38 -19.24 -37.06 14.64
CA ALA A 38 -20.20 -36.06 14.09
C ALA A 38 -20.81 -35.16 15.19
N ALA A 39 -21.04 -33.88 14.82
CA ALA A 39 -22.04 -32.92 15.30
C ALA A 39 -22.66 -33.04 16.73
N GLY A 40 -22.56 -31.97 17.51
CA GLY A 40 -23.37 -31.81 18.73
C GLY A 40 -23.16 -30.47 19.45
N GLU A 41 -24.02 -29.48 19.18
CA GLU A 41 -24.19 -28.32 20.07
C GLU A 41 -24.77 -28.76 21.43
N LYS A 42 -24.37 -28.11 22.54
CA LYS A 42 -25.30 -27.34 23.40
C LYS A 42 -24.69 -26.73 24.67
N ASN A 43 -25.09 -25.48 24.90
CA ASN A 43 -25.45 -24.85 26.17
C ASN A 43 -24.39 -24.64 27.27
N LEU A 44 -24.29 -23.39 27.69
CA LEU A 44 -24.79 -23.00 29.01
C LEU A 44 -25.62 -21.70 28.89
N VAL A 45 -26.81 -21.71 29.50
CA VAL A 45 -27.83 -20.64 29.47
C VAL A 45 -28.35 -20.49 30.89
N ASN A 46 -28.57 -19.25 31.38
CA ASN A 46 -29.77 -18.84 32.15
C ASN A 46 -29.68 -17.41 32.66
N GLY A 47 -30.80 -16.68 32.68
CA GLY A 47 -30.85 -15.33 33.27
C GLY A 47 -32.07 -14.44 32.98
N SER A 48 -33.26 -14.99 32.71
CA SER A 48 -34.48 -14.19 32.49
C SER A 48 -35.61 -14.63 33.43
N SER A 49 -36.11 -13.72 34.29
CA SER A 49 -37.44 -13.84 34.90
C SER A 49 -38.00 -12.45 35.26
N ALA A 50 -39.32 -12.35 35.39
CA ALA A 50 -40.04 -11.08 35.28
C ALA A 50 -40.80 -10.67 36.56
N ALA A 51 -41.10 -9.37 36.61
CA ALA A 51 -42.25 -8.74 37.28
C ALA A 51 -42.45 -8.93 38.80
N THR A 52 -42.41 -7.80 39.54
CA THR A 52 -43.57 -7.37 40.35
C THR A 52 -43.53 -5.88 40.70
N LYS A 53 -44.72 -5.26 40.76
CA LYS A 53 -44.93 -3.83 41.06
C LYS A 53 -44.80 -3.55 42.56
N LYS A 54 -44.18 -2.42 42.96
CA LYS A 54 -44.70 -1.56 44.06
C LYS A 54 -44.19 -0.11 43.99
N LYS A 55 -45.07 0.82 44.38
CA LYS A 55 -44.90 2.29 44.32
C LYS A 55 -44.07 2.80 45.53
N GLY A 56 -43.34 3.91 45.40
CA GLY A 56 -42.66 4.51 46.56
C GLY A 56 -41.94 5.87 46.39
N LYS A 57 -42.70 6.96 46.20
CA LYS A 57 -42.36 8.38 46.50
C LYS A 57 -41.04 9.02 45.97
N LYS A 58 -41.26 9.98 45.08
CA LYS A 58 -40.54 11.26 44.88
C LYS A 58 -39.62 11.71 46.04
N ASN A 59 -38.43 12.20 45.70
CA ASN A 59 -37.98 13.51 46.19
C ASN A 59 -37.16 14.27 45.12
N ARG A 60 -37.06 15.59 45.25
CA ARG A 60 -36.63 16.55 44.21
C ARG A 60 -35.42 17.38 44.71
N ASN A 61 -34.63 17.94 43.78
CA ASN A 61 -33.51 18.89 43.99
C ASN A 61 -32.24 18.22 44.57
N LYS A 62 -31.00 18.48 44.11
CA LYS A 62 -30.35 19.76 43.76
C LYS A 62 -29.09 19.49 42.89
N SER A 63 -28.70 20.42 42.02
CA SER A 63 -27.42 20.42 41.29
C SER A 63 -26.22 20.73 42.19
N PRO A 64 -25.00 20.31 41.79
CA PRO A 64 -23.82 21.20 41.84
C PRO A 64 -22.98 21.04 40.53
N PRO A 65 -21.77 21.63 40.35
CA PRO A 65 -21.63 22.82 39.51
C PRO A 65 -20.61 22.68 38.35
N GLN A 66 -20.48 23.76 37.57
CA GLN A 66 -19.52 23.94 36.49
C GLN A 66 -18.05 23.83 36.94
N ASN A 67 -17.22 23.18 36.11
CA ASN A 67 -15.82 23.49 35.77
C ASN A 67 -15.06 22.20 35.37
N ALA A 68 -15.13 21.85 34.09
CA ALA A 68 -14.14 21.01 33.42
C ALA A 68 -14.03 21.52 31.98
N VAL A 69 -12.81 21.71 31.48
CA VAL A 69 -12.56 22.14 30.10
C VAL A 69 -12.73 20.90 29.22
N GLU A 70 -13.83 20.83 28.48
CA GLU A 70 -14.03 19.82 27.45
C GLU A 70 -13.34 20.30 26.17
N ALA A 71 -12.20 19.69 25.87
CA ALA A 71 -11.54 19.83 24.57
C ALA A 71 -12.29 18.96 23.54
N GLU A 72 -13.46 19.43 23.10
CA GLU A 72 -14.11 18.90 21.91
C GLU A 72 -13.36 19.40 20.67
N ALA A 73 -12.36 18.64 20.23
CA ALA A 73 -11.74 18.80 18.92
C ALA A 73 -12.73 18.32 17.84
N SER A 74 -13.72 19.17 17.52
CA SER A 74 -14.62 18.99 16.39
C SER A 74 -13.87 19.21 15.07
N ALA A 75 -13.06 18.23 14.68
CA ALA A 75 -12.49 18.19 13.34
C ALA A 75 -13.62 17.97 12.32
N ALA A 76 -13.83 18.96 11.45
CA ALA A 76 -14.78 18.87 10.35
C ALA A 76 -14.34 17.77 9.38
N LEU A 77 -14.98 16.60 9.48
CA LEU A 77 -14.83 15.53 8.49
C LEU A 77 -15.76 15.82 7.31
N SER A 78 -15.32 16.68 6.38
CA SER A 78 -15.98 16.82 5.08
C SER A 78 -15.79 15.51 4.30
N ASN A 79 -16.79 14.62 4.37
CA ASN A 79 -16.72 13.33 3.70
C ASN A 79 -16.76 13.52 2.19
N GLY A 80 -15.70 13.12 1.50
CA GLY A 80 -15.71 12.83 0.07
C GLY A 80 -16.53 11.58 -0.22
N HIS A 81 -17.85 11.62 0.04
CA HIS A 81 -18.76 10.54 -0.33
C HIS A 81 -19.01 10.59 -1.84
N SER A 82 -18.48 9.61 -2.54
CA SER A 82 -18.91 9.26 -3.89
C SER A 82 -20.28 8.58 -3.82
N GLU A 83 -21.36 9.37 -3.82
CA GLU A 83 -22.67 8.86 -4.27
C GLU A 83 -22.59 8.57 -5.78
N ASN A 84 -21.97 7.43 -6.13
CA ASN A 84 -22.03 6.86 -7.48
C ASN A 84 -23.39 6.18 -7.70
N GLY A 85 -24.44 7.00 -7.69
CA GLY A 85 -25.83 6.66 -7.95
C GLY A 85 -26.70 7.92 -8.14
N ASP A 86 -27.07 8.22 -9.39
CA ASP A 86 -28.17 9.11 -9.81
C ASP A 86 -28.11 10.63 -9.50
N ALA A 87 -27.16 11.13 -8.71
CA ALA A 87 -27.13 12.54 -8.27
C ALA A 87 -26.18 13.48 -9.06
N ALA A 88 -25.09 12.98 -9.64
CA ALA A 88 -24.06 13.81 -10.30
C ALA A 88 -24.44 14.20 -11.74
N ASP A 89 -25.42 15.09 -11.88
CA ASP A 89 -25.78 15.68 -13.18
C ASP A 89 -26.26 17.13 -12.98
N ALA A 90 -25.31 17.94 -12.50
CA ALA A 90 -25.30 19.39 -12.36
C ALA A 90 -24.01 19.81 -11.59
N ASN A 91 -22.84 19.79 -12.26
CA ASN A 91 -21.73 20.76 -12.09
C ASN A 91 -20.36 20.21 -12.56
N ALA A 92 -20.09 20.44 -13.84
CA ALA A 92 -18.75 20.66 -14.39
C ALA A 92 -18.84 21.62 -15.58
N ASN A 93 -19.64 22.71 -15.48
CA ASN A 93 -19.87 23.61 -16.61
C ASN A 93 -20.35 25.03 -16.24
N VAL A 94 -19.80 25.65 -15.18
CA VAL A 94 -20.03 27.10 -14.87
C VAL A 94 -18.74 27.78 -14.40
N LEU A 95 -17.75 27.92 -15.29
CA LEU A 95 -16.62 28.84 -15.12
C LEU A 95 -16.21 29.52 -16.45
N ALA A 96 -17.18 29.94 -17.30
CA ALA A 96 -16.88 30.78 -18.48
C ALA A 96 -18.06 31.58 -19.06
N GLU A 97 -19.10 31.97 -18.30
CA GLU A 97 -20.14 32.89 -18.83
C GLU A 97 -20.33 34.15 -17.96
N LYS A 98 -19.66 35.24 -18.39
CA LYS A 98 -20.01 36.63 -18.07
C LYS A 98 -19.84 37.46 -19.35
N GLY A 99 -20.93 37.92 -19.95
CA GLY A 99 -20.87 38.72 -21.17
C GLY A 99 -22.18 38.82 -21.93
N GLU A 100 -23.19 39.48 -21.34
CA GLU A 100 -24.40 39.86 -22.06
C GLU A 100 -24.09 40.82 -23.23
N GLY A 101 -24.96 40.87 -24.25
CA GLY A 101 -25.14 42.08 -25.05
C GLY A 101 -24.75 42.02 -26.54
N VAL A 102 -25.69 41.50 -27.35
CA VAL A 102 -26.23 42.17 -28.55
C VAL A 102 -25.33 43.21 -29.27
N ALA A 103 -24.81 42.87 -30.46
CA ALA A 103 -24.95 43.63 -31.73
C ALA A 103 -23.79 43.40 -32.73
N ALA A 104 -24.15 42.87 -33.90
CA ALA A 104 -23.65 43.20 -35.24
C ALA A 104 -22.30 43.95 -35.43
N GLY A 105 -21.38 43.28 -36.12
CA GLY A 105 -21.00 43.74 -37.47
C GLY A 105 -19.62 44.37 -37.68
N ALA A 106 -18.90 43.76 -38.62
CA ALA A 106 -18.04 44.37 -39.63
C ALA A 106 -16.57 44.77 -39.32
N VAL A 107 -15.68 44.03 -39.99
CA VAL A 107 -14.63 44.53 -40.90
C VAL A 107 -13.31 45.11 -40.31
N VAL A 108 -12.26 44.28 -40.43
CA VAL A 108 -10.91 44.54 -40.99
C VAL A 108 -10.19 45.86 -40.61
N GLY A 109 -9.00 45.71 -40.02
CA GLY A 109 -7.98 46.76 -39.91
C GLY A 109 -6.59 46.17 -39.65
N ASP A 110 -5.79 46.05 -40.71
CA ASP A 110 -4.41 45.52 -40.72
C ASP A 110 -3.39 46.63 -40.38
N GLY A 111 -2.15 46.30 -39.94
CA GLY A 111 -1.05 47.29 -39.92
C GLY A 111 -0.03 47.31 -38.76
N ALA A 112 1.04 46.52 -38.91
CA ALA A 112 2.46 46.91 -38.82
C ALA A 112 3.11 47.63 -37.59
N GLU A 113 4.11 46.92 -37.05
CA GLU A 113 5.51 47.34 -36.79
C GLU A 113 5.90 48.42 -35.74
N GLY A 114 6.92 48.06 -34.94
CA GLY A 114 7.71 48.94 -34.05
C GLY A 114 7.83 48.36 -32.63
N GLY A 115 8.97 47.95 -32.09
CA GLY A 115 10.35 47.98 -32.59
C GLY A 115 11.29 48.52 -31.50
N ALA A 116 11.87 47.64 -30.67
CA ALA A 116 12.98 47.98 -29.76
C ALA A 116 13.79 46.73 -29.40
N SER A 117 15.10 46.80 -29.62
CA SER A 117 16.09 45.73 -29.36
C SER A 117 16.63 45.79 -27.92
N ALA A 118 16.85 44.63 -27.31
CA ALA A 118 17.81 44.44 -26.22
C ALA A 118 18.40 43.02 -26.26
N GLU A 119 19.64 42.89 -26.72
CA GLU A 119 20.45 41.67 -26.53
C GLU A 119 21.00 41.65 -25.10
N GLY A 120 21.02 40.49 -24.44
CA GLY A 120 21.80 40.32 -23.20
C GLY A 120 21.24 39.30 -22.20
N ALA A 121 22.00 38.22 -22.00
CA ALA A 121 22.03 37.35 -20.83
C ALA A 121 20.70 36.76 -20.29
N VAL A 122 20.53 35.45 -20.49
CA VAL A 122 19.86 34.59 -19.50
C VAL A 122 20.88 33.54 -19.08
N ALA A 123 21.35 33.68 -17.83
CA ALA A 123 22.29 32.77 -17.19
C ALA A 123 21.55 31.74 -16.32
N GLU A 124 22.25 30.63 -16.06
CA GLU A 124 22.21 29.79 -14.85
C GLU A 124 20.91 29.79 -14.02
N GLY A 125 20.11 28.73 -14.22
CA GLY A 125 19.01 28.37 -13.33
C GLY A 125 19.41 27.31 -12.31
N ASP A 126 20.36 27.62 -11.43
CA ASP A 126 20.53 26.90 -10.16
C ASP A 126 19.45 27.39 -9.18
N ALA A 127 18.30 26.72 -9.17
CA ALA A 127 17.24 26.97 -8.20
C ALA A 127 17.53 26.20 -6.91
N ALA A 128 18.36 26.77 -6.05
CA ALA A 128 18.54 26.27 -4.70
C ALA A 128 17.20 26.29 -3.95
N ALA A 129 16.83 25.16 -3.33
CA ALA A 129 15.75 25.08 -2.36
C ALA A 129 16.16 25.78 -1.05
N ALA A 130 16.28 27.10 -1.10
CA ALA A 130 16.35 27.98 0.07
C ALA A 130 14.91 28.40 0.41
N GLY A 131 14.56 28.35 1.71
CA GLY A 131 13.17 28.41 2.15
C GLY A 131 12.42 29.64 1.65
N GLU A 132 11.35 29.40 0.89
CA GLU A 132 10.20 30.30 0.91
C GLU A 132 9.52 30.11 2.27
N ASP A 133 9.57 31.13 3.13
CA ASP A 133 8.72 31.19 4.31
C ASP A 133 7.26 31.20 3.83
N VAL A 134 6.60 30.04 3.90
CA VAL A 134 5.19 29.89 3.58
C VAL A 134 4.40 30.75 4.56
N ASP A 135 3.63 31.70 4.05
CA ASP A 135 2.78 32.60 4.85
C ASP A 135 1.61 31.82 5.47
N LEU A 136 1.91 31.16 6.59
CA LEU A 136 1.04 30.23 7.32
C LEU A 136 -0.24 30.90 7.85
N ASP A 137 -0.24 32.23 8.02
CA ASP A 137 -1.42 32.96 8.51
C ASP A 137 -2.56 32.97 7.47
N ALA A 138 -2.28 32.68 6.20
CA ALA A 138 -3.30 32.60 5.15
C ALA A 138 -4.20 31.34 5.22
N LEU A 139 -3.85 30.31 6.01
CA LEU A 139 -4.66 29.09 6.18
C LEU A 139 -5.60 29.12 7.40
N HIS A 140 -5.43 30.05 8.33
CA HIS A 140 -6.29 30.14 9.53
C HIS A 140 -7.60 30.88 9.23
N ASP A 141 -8.49 30.23 8.46
CA ASP A 141 -9.82 30.77 8.21
C ASP A 141 -10.70 30.74 9.48
N ILE A 142 -11.42 31.83 9.72
CA ILE A 142 -12.18 32.04 10.96
C ILE A 142 -13.55 31.36 10.81
N GLY A 143 -13.66 30.13 11.30
CA GLY A 143 -14.89 29.34 11.21
C GLY A 143 -16.09 30.00 11.89
N ILE A 144 -17.20 30.13 11.14
CA ILE A 144 -18.46 30.74 11.55
C ILE A 144 -19.35 29.67 12.19
N THR A 145 -19.94 29.94 13.35
CA THR A 145 -20.96 29.08 13.96
C THR A 145 -22.34 29.43 13.44
N VAL A 146 -23.03 28.46 12.84
CA VAL A 146 -24.36 28.61 12.23
C VAL A 146 -25.34 27.67 12.94
N ASN A 147 -26.56 28.14 13.17
CA ASN A 147 -27.65 27.35 13.74
C ASN A 147 -28.54 26.79 12.62
N ILE A 148 -28.78 25.49 12.59
CA ILE A 148 -29.63 24.83 11.60
C ILE A 148 -30.90 24.34 12.28
N SER A 149 -32.07 24.81 11.81
CA SER A 149 -33.37 24.36 12.31
C SER A 149 -34.08 23.47 11.28
N SER A 150 -34.26 22.18 11.62
CA SER A 150 -34.94 21.21 10.76
C SER A 150 -36.33 20.85 11.29
N PRO A 151 -37.32 20.53 10.42
CA PRO A 151 -38.66 20.18 10.86
C PRO A 151 -38.70 18.95 11.80
N GLY A 152 -39.09 19.17 13.05
CA GLY A 152 -39.29 18.11 14.04
C GLY A 152 -38.04 17.64 14.79
N THR A 153 -36.89 18.29 14.62
CA THR A 153 -35.68 18.05 15.43
C THR A 153 -35.35 19.29 16.28
N ASP A 154 -34.45 19.13 17.25
CA ASP A 154 -33.85 20.27 17.94
C ASP A 154 -32.93 21.06 16.99
N VAL A 155 -32.60 22.30 17.37
CA VAL A 155 -31.72 23.18 16.60
C VAL A 155 -30.27 22.70 16.74
N LEU A 156 -29.58 22.57 15.60
CA LEU A 156 -28.21 22.09 15.51
C LEU A 156 -27.25 23.27 15.29
N SER A 157 -26.39 23.57 16.26
CA SER A 157 -25.27 24.50 16.06
C SER A 157 -24.09 23.77 15.42
N VAL A 158 -23.56 24.28 14.30
CA VAL A 158 -22.39 23.73 13.59
C VAL A 158 -21.37 24.86 13.40
N GLN A 159 -20.09 24.56 13.57
CA GLN A 159 -19.01 25.47 13.16
C GLN A 159 -18.51 25.03 11.78
N LEU A 160 -18.47 25.98 10.85
CA LEU A 160 -18.22 25.78 9.42
C LEU A 160 -17.13 26.78 8.98
N SER A 161 -16.21 26.39 8.10
CA SER A 161 -15.25 27.33 7.50
C SER A 161 -15.97 28.33 6.58
N SER A 162 -15.44 29.55 6.45
CA SER A 162 -16.07 30.58 5.59
C SER A 162 -15.94 30.24 4.09
N MET A 163 -15.01 29.33 3.76
CA MET A 163 -14.79 28.83 2.41
C MET A 163 -15.63 27.59 2.04
N GLU A 164 -16.35 26.98 2.98
CA GLU A 164 -17.23 25.84 2.69
C GLU A 164 -18.40 26.25 1.79
N LEU A 165 -18.92 25.30 1.00
CA LEU A 165 -20.11 25.49 0.18
C LEU A 165 -21.39 25.17 0.97
N VAL A 166 -22.50 25.81 0.61
CA VAL A 166 -23.84 25.49 1.17
C VAL A 166 -24.21 24.01 0.98
N GLN A 167 -23.74 23.37 -0.10
CA GLN A 167 -23.88 21.93 -0.34
C GLN A 167 -23.23 21.06 0.75
N GLU A 168 -22.20 21.54 1.46
CA GLU A 168 -21.55 20.81 2.54
C GLU A 168 -22.45 20.76 3.79
N ILE A 169 -23.22 21.82 4.05
CA ILE A 169 -24.29 21.81 5.05
C ILE A 169 -25.38 20.79 4.66
N HIS A 170 -25.75 20.71 3.37
CA HIS A 170 -26.70 19.73 2.87
C HIS A 170 -26.19 18.29 3.09
N GLN A 171 -24.91 18.01 2.80
CA GLN A 171 -24.29 16.71 3.07
C GLN A 171 -24.23 16.40 4.57
N LEU A 172 -23.84 17.35 5.41
CA LEU A 172 -23.78 17.19 6.86
C LEU A 172 -25.14 16.81 7.47
N LEU A 173 -26.23 17.34 6.91
CA LEU A 173 -27.59 16.96 7.29
C LEU A 173 -28.00 15.58 6.78
N MET A 174 -27.52 15.14 5.61
CA MET A 174 -27.72 13.79 5.09
C MET A 174 -26.90 12.73 5.85
N ASP A 175 -25.74 13.09 6.38
CA ASP A 175 -24.87 12.20 7.17
C ASP A 175 -25.37 12.01 8.62
N ARG A 176 -25.95 13.07 9.23
CA ARG A 176 -26.43 13.06 10.63
C ARG A 176 -27.66 12.18 10.81
N GLU A 177 -27.66 11.31 11.82
CA GLU A 177 -28.67 10.25 11.98
C GLU A 177 -30.10 10.73 12.26
N GLU A 178 -30.25 11.95 12.76
CA GLU A 178 -31.53 12.60 13.04
C GLU A 178 -32.19 13.16 11.77
N THR A 179 -31.41 13.56 10.78
CA THR A 179 -31.86 14.24 9.56
C THR A 179 -31.63 13.44 8.28
N CYS A 180 -30.82 12.37 8.32
CA CYS A 180 -30.42 11.57 7.16
C CYS A 180 -31.58 11.02 6.32
N HIS A 181 -32.78 10.90 6.88
CA HIS A 181 -33.98 10.44 6.16
C HIS A 181 -34.69 11.55 5.35
N ARG A 182 -34.08 12.74 5.25
CA ARG A 182 -34.54 13.90 4.48
C ARG A 182 -33.55 14.14 3.35
N THR A 183 -34.03 14.21 2.10
CA THR A 183 -33.15 14.29 0.90
C THR A 183 -33.68 15.25 -0.18
N CYS A 184 -34.81 15.91 0.06
CA CYS A 184 -35.42 16.88 -0.86
C CYS A 184 -35.77 18.12 -0.05
N PHE A 185 -34.78 18.98 0.14
CA PHE A 185 -34.92 20.19 0.93
C PHE A 185 -34.05 21.31 0.39
N SER A 186 -34.45 22.55 0.65
CA SER A 186 -33.62 23.73 0.49
C SER A 186 -33.13 24.24 1.83
N LEU A 187 -32.01 24.93 1.81
CA LEU A 187 -31.49 25.68 2.96
C LEU A 187 -31.89 27.15 2.78
N GLN A 188 -32.57 27.73 3.76
CA GLN A 188 -33.06 29.11 3.69
C GLN A 188 -32.53 29.96 4.84
N LEU A 189 -31.90 31.08 4.51
CA LEU A 189 -31.55 32.14 5.46
C LEU A 189 -32.51 33.31 5.25
N ASP A 190 -33.17 33.78 6.31
CA ASP A 190 -34.20 34.84 6.26
C ASP A 190 -35.32 34.62 5.22
N ASN A 191 -35.64 33.36 4.94
CA ASN A 191 -36.59 32.89 3.90
C ASN A 191 -36.13 33.14 2.45
N VAL A 192 -34.84 33.40 2.23
CA VAL A 192 -34.17 33.34 0.93
C VAL A 192 -33.49 31.98 0.80
N THR A 193 -33.81 31.23 -0.25
CA THR A 193 -33.10 29.97 -0.56
C THR A 193 -31.65 30.28 -0.92
N LEU A 194 -30.74 29.62 -0.22
CA LEU A 194 -29.31 29.67 -0.48
C LEU A 194 -28.99 28.84 -1.73
N ASP A 195 -28.09 29.35 -2.57
CA ASP A 195 -27.52 28.57 -3.67
C ASP A 195 -26.57 27.52 -3.08
N ASN A 196 -26.78 26.25 -3.42
CA ASN A 196 -25.95 25.13 -2.96
C ASN A 196 -24.45 25.32 -3.28
N PHE A 197 -24.13 26.09 -4.34
CA PHE A 197 -22.75 26.30 -4.80
C PHE A 197 -22.17 27.67 -4.39
N ALA A 198 -22.86 28.44 -3.55
CA ALA A 198 -22.28 29.60 -2.90
C ALA A 198 -21.33 29.18 -1.77
N GLU A 199 -20.16 29.80 -1.70
CA GLU A 199 -19.28 29.75 -0.53
C GLU A 199 -19.92 30.55 0.61
N LEU A 200 -19.83 30.09 1.86
CA LEU A 200 -20.52 30.71 2.99
C LEU A 200 -20.17 32.19 3.19
N LYS A 201 -18.92 32.60 2.97
CA LYS A 201 -18.47 34.00 3.00
C LYS A 201 -19.13 34.92 1.95
N THR A 202 -19.76 34.38 0.91
CA THR A 202 -20.42 35.17 -0.15
C THR A 202 -21.88 35.52 0.17
N ILE A 203 -22.42 34.98 1.26
CA ILE A 203 -23.81 35.18 1.67
C ILE A 203 -23.88 36.42 2.56
N GLU A 204 -24.35 37.55 1.99
CA GLU A 204 -24.30 38.88 2.63
C GLU A 204 -25.00 38.99 4.00
N SER A 205 -25.86 38.04 4.39
CA SER A 205 -26.56 38.00 5.67
C SER A 205 -26.08 36.91 6.64
N LEU A 206 -25.00 36.17 6.32
CA LEU A 206 -24.49 35.10 7.18
C LEU A 206 -23.51 35.63 8.25
N GLU A 207 -24.05 35.87 9.45
CA GLU A 207 -23.27 36.26 10.64
C GLU A 207 -23.13 35.12 11.66
N GLN A 208 -22.20 35.28 12.62
CA GLN A 208 -22.01 34.39 13.76
C GLN A 208 -23.31 34.18 14.56
N GLY A 209 -23.84 32.96 14.53
CA GLY A 209 -25.11 32.56 15.18
C GLY A 209 -26.35 32.61 14.28
N SER A 210 -26.21 32.98 13.00
CA SER A 210 -27.31 32.99 12.01
C SER A 210 -28.07 31.67 11.96
N THR A 211 -29.38 31.73 11.68
CA THR A 211 -30.23 30.54 11.67
C THR A 211 -30.67 30.16 10.25
N ILE A 212 -30.06 29.12 9.69
CA ILE A 212 -30.48 28.49 8.44
C ILE A 212 -31.63 27.52 8.73
N ARG A 213 -32.70 27.61 7.95
CA ARG A 213 -33.86 26.72 8.03
C ARG A 213 -33.82 25.66 6.94
N VAL A 214 -34.09 24.41 7.29
CA VAL A 214 -34.31 23.33 6.33
C VAL A 214 -35.78 23.36 5.92
N VAL A 215 -36.06 23.53 4.63
CA VAL A 215 -37.42 23.61 4.07
C VAL A 215 -37.65 22.50 3.06
N GLU A 216 -38.73 21.74 3.22
CA GLU A 216 -39.09 20.60 2.35
C GLU A 216 -39.48 21.10 0.94
N GLU A 217 -38.82 20.59 -0.10
CA GLU A 217 -39.04 21.02 -1.50
C GLU A 217 -39.95 20.06 -2.28
N PRO A 218 -40.66 20.50 -3.35
CA PRO A 218 -41.57 19.62 -4.07
C PRO A 218 -40.84 18.58 -4.94
N TYR A 219 -40.95 17.30 -4.57
CA TYR A 219 -40.33 16.19 -5.30
C TYR A 219 -40.59 16.21 -6.82
N THR A 220 -39.51 16.16 -7.60
CA THR A 220 -39.51 15.69 -8.99
C THR A 220 -39.41 14.16 -9.07
N MET A 221 -39.56 13.58 -10.26
CA MET A 221 -39.35 12.14 -10.44
C MET A 221 -37.89 11.72 -10.19
N ARG A 222 -36.92 12.64 -10.33
CA ARG A 222 -35.50 12.41 -10.03
C ARG A 222 -35.29 12.33 -8.52
N GLU A 223 -35.64 13.39 -7.78
CA GLU A 223 -35.51 13.41 -6.32
C GLU A 223 -36.29 12.27 -5.65
N ALA A 224 -37.46 11.90 -6.18
CA ALA A 224 -38.24 10.79 -5.65
C ALA A 224 -37.51 9.43 -5.80
N ARG A 225 -36.74 9.22 -6.87
CA ARG A 225 -35.89 8.02 -7.04
C ARG A 225 -34.70 8.07 -6.10
N ILE A 226 -33.96 9.18 -6.07
CA ILE A 226 -32.80 9.39 -5.18
C ILE A 226 -33.21 9.14 -3.72
N HIS A 227 -34.35 9.71 -3.30
CA HIS A 227 -34.91 9.46 -1.96
C HIS A 227 -35.22 7.98 -1.71
N VAL A 228 -35.82 7.28 -2.67
CA VAL A 228 -36.12 5.85 -2.52
C VAL A 228 -34.85 5.00 -2.47
N ARG A 229 -33.82 5.33 -3.27
CA ARG A 229 -32.50 4.68 -3.26
C ARG A 229 -31.85 4.88 -1.89
N HIS A 230 -31.67 6.12 -1.46
CA HIS A 230 -31.12 6.48 -0.14
C HIS A 230 -31.88 5.81 1.02
N VAL A 231 -33.21 5.78 0.99
CA VAL A 231 -34.00 5.06 2.00
C VAL A 231 -33.72 3.55 1.97
N ARG A 232 -33.51 2.92 0.82
CA ARG A 232 -33.09 1.51 0.76
C ARG A 232 -31.69 1.34 1.36
N ASP A 233 -30.75 2.22 1.08
CA ASP A 233 -29.37 2.16 1.61
C ASP A 233 -29.33 2.34 3.13
N LEU A 234 -30.06 3.32 3.66
CA LEU A 234 -30.27 3.52 5.10
C LEU A 234 -30.85 2.27 5.78
N LEU A 235 -31.72 1.51 5.09
CA LEU A 235 -32.34 0.29 5.61
C LEU A 235 -31.45 -0.95 5.48
N LYS A 236 -30.57 -1.00 4.47
CA LYS A 236 -29.56 -2.05 4.29
C LYS A 236 -28.49 -1.99 5.38
N ASN A 237 -28.16 -0.79 5.85
CA ASN A 237 -27.41 -0.51 7.10
C ASN A 237 -26.09 -1.29 7.25
N LEU A 238 -25.10 -0.93 6.43
CA LEU A 238 -23.72 -1.44 6.52
C LEU A 238 -23.68 -2.97 6.59
N ASP A 239 -24.44 -3.61 5.70
CA ASP A 239 -24.42 -5.06 5.51
C ASP A 239 -23.02 -5.45 5.00
N PRO A 240 -22.27 -6.31 5.72
CA PRO A 240 -20.97 -6.75 5.24
C PRO A 240 -21.04 -7.47 3.89
N ALA A 241 -22.21 -7.89 3.43
CA ALA A 241 -22.42 -8.42 2.08
C ALA A 241 -21.88 -7.50 0.98
N ASP A 242 -22.02 -6.17 1.10
CA ASP A 242 -21.54 -5.24 0.06
C ASP A 242 -20.01 -5.21 0.02
N ALA A 243 -19.36 -5.22 1.19
CA ALA A 243 -17.91 -5.31 1.32
C ALA A 243 -17.35 -6.68 0.86
N TYR A 244 -18.10 -7.77 1.02
CA TYR A 244 -17.73 -9.08 0.47
C TYR A 244 -17.88 -9.16 -1.05
N ASN A 245 -18.94 -8.54 -1.60
CA ASN A 245 -19.19 -8.52 -3.04
C ASN A 245 -18.31 -7.47 -3.78
N GLY A 246 -17.70 -6.54 -3.04
CA GLY A 246 -16.89 -5.45 -3.60
C GLY A 246 -17.75 -4.40 -4.30
N ILE A 247 -18.78 -3.90 -3.59
CA ILE A 247 -19.76 -2.91 -4.07
C ILE A 247 -19.46 -1.54 -3.46
N ASP A 248 -19.51 -0.50 -4.29
CA ASP A 248 -19.44 0.94 -3.97
C ASP A 248 -18.34 1.33 -2.97
N CYS A 249 -17.16 0.73 -3.16
CA CYS A 249 -15.96 0.93 -2.34
C CYS A 249 -16.22 0.76 -0.83
N THR A 250 -17.12 -0.18 -0.51
CA THR A 250 -17.28 -0.68 0.86
C THR A 250 -16.25 -1.78 1.12
N SER A 251 -15.72 -1.82 2.34
CA SER A 251 -14.68 -2.77 2.75
C SER A 251 -14.83 -3.21 4.21
N LEU A 252 -14.12 -4.26 4.62
CA LEU A 252 -14.29 -4.85 5.95
C LEU A 252 -13.49 -4.11 7.02
N THR A 253 -13.98 -4.17 8.26
CA THR A 253 -13.24 -3.78 9.47
C THR A 253 -13.74 -4.62 10.64
N TYR A 254 -12.81 -5.04 11.50
CA TYR A 254 -13.05 -5.90 12.64
C TYR A 254 -12.53 -5.35 13.96
N LEU A 255 -11.86 -4.18 14.00
CA LEU A 255 -11.32 -3.63 15.24
C LEU A 255 -12.37 -3.60 16.37
N ASN A 256 -13.52 -2.93 16.15
CA ASN A 256 -14.62 -2.87 17.11
C ASN A 256 -15.24 -4.24 17.46
N THR A 257 -15.05 -5.26 16.62
CA THR A 257 -15.44 -6.65 16.92
C THR A 257 -14.46 -7.34 17.86
N ILE A 258 -13.16 -7.09 17.68
CA ILE A 258 -12.06 -7.63 18.48
C ILE A 258 -12.03 -6.96 19.86
N THR A 259 -12.22 -5.64 19.89
CA THR A 259 -12.30 -4.84 21.12
C THR A 259 -13.68 -4.85 21.77
N GLN A 260 -14.66 -5.47 21.11
CA GLN A 260 -16.04 -5.63 21.56
C GLN A 260 -16.78 -4.29 21.72
N GLY A 261 -16.29 -3.22 21.11
CA GLY A 261 -16.74 -1.83 21.23
C GLY A 261 -15.55 -0.85 21.17
N ASP A 262 -15.85 0.45 21.15
CA ASP A 262 -14.84 1.51 21.12
C ASP A 262 -13.92 1.44 22.36
N LEU A 263 -12.61 1.59 22.18
CA LEU A 263 -11.63 1.55 23.29
C LEU A 263 -11.69 2.82 24.17
N LEU A 264 -12.24 3.93 23.64
CA LEU A 264 -12.36 5.21 24.33
C LEU A 264 -13.58 5.29 25.26
N ASP A 265 -14.45 4.28 25.24
CA ASP A 265 -15.74 4.27 25.92
C ASP A 265 -15.60 4.01 27.44
N LYS A 266 -15.30 5.07 28.21
CA LYS A 266 -15.02 5.08 29.67
C LYS A 266 -16.04 4.34 30.56
N LYS A 267 -17.22 4.01 30.04
CA LYS A 267 -18.27 3.24 30.72
C LYS A 267 -17.91 1.77 30.98
N ARG A 268 -16.82 1.25 30.39
CA ARG A 268 -16.32 -0.13 30.57
C ARG A 268 -15.17 -0.25 31.58
N THR A 269 -15.34 0.34 32.75
CA THR A 269 -14.34 0.38 33.84
C THR A 269 -14.60 -0.65 34.95
N ARG A 270 -15.22 -1.79 34.63
CA ARG A 270 -15.21 -2.96 35.52
C ARG A 270 -14.05 -3.89 35.13
N PRO A 271 -13.14 -4.24 36.05
CA PRO A 271 -12.21 -5.34 35.84
C PRO A 271 -12.99 -6.66 35.96
N ASP A 272 -13.72 -7.01 34.91
CA ASP A 272 -14.09 -8.41 34.70
C ASP A 272 -12.78 -9.22 34.60
N SER A 273 -12.78 -10.45 35.13
CA SER A 273 -11.59 -11.29 35.17
C SER A 273 -10.97 -11.40 33.78
N VAL A 274 -9.75 -10.86 33.62
CA VAL A 274 -9.11 -10.78 32.31
C VAL A 274 -8.77 -12.19 31.86
N ASP A 275 -9.51 -12.69 30.88
CA ASP A 275 -9.16 -13.93 30.21
C ASP A 275 -7.92 -13.68 29.35
N CYS A 276 -6.78 -14.13 29.87
CA CYS A 276 -5.46 -14.01 29.28
C CYS A 276 -5.09 -15.25 28.46
N THR A 277 -6.03 -16.18 28.26
CA THR A 277 -5.77 -17.43 27.55
C THR A 277 -5.71 -17.16 26.04
N PRO A 278 -4.55 -17.32 25.37
CA PRO A 278 -4.51 -17.28 23.91
C PRO A 278 -5.33 -18.45 23.35
N PRO A 279 -6.12 -18.25 22.28
CA PRO A 279 -6.69 -19.36 21.53
C PRO A 279 -5.58 -20.31 21.04
N ASP A 280 -5.85 -21.62 20.95
CA ASP A 280 -4.84 -22.62 20.56
C ASP A 280 -4.07 -22.24 19.27
N TYR A 281 -4.78 -21.69 18.28
CA TYR A 281 -4.22 -21.24 17.00
C TYR A 281 -3.32 -20.00 17.06
N VAL A 282 -3.23 -19.36 18.24
CA VAL A 282 -2.32 -18.24 18.53
C VAL A 282 -1.09 -18.73 19.30
N THR A 283 -1.10 -19.92 19.89
CA THR A 283 0.06 -20.43 20.63
C THR A 283 1.24 -20.78 19.70
N PRO A 284 2.51 -20.73 20.18
CA PRO A 284 3.65 -21.15 19.38
C PRO A 284 3.65 -22.65 19.07
N GLY A 285 3.99 -23.01 17.83
CA GLY A 285 4.00 -24.39 17.32
C GLY A 285 2.87 -24.70 16.34
N VAL A 286 2.06 -23.71 15.94
CA VAL A 286 0.95 -23.86 15.00
C VAL A 286 1.48 -23.98 13.57
N ARG A 287 1.32 -25.17 12.98
CA ARG A 287 1.84 -25.48 11.63
C ARG A 287 0.98 -24.96 10.49
N GLU A 288 -0.34 -25.08 10.60
CA GLU A 288 -1.31 -24.53 9.65
C GLU A 288 -2.38 -23.81 10.49
N PRO A 289 -2.48 -22.47 10.45
CA PRO A 289 -3.49 -21.73 11.20
C PRO A 289 -4.88 -21.96 10.57
N PRO A 290 -5.96 -22.13 11.37
CA PRO A 290 -7.31 -22.28 10.87
C PRO A 290 -7.76 -21.03 10.12
N LEU A 291 -8.64 -21.19 9.13
CA LEU A 291 -9.07 -20.07 8.28
C LEU A 291 -10.25 -19.28 8.89
N LEU A 292 -11.13 -19.92 9.66
CA LEU A 292 -12.33 -19.26 10.22
C LEU A 292 -12.05 -18.01 11.08
N PRO A 293 -10.98 -17.91 11.90
CA PRO A 293 -10.69 -16.71 12.68
C PRO A 293 -10.28 -15.48 11.86
N LEU A 294 -10.06 -15.61 10.55
CA LEU A 294 -9.78 -14.49 9.65
C LEU A 294 -10.87 -13.41 9.78
N HIS A 295 -12.14 -13.80 9.82
CA HIS A 295 -13.30 -12.92 9.98
C HIS A 295 -14.04 -13.20 11.31
N PRO A 296 -13.71 -12.49 12.41
CA PRO A 296 -14.31 -12.76 13.71
C PRO A 296 -15.83 -12.43 13.74
N ASN A 297 -16.58 -13.23 14.51
CA ASN A 297 -17.99 -12.99 14.92
C ASN A 297 -19.06 -12.81 13.82
N ILE A 298 -18.84 -13.27 12.58
CA ILE A 298 -19.81 -13.18 11.45
C ILE A 298 -21.25 -13.59 11.83
N LYS A 299 -21.43 -14.59 12.70
CA LYS A 299 -22.76 -15.11 13.09
C LYS A 299 -23.72 -14.05 13.66
N ASN A 300 -23.20 -12.95 14.20
CA ASN A 300 -24.00 -11.86 14.79
C ASN A 300 -24.08 -10.60 13.91
N ALA A 301 -23.55 -10.62 12.69
CA ALA A 301 -23.42 -9.43 11.85
C ALA A 301 -24.74 -8.87 11.29
N LYS A 302 -25.81 -9.70 11.19
CA LYS A 302 -27.08 -9.26 10.57
C LYS A 302 -27.72 -8.06 11.31
N GLY A 303 -28.09 -7.04 10.54
CA GLY A 303 -28.79 -5.84 11.00
C GLY A 303 -30.22 -6.12 11.51
N PRO A 304 -30.90 -5.12 12.12
CA PRO A 304 -32.33 -5.21 12.38
C PRO A 304 -33.08 -5.08 11.05
N GLN A 305 -33.74 -6.14 10.58
CA GLN A 305 -34.54 -6.08 9.37
C GLN A 305 -35.81 -5.23 9.61
N ALA A 306 -35.95 -4.11 8.89
CA ALA A 306 -37.06 -3.18 9.04
C ALA A 306 -38.26 -3.47 8.11
N LEU A 307 -38.01 -4.03 6.92
CA LEU A 307 -39.02 -4.43 5.93
C LEU A 307 -38.64 -5.79 5.30
N LYS A 308 -39.63 -6.50 4.76
CA LYS A 308 -39.40 -7.70 3.93
C LYS A 308 -39.15 -7.34 2.47
N VAL A 309 -39.85 -6.33 1.95
CA VAL A 309 -39.72 -5.82 0.58
C VAL A 309 -39.94 -4.31 0.56
N LEU A 310 -39.09 -3.58 -0.16
CA LEU A 310 -39.29 -2.19 -0.61
C LEU A 310 -38.81 -2.09 -2.06
N THR A 311 -39.73 -2.26 -3.00
CA THR A 311 -39.41 -2.28 -4.44
C THR A 311 -40.34 -1.37 -5.23
N THR A 312 -40.01 -1.12 -6.49
CA THR A 312 -40.88 -0.40 -7.43
C THR A 312 -42.11 -1.28 -7.74
N SER A 313 -43.32 -0.71 -7.69
CA SER A 313 -44.55 -1.49 -7.89
C SER A 313 -44.69 -1.94 -9.34
N ALA A 314 -45.30 -3.11 -9.57
CA ALA A 314 -45.66 -3.59 -10.91
C ALA A 314 -46.62 -2.65 -11.68
N TRP A 315 -47.28 -1.71 -10.99
CA TRP A 315 -48.10 -0.65 -11.58
C TRP A 315 -47.30 0.57 -12.10
N ASN A 316 -45.98 0.58 -11.93
CA ASN A 316 -45.09 1.66 -12.36
C ASN A 316 -44.63 1.44 -13.83
N PRO A 317 -44.48 2.49 -14.67
CA PRO A 317 -44.64 3.92 -14.39
C PRO A 317 -46.12 4.38 -14.36
N PRO A 318 -46.44 5.52 -13.70
CA PRO A 318 -47.79 6.06 -13.71
C PRO A 318 -48.31 6.34 -15.13
N PRO A 319 -49.55 5.94 -15.46
CA PRO A 319 -50.15 6.22 -16.77
C PRO A 319 -50.37 7.73 -16.94
N GLY A 320 -50.39 8.21 -18.19
CA GLY A 320 -50.50 9.64 -18.53
C GLY A 320 -51.54 10.44 -17.71
N PRO A 321 -52.80 9.98 -17.59
CA PRO A 321 -53.82 10.67 -16.79
C PRO A 321 -53.46 10.81 -15.29
N ARG A 322 -52.62 9.93 -14.74
CA ARG A 322 -52.17 9.97 -13.35
C ARG A 322 -50.92 10.83 -13.17
N LYS A 323 -50.01 10.88 -14.15
CA LYS A 323 -48.94 11.91 -14.19
C LYS A 323 -49.53 13.32 -14.14
N LEU A 324 -50.65 13.56 -14.84
CA LEU A 324 -51.38 14.84 -14.78
C LEU A 324 -52.04 15.13 -13.41
N HIS A 325 -52.19 14.14 -12.52
CA HIS A 325 -52.60 14.33 -11.12
C HIS A 325 -51.41 14.50 -10.16
N GLY A 326 -50.17 14.49 -10.67
CA GLY A 326 -48.94 14.62 -9.88
C GLY A 326 -48.32 13.31 -9.42
N ASP A 327 -48.80 12.15 -9.89
CA ASP A 327 -48.20 10.85 -9.53
C ASP A 327 -46.85 10.67 -10.27
N LEU A 328 -45.76 10.55 -9.52
CA LEU A 328 -44.38 10.45 -10.02
C LEU A 328 -43.98 9.00 -10.26
N MET A 329 -44.16 8.14 -9.25
CA MET A 329 -43.86 6.71 -9.29
C MET A 329 -44.70 5.92 -8.27
N TYR A 330 -44.78 4.60 -8.43
CA TYR A 330 -45.42 3.72 -7.45
C TYR A 330 -44.42 2.72 -6.84
N LEU A 331 -44.55 2.50 -5.52
CA LEU A 331 -43.76 1.57 -4.74
C LEU A 331 -44.63 0.45 -4.17
N TYR A 332 -44.04 -0.71 -3.96
CA TYR A 332 -44.66 -1.86 -3.30
C TYR A 332 -43.84 -2.23 -2.06
N VAL A 333 -44.52 -2.29 -0.91
CA VAL A 333 -43.92 -2.51 0.40
C VAL A 333 -44.55 -3.70 1.09
N VAL A 334 -43.71 -4.60 1.61
CA VAL A 334 -44.11 -5.67 2.52
C VAL A 334 -43.42 -5.45 3.86
N THR A 335 -44.21 -5.20 4.90
CA THR A 335 -43.73 -4.95 6.26
C THR A 335 -43.34 -6.24 6.98
N MET A 336 -42.60 -6.11 8.10
CA MET A 336 -42.28 -7.26 8.95
C MET A 336 -43.52 -7.89 9.59
N GLU A 337 -44.66 -7.17 9.65
CA GLU A 337 -45.96 -7.69 10.07
C GLU A 337 -46.78 -8.35 8.93
N ASP A 338 -46.15 -8.69 7.81
CA ASP A 338 -46.79 -9.29 6.62
C ASP A 338 -47.90 -8.44 5.96
N LYS A 339 -48.01 -7.16 6.32
CA LYS A 339 -48.89 -6.21 5.61
C LYS A 339 -48.26 -5.77 4.29
N ARG A 340 -49.07 -5.76 3.24
CA ARG A 340 -48.73 -5.28 1.88
C ARG A 340 -49.32 -3.90 1.67
N PHE A 341 -48.54 -2.98 1.10
CA PHE A 341 -48.99 -1.62 0.78
C PHE A 341 -48.49 -1.22 -0.61
N HIS A 342 -49.37 -0.56 -1.37
CA HIS A 342 -48.99 0.19 -2.57
C HIS A 342 -48.90 1.67 -2.20
N ILE A 343 -47.76 2.29 -2.47
CA ILE A 343 -47.46 3.69 -2.13
C ILE A 343 -47.29 4.47 -3.44
N SER A 344 -47.84 5.68 -3.51
CA SER A 344 -47.58 6.63 -4.60
C SER A 344 -46.64 7.71 -4.10
N ALA A 345 -45.62 8.01 -4.89
CA ALA A 345 -44.86 9.24 -4.77
C ALA A 345 -45.57 10.34 -5.59
N CYS A 346 -45.67 11.54 -5.02
CA CYS A 346 -46.14 12.75 -5.68
C CYS A 346 -45.24 13.93 -5.28
N SER A 347 -45.44 15.10 -5.87
CA SER A 347 -44.62 16.29 -5.56
C SER A 347 -44.71 16.77 -4.10
N LYS A 348 -45.56 16.18 -3.25
CA LYS A 348 -45.64 16.48 -1.81
C LYS A 348 -45.03 15.38 -0.92
N GLY A 349 -44.44 14.33 -1.51
CA GLY A 349 -43.94 13.15 -0.81
C GLY A 349 -44.78 11.90 -1.11
N PHE A 350 -44.96 11.05 -0.11
CA PHE A 350 -45.44 9.68 -0.29
C PHE A 350 -46.76 9.42 0.46
N TYR A 351 -47.67 8.67 -0.18
CA TYR A 351 -48.93 8.25 0.44
C TYR A 351 -49.36 6.83 0.05
N ILE A 352 -50.07 6.10 0.94
CA ILE A 352 -50.67 4.79 0.60
C ILE A 352 -51.85 5.00 -0.36
N ASN A 353 -51.86 4.27 -1.47
CA ASN A 353 -53.00 4.21 -2.38
C ASN A 353 -53.82 2.92 -2.22
N GLN A 354 -55.03 2.93 -2.77
CA GLN A 354 -56.02 1.86 -2.68
C GLN A 354 -55.77 0.68 -3.66
N SER A 355 -54.61 0.60 -4.30
CA SER A 355 -54.29 -0.51 -5.21
C SER A 355 -54.01 -1.80 -4.46
N THR A 356 -54.24 -2.92 -5.14
CA THR A 356 -53.84 -4.26 -4.70
C THR A 356 -52.93 -4.90 -5.75
N ASP A 357 -52.43 -6.10 -5.45
CA ASP A 357 -51.64 -6.92 -6.37
C ASP A 357 -52.43 -7.28 -7.66
N GLU A 358 -53.77 -7.20 -7.64
CA GLU A 358 -54.67 -7.55 -8.75
C GLU A 358 -55.43 -6.35 -9.36
N CYS A 359 -55.62 -5.27 -8.59
CA CYS A 359 -56.47 -4.14 -8.99
C CYS A 359 -55.76 -2.79 -8.78
N PHE A 360 -55.59 -2.04 -9.86
CA PHE A 360 -54.99 -0.71 -9.81
C PHE A 360 -56.00 0.37 -9.37
N ASN A 361 -55.73 1.04 -8.26
CA ASN A 361 -56.52 2.18 -7.78
C ASN A 361 -55.60 3.20 -7.07
N PRO A 362 -55.03 4.18 -7.81
CA PRO A 362 -54.01 5.11 -7.30
C PRO A 362 -54.57 6.22 -6.39
N LYS A 363 -55.88 6.19 -6.06
CA LYS A 363 -56.48 7.13 -5.11
C LYS A 363 -55.89 6.92 -3.71
N PRO A 364 -55.67 7.98 -2.91
CA PRO A 364 -55.22 7.83 -1.53
C PRO A 364 -56.16 6.96 -0.70
N ASP A 365 -55.60 6.15 0.19
CA ASP A 365 -56.36 5.35 1.15
C ASP A 365 -57.12 6.23 2.16
N ASN A 366 -58.03 5.65 2.93
CA ASN A 366 -58.86 6.36 3.92
C ASN A 366 -58.75 5.73 5.31
N PRO A 367 -58.11 6.39 6.30
CA PRO A 367 -57.56 7.75 6.25
C PRO A 367 -56.31 7.87 5.38
N SER A 368 -56.16 9.02 4.71
CA SER A 368 -54.98 9.28 3.89
C SER A 368 -53.80 9.67 4.78
N HIS A 369 -52.74 8.85 4.73
CA HIS A 369 -51.46 9.15 5.33
C HIS A 369 -50.51 9.67 4.25
N LEU A 370 -50.29 10.99 4.24
CA LEU A 370 -49.26 11.66 3.44
C LEU A 370 -48.10 12.02 4.36
N SER A 371 -46.86 11.78 3.93
CA SER A 371 -45.66 12.25 4.63
C SER A 371 -44.60 12.62 3.60
N HIS A 372 -43.80 13.66 3.90
CA HIS A 372 -42.80 14.14 2.96
C HIS A 372 -41.69 13.09 2.76
N SER A 373 -41.07 12.62 3.85
CA SER A 373 -40.16 11.47 3.82
C SER A 373 -40.93 10.13 3.77
N LEU A 374 -40.42 9.18 2.98
CA LEU A 374 -40.89 7.80 2.96
C LEU A 374 -40.67 7.10 4.32
N ILE A 375 -39.63 7.45 5.06
CA ILE A 375 -39.34 6.88 6.38
C ILE A 375 -40.39 7.30 7.42
N ASP A 376 -40.93 8.51 7.33
CA ASP A 376 -42.04 8.96 8.18
C ASP A 376 -43.33 8.18 7.87
N LEU A 377 -43.66 8.02 6.59
CA LEU A 377 -44.81 7.21 6.17
C LEU A 377 -44.68 5.77 6.69
N LEU A 378 -43.52 5.13 6.48
CA LEU A 378 -43.24 3.77 6.94
C LEU A 378 -43.31 3.66 8.48
N SER A 379 -42.81 4.67 9.20
CA SER A 379 -42.87 4.76 10.67
C SER A 379 -44.28 4.99 11.22
N HIS A 380 -45.16 5.62 10.45
CA HIS A 380 -46.58 5.75 10.77
C HIS A 380 -47.35 4.44 10.59
N ILE A 381 -47.07 3.68 9.52
CA ILE A 381 -47.89 2.52 9.11
C ILE A 381 -47.42 1.17 9.69
N SER A 382 -46.13 1.06 10.07
CA SER A 382 -45.54 -0.13 10.69
C SER A 382 -44.84 0.19 12.03
N PRO A 383 -45.41 -0.25 13.17
CA PRO A 383 -44.76 -0.16 14.48
C PRO A 383 -43.48 -1.00 14.59
N SER A 384 -43.29 -2.02 13.75
CA SER A 384 -42.05 -2.80 13.71
C SER A 384 -40.99 -2.10 12.90
N PHE A 385 -41.34 -1.46 11.78
CA PHE A 385 -40.43 -0.56 11.05
C PHE A 385 -39.88 0.52 11.98
N ARG A 386 -40.76 1.27 12.68
CA ARG A 386 -40.34 2.34 13.60
C ARG A 386 -39.31 1.86 14.64
N ARG A 387 -39.54 0.69 15.25
CA ARG A 387 -38.62 0.10 16.24
C ARG A 387 -37.32 -0.39 15.61
N ALA A 388 -37.38 -0.99 14.43
CA ALA A 388 -36.21 -1.47 13.70
C ALA A 388 -35.34 -0.31 13.21
N PHE A 389 -35.94 0.75 12.66
CA PHE A 389 -35.25 1.96 12.20
C PHE A 389 -34.56 2.70 13.35
N GLN A 390 -35.21 2.86 14.51
CA GLN A 390 -34.56 3.38 15.72
C GLN A 390 -33.37 2.52 16.17
N ALA A 391 -33.44 1.20 16.00
CA ALA A 391 -32.32 0.29 16.27
C ALA A 391 -31.22 0.35 15.20
N ILE A 392 -31.55 0.66 13.93
CA ILE A 392 -30.60 0.95 12.85
C ILE A 392 -29.84 2.24 13.18
N GLN A 393 -30.53 3.35 13.43
CA GLN A 393 -29.95 4.63 13.82
C GLN A 393 -29.00 4.47 15.01
N LYS A 394 -29.44 3.81 16.09
CA LYS A 394 -28.60 3.55 17.27
C LYS A 394 -27.36 2.68 16.97
N ARG A 395 -27.40 1.78 15.98
CA ARG A 395 -26.18 1.06 15.54
C ARG A 395 -25.26 1.97 14.73
N ARG A 396 -25.79 2.84 13.85
CA ARG A 396 -24.99 3.80 13.06
C ARG A 396 -24.26 4.83 13.95
N THR A 397 -24.87 5.26 15.05
CA THR A 397 -24.24 6.17 16.04
C THR A 397 -23.17 5.52 16.92
N MET A 398 -23.09 4.18 16.98
CA MET A 398 -22.10 3.45 17.80
C MET A 398 -20.90 2.94 16.98
N ARG A 399 -20.88 3.19 15.67
CA ARG A 399 -19.75 2.87 14.79
C ARG A 399 -18.89 4.11 14.61
N HIS A 400 -17.58 3.92 14.49
CA HIS A 400 -16.67 5.02 14.17
C HIS A 400 -16.98 5.56 12.75
N ALA A 401 -16.76 6.87 12.52
CA ALA A 401 -17.07 7.51 11.23
C ALA A 401 -16.44 6.76 10.05
N PHE A 402 -15.17 6.36 10.20
CA PHE A 402 -14.39 5.63 9.18
C PHE A 402 -14.94 4.24 8.81
N GLU A 403 -15.82 3.63 9.62
CA GLU A 403 -16.52 2.39 9.21
C GLU A 403 -17.58 2.63 8.11
N ARG A 404 -17.96 3.89 7.89
CA ARG A 404 -19.11 4.30 7.08
C ARG A 404 -18.70 4.98 5.77
N VAL A 405 -17.59 5.71 5.78
CA VAL A 405 -17.03 6.42 4.62
C VAL A 405 -16.49 5.40 3.60
N ALA A 406 -16.87 5.53 2.33
CA ALA A 406 -16.35 4.68 1.26
C ALA A 406 -14.83 4.87 1.08
N THR A 407 -14.12 3.83 0.64
CA THR A 407 -12.71 3.97 0.22
C THR A 407 -12.63 4.60 -1.18
N PRO A 408 -11.50 5.23 -1.55
CA PRO A 408 -11.34 5.83 -2.88
C PRO A 408 -11.21 4.79 -4.00
N TYR A 409 -10.75 3.58 -3.66
CA TYR A 409 -10.66 2.44 -4.56
C TYR A 409 -11.28 1.19 -3.90
N GLN A 410 -11.79 0.26 -4.71
CA GLN A 410 -12.44 -0.95 -4.20
C GLN A 410 -11.42 -1.95 -3.66
N VAL A 411 -11.54 -2.30 -2.38
CA VAL A 411 -10.75 -3.35 -1.73
C VAL A 411 -11.51 -4.66 -1.80
N TYR A 412 -10.97 -5.66 -2.51
CA TYR A 412 -11.57 -6.99 -2.63
C TYR A 412 -11.01 -7.97 -1.60
N GLN A 413 -11.86 -8.88 -1.12
CA GLN A 413 -11.50 -9.88 -0.12
C GLN A 413 -11.37 -11.26 -0.77
N TRP A 414 -10.25 -11.94 -0.53
CA TRP A 414 -9.95 -13.25 -1.14
C TRP A 414 -10.72 -14.41 -0.51
N ALA A 415 -11.32 -14.21 0.67
CA ALA A 415 -12.23 -15.14 1.32
C ALA A 415 -13.56 -14.44 1.66
N ALA A 416 -14.67 -15.17 1.64
CA ALA A 416 -15.98 -14.66 2.07
C ALA A 416 -16.81 -15.77 2.73
N PRO A 417 -17.57 -15.50 3.81
CA PRO A 417 -18.44 -16.48 4.43
C PRO A 417 -19.62 -16.84 3.53
N GLN A 418 -20.29 -17.96 3.84
CA GLN A 418 -21.56 -18.28 3.21
C GLN A 418 -22.60 -17.20 3.56
N LEU A 419 -22.90 -16.33 2.60
CA LEU A 419 -23.98 -15.37 2.70
C LEU A 419 -25.28 -16.02 2.21
N GLU A 420 -26.38 -15.68 2.88
CA GLU A 420 -27.73 -16.08 2.47
C GLU A 420 -28.23 -15.05 1.44
N HIS A 421 -28.65 -15.51 0.26
CA HIS A 421 -29.12 -14.61 -0.79
C HIS A 421 -30.52 -14.06 -0.45
N THR A 422 -30.56 -12.84 0.07
CA THR A 422 -31.79 -12.11 0.40
C THR A 422 -32.34 -11.32 -0.78
N VAL A 423 -33.64 -10.98 -0.74
CA VAL A 423 -34.23 -10.02 -1.69
C VAL A 423 -33.61 -8.65 -1.45
N ASP A 424 -32.99 -8.09 -2.48
CA ASP A 424 -32.37 -6.77 -2.48
C ASP A 424 -32.86 -6.03 -3.73
N ALA A 425 -33.52 -4.89 -3.50
CA ALA A 425 -34.07 -4.07 -4.58
C ALA A 425 -32.99 -3.19 -5.24
N ILE A 426 -31.95 -2.79 -4.50
CA ILE A 426 -30.83 -1.98 -5.01
C ILE A 426 -30.05 -2.83 -6.01
N ARG A 427 -29.64 -4.04 -5.60
CA ARG A 427 -28.94 -5.00 -6.48
C ARG A 427 -29.72 -5.35 -7.76
N ALA A 428 -31.05 -5.31 -7.71
CA ALA A 428 -31.89 -5.56 -8.88
C ALA A 428 -32.00 -4.33 -9.82
N GLU A 429 -32.00 -3.13 -9.26
CA GLU A 429 -31.99 -1.85 -9.97
C GLU A 429 -30.62 -1.62 -10.64
N ASP A 430 -29.52 -1.77 -9.89
CA ASP A 430 -28.15 -1.64 -10.41
C ASP A 430 -27.85 -2.63 -11.52
N ALA A 431 -28.40 -3.85 -11.45
CA ALA A 431 -28.24 -4.85 -12.51
C ALA A 431 -28.98 -4.48 -13.80
N PHE A 432 -30.03 -3.67 -13.74
CA PHE A 432 -30.71 -3.17 -14.92
C PHE A 432 -29.90 -2.04 -15.60
N SER A 433 -29.36 -1.12 -14.79
CA SER A 433 -28.58 0.01 -15.29
C SER A 433 -27.17 -0.40 -15.75
N SER A 434 -26.38 -1.04 -14.88
CA SER A 434 -24.94 -1.26 -15.13
C SER A 434 -24.61 -2.42 -16.08
N LYS A 435 -25.43 -3.48 -16.11
CA LYS A 435 -25.07 -4.75 -16.79
C LYS A 435 -25.64 -4.92 -18.20
N LEU A 436 -26.62 -4.12 -18.60
CA LEU A 436 -27.20 -4.20 -19.95
C LEU A 436 -26.47 -3.33 -20.98
N GLY A 437 -25.37 -2.67 -20.58
CA GLY A 437 -24.62 -1.76 -21.44
C GLY A 437 -25.36 -0.47 -21.78
N TYR A 438 -26.56 -0.23 -21.21
CA TYR A 438 -27.24 1.05 -21.31
C TYR A 438 -26.46 2.08 -20.50
N GLU A 439 -26.12 3.19 -21.15
CA GLU A 439 -25.70 4.39 -20.45
C GLU A 439 -26.91 4.93 -19.67
N GLU A 440 -26.73 5.11 -18.36
CA GLU A 440 -27.77 5.68 -17.49
C GLU A 440 -27.95 7.19 -17.73
N HIS A 441 -26.98 7.80 -18.43
CA HIS A 441 -27.02 9.16 -18.94
C HIS A 441 -28.04 9.34 -20.07
N ILE A 442 -28.63 10.52 -20.13
CA ILE A 442 -29.51 10.93 -21.23
C ILE A 442 -28.70 10.90 -22.55
N PRO A 443 -29.27 10.42 -23.68
CA PRO A 443 -28.58 10.47 -24.97
C PRO A 443 -28.13 11.90 -25.32
N GLY A 444 -26.81 12.12 -25.39
CA GLY A 444 -26.18 13.43 -25.55
C GLY A 444 -25.47 13.97 -24.29
N GLN A 445 -25.47 13.21 -23.19
CA GLN A 445 -24.91 13.61 -21.89
C GLN A 445 -23.87 12.59 -21.38
N THR A 446 -23.15 11.94 -22.31
CA THR A 446 -22.10 10.96 -21.96
C THR A 446 -20.85 11.69 -21.49
N ARG A 447 -20.29 11.23 -20.37
CA ARG A 447 -19.13 11.85 -19.71
C ARG A 447 -17.91 11.83 -20.64
N ASP A 448 -17.28 12.98 -20.90
CA ASP A 448 -16.00 13.01 -21.62
C ASP A 448 -14.85 12.87 -20.62
N TRP A 449 -14.45 11.61 -20.41
CA TRP A 449 -13.33 11.28 -19.53
C TRP A 449 -12.02 11.94 -19.92
N ASN A 450 -11.79 12.16 -21.21
CA ASN A 450 -10.55 12.80 -21.64
C ASN A 450 -10.59 14.28 -21.31
N GLU A 451 -11.68 14.98 -21.63
CA GLU A 451 -11.86 16.40 -21.29
C GLU A 451 -11.74 16.63 -19.79
N GLU A 452 -12.39 15.82 -18.94
CA GLU A 452 -12.27 15.97 -17.49
C GLU A 452 -10.85 15.67 -16.96
N LEU A 453 -10.17 14.65 -17.49
CA LEU A 453 -8.80 14.33 -17.08
C LEU A 453 -7.79 15.39 -17.53
N GLN A 454 -7.99 16.05 -18.68
CA GLN A 454 -7.09 17.13 -19.11
C GLN A 454 -7.44 18.47 -18.47
N THR A 455 -8.72 18.85 -18.35
CA THR A 455 -9.13 20.11 -17.68
C THR A 455 -8.72 20.16 -16.21
N THR A 456 -8.80 19.05 -15.49
CA THR A 456 -8.27 18.97 -14.11
C THR A 456 -6.75 19.13 -14.05
N ARG A 457 -6.01 18.70 -15.08
CA ARG A 457 -4.57 19.00 -15.21
C ARG A 457 -4.29 20.44 -15.63
N GLU A 458 -5.20 21.10 -16.33
CA GLU A 458 -5.08 22.50 -16.78
C GLU A 458 -5.46 23.52 -15.71
N LEU A 459 -5.98 23.08 -14.56
CA LEU A 459 -6.28 23.95 -13.43
C LEU A 459 -5.03 24.76 -13.00
N PRO A 460 -5.21 26.01 -12.52
CA PRO A 460 -4.13 26.81 -11.96
C PRO A 460 -3.33 26.06 -10.89
N ARG A 461 -2.06 26.43 -10.75
CA ARG A 461 -1.09 25.77 -9.85
C ARG A 461 -0.04 26.72 -9.28
N LYS A 462 -0.32 28.03 -9.27
CA LYS A 462 0.62 29.07 -8.82
C LYS A 462 0.66 29.16 -7.29
N THR A 463 -0.51 29.16 -6.66
CA THR A 463 -0.65 29.24 -5.20
C THR A 463 -0.87 27.84 -4.60
N LEU A 464 -0.58 27.65 -3.30
CA LEU A 464 -0.85 26.39 -2.61
C LEU A 464 -2.34 25.99 -2.66
N PRO A 465 -3.33 26.90 -2.41
CA PRO A 465 -4.75 26.55 -2.56
C PRO A 465 -5.14 26.10 -3.97
N GLU A 466 -4.57 26.73 -5.02
CA GLU A 466 -4.77 26.29 -6.41
C GLU A 466 -4.22 24.88 -6.64
N ARG A 467 -3.01 24.58 -6.15
CA ARG A 467 -2.40 23.24 -6.28
C ARG A 467 -3.20 22.17 -5.55
N LEU A 468 -3.64 22.41 -4.32
CA LEU A 468 -4.47 21.48 -3.56
C LEU A 468 -5.83 21.25 -4.24
N LEU A 469 -6.47 22.31 -4.75
CA LEU A 469 -7.72 22.18 -5.52
C LEU A 469 -7.52 21.33 -6.79
N ARG A 470 -6.39 21.54 -7.49
CA ARG A 470 -5.99 20.78 -8.67
C ARG A 470 -5.74 19.31 -8.36
N GLU A 471 -4.93 19.00 -7.35
CA GLU A 471 -4.63 17.63 -6.92
C GLU A 471 -5.89 16.89 -6.48
N ARG A 472 -6.77 17.55 -5.72
CA ARG A 472 -8.10 17.03 -5.33
C ARG A 472 -8.98 16.69 -6.54
N ALA A 473 -9.00 17.58 -7.54
CA ALA A 473 -9.79 17.38 -8.75
C ALA A 473 -9.24 16.22 -9.61
N ILE A 474 -7.92 16.16 -9.80
CA ILE A 474 -7.24 15.06 -10.51
C ILE A 474 -7.50 13.73 -9.81
N PHE A 475 -7.37 13.66 -8.48
CA PHE A 475 -7.63 12.43 -7.73
C PHE A 475 -9.07 11.96 -7.88
N LYS A 476 -10.06 12.86 -7.71
CA LYS A 476 -11.48 12.54 -7.84
C LYS A 476 -11.83 12.01 -9.24
N VAL A 477 -11.47 12.75 -10.29
CA VAL A 477 -11.77 12.35 -11.68
C VAL A 477 -11.05 11.05 -12.05
N HIS A 478 -9.82 10.84 -11.54
CA HIS A 478 -9.11 9.58 -11.77
C HIS A 478 -9.77 8.39 -11.06
N GLY A 479 -10.22 8.55 -9.80
CA GLY A 479 -10.94 7.49 -9.07
C GLY A 479 -12.25 7.07 -9.74
N ASP A 480 -13.00 8.06 -10.24
CA ASP A 480 -14.20 7.83 -11.06
C ASP A 480 -13.86 7.07 -12.36
N PHE A 481 -12.81 7.50 -13.08
CA PHE A 481 -12.35 6.86 -14.32
C PHE A 481 -11.91 5.41 -14.08
N VAL A 482 -11.19 5.13 -12.98
CA VAL A 482 -10.80 3.77 -12.58
C VAL A 482 -12.02 2.90 -12.29
N THR A 483 -13.03 3.46 -11.62
CA THR A 483 -14.29 2.75 -11.32
C THR A 483 -15.05 2.42 -12.60
N ALA A 484 -15.19 3.38 -13.51
CA ALA A 484 -15.82 3.18 -14.82
C ALA A 484 -15.05 2.18 -15.69
N ALA A 485 -13.72 2.34 -15.82
CA ALA A 485 -12.86 1.42 -16.57
C ALA A 485 -12.97 -0.03 -16.03
N THR A 486 -13.06 -0.20 -14.71
CA THR A 486 -13.23 -1.52 -14.08
C THR A 486 -14.58 -2.14 -14.42
N ARG A 487 -15.68 -1.38 -14.27
CA ARG A 487 -17.04 -1.82 -14.63
C ARG A 487 -17.14 -2.18 -16.13
N GLY A 488 -16.58 -1.34 -17.01
CA GLY A 488 -16.55 -1.58 -18.46
C GLY A 488 -15.73 -2.80 -18.85
N ALA A 489 -14.54 -2.99 -18.28
CA ALA A 489 -13.71 -4.16 -18.56
C ALA A 489 -14.39 -5.47 -18.13
N MET A 490 -15.10 -5.49 -16.99
CA MET A 490 -15.91 -6.64 -16.58
C MET A 490 -17.06 -6.87 -17.57
N ALA A 491 -17.79 -5.82 -17.96
CA ALA A 491 -18.91 -5.92 -18.90
C ALA A 491 -18.49 -6.42 -20.30
N VAL A 492 -17.30 -6.03 -20.78
CA VAL A 492 -16.69 -6.54 -22.02
C VAL A 492 -16.45 -8.06 -21.93
N ILE A 493 -15.77 -8.53 -20.88
CA ILE A 493 -15.43 -9.97 -20.72
C ILE A 493 -16.66 -10.83 -20.41
N ASP A 494 -17.67 -10.28 -19.75
CA ASP A 494 -18.94 -10.97 -19.49
C ASP A 494 -19.89 -10.94 -20.71
N GLY A 495 -19.51 -10.29 -21.82
CA GLY A 495 -20.24 -10.29 -23.09
C GLY A 495 -21.41 -9.30 -23.16
N ASN A 496 -21.45 -8.32 -22.27
CA ASN A 496 -22.51 -7.32 -22.16
C ASN A 496 -22.27 -6.05 -23.01
N VAL A 497 -21.05 -5.88 -23.54
CA VAL A 497 -20.69 -4.77 -24.44
C VAL A 497 -20.45 -5.32 -25.84
N LEU A 498 -21.04 -4.69 -26.86
CA LEU A 498 -20.83 -5.06 -28.26
C LEU A 498 -19.48 -4.53 -28.75
N ALA A 499 -18.75 -5.37 -29.49
CA ALA A 499 -17.55 -4.94 -30.20
C ALA A 499 -17.88 -3.96 -31.32
N ILE A 500 -16.98 -3.00 -31.58
CA ILE A 500 -17.08 -2.02 -32.67
C ILE A 500 -16.80 -2.71 -34.02
N ASN A 501 -15.91 -3.69 -33.99
CA ASN A 501 -15.44 -4.54 -35.09
C ASN A 501 -15.93 -6.01 -34.92
N PRO A 502 -17.25 -6.28 -34.81
CA PRO A 502 -17.76 -7.62 -34.47
C PRO A 502 -17.52 -8.69 -35.55
N GLY A 503 -17.02 -8.29 -36.73
CA GLY A 503 -16.60 -9.19 -37.80
C GLY A 503 -15.14 -9.68 -37.69
N GLU A 504 -14.33 -9.12 -36.80
CA GLU A 504 -12.98 -9.63 -36.50
C GLU A 504 -13.03 -10.74 -35.43
N ASP A 505 -11.94 -11.52 -35.33
CA ASP A 505 -11.79 -12.58 -34.32
C ASP A 505 -11.95 -12.02 -32.90
N ALA A 506 -12.48 -12.82 -31.98
CA ALA A 506 -12.74 -12.41 -30.60
C ALA A 506 -11.51 -11.83 -29.88
N LYS A 507 -10.28 -12.24 -30.23
CA LYS A 507 -9.04 -11.67 -29.68
C LYS A 507 -8.67 -10.29 -30.24
N MET A 508 -9.20 -9.92 -31.42
CA MET A 508 -8.97 -8.64 -32.09
C MET A 508 -10.11 -7.64 -31.85
N GLN A 509 -11.18 -8.06 -31.18
CA GLN A 509 -12.33 -7.21 -30.90
C GLN A 509 -11.96 -6.06 -29.95
N MET A 510 -12.43 -4.87 -30.33
CA MET A 510 -12.25 -3.59 -29.66
C MET A 510 -13.62 -3.07 -29.25
N PHE A 511 -13.71 -2.45 -28.08
CA PHE A 511 -14.98 -2.05 -27.48
C PHE A 511 -14.92 -0.59 -27.05
N ILE A 512 -16.05 0.12 -27.12
CA ILE A 512 -16.24 1.41 -26.44
C ILE A 512 -17.44 1.26 -25.53
N TRP A 513 -17.31 1.72 -24.30
CA TRP A 513 -18.39 1.78 -23.32
C TRP A 513 -18.18 2.99 -22.41
N ASN A 514 -19.21 3.81 -22.22
CA ASN A 514 -19.15 5.03 -21.40
C ASN A 514 -17.98 5.95 -21.79
N ASN A 515 -17.78 6.19 -23.09
CA ASN A 515 -16.65 6.94 -23.68
C ASN A 515 -15.22 6.45 -23.30
N ILE A 516 -15.07 5.22 -22.81
CA ILE A 516 -13.77 4.58 -22.58
C ILE A 516 -13.53 3.54 -23.69
N PHE A 517 -12.32 3.55 -24.24
CA PHE A 517 -11.87 2.56 -25.23
C PHE A 517 -11.24 1.34 -24.53
N PHE A 518 -11.63 0.13 -24.94
CA PHE A 518 -11.14 -1.12 -24.38
C PHE A 518 -10.52 -2.04 -25.43
N SER A 519 -9.33 -2.57 -25.14
CA SER A 519 -8.62 -3.56 -25.94
C SER A 519 -8.17 -4.77 -25.12
N LEU A 520 -8.07 -5.93 -25.76
CA LEU A 520 -7.61 -7.18 -25.15
C LEU A 520 -6.10 -7.37 -25.35
N GLY A 521 -5.41 -7.87 -24.31
CA GLY A 521 -3.95 -8.09 -24.31
C GLY A 521 -3.47 -9.30 -25.11
N PHE A 522 -3.84 -9.40 -26.39
CA PHE A 522 -3.39 -10.42 -27.36
C PHE A 522 -2.57 -9.78 -28.50
N ASP A 523 -1.73 -10.58 -29.17
CA ASP A 523 -0.95 -10.08 -30.31
C ASP A 523 -1.81 -9.96 -31.58
N VAL A 524 -2.40 -8.78 -31.74
CA VAL A 524 -3.22 -8.46 -32.91
C VAL A 524 -2.31 -8.26 -34.13
N ARG A 525 -2.62 -8.98 -35.22
CA ARG A 525 -1.95 -8.86 -36.53
C ARG A 525 -0.42 -9.08 -36.49
N ASP A 526 0.06 -9.96 -35.60
CA ASP A 526 1.49 -10.30 -35.46
C ASP A 526 2.38 -9.08 -35.09
N HIS A 527 1.82 -7.99 -34.55
CA HIS A 527 2.55 -6.76 -34.21
C HIS A 527 3.73 -7.01 -33.25
N TYR A 528 3.56 -7.91 -32.29
CA TYR A 528 4.57 -8.27 -31.30
C TYR A 528 5.31 -9.56 -31.62
N LYS A 529 5.10 -10.18 -32.79
CA LYS A 529 5.66 -11.49 -33.16
C LYS A 529 7.18 -11.60 -32.92
N GLU A 530 7.94 -10.63 -33.42
CA GLU A 530 9.41 -10.57 -33.25
C GLU A 530 9.82 -10.26 -31.80
N LEU A 531 8.94 -9.61 -31.04
CA LEU A 531 9.11 -9.24 -29.64
C LEU A 531 8.60 -10.31 -28.65
N GLY A 532 7.99 -11.41 -29.10
CA GLY A 532 7.52 -12.50 -28.23
C GLY A 532 6.01 -12.80 -28.28
N GLY A 533 5.29 -12.22 -29.24
CA GLY A 533 3.88 -12.49 -29.51
C GLY A 533 2.95 -12.13 -28.36
N ASP A 534 1.96 -13.00 -28.07
CA ASP A 534 0.99 -12.85 -26.98
C ASP A 534 1.65 -12.53 -25.63
N HIS A 535 2.86 -13.02 -25.35
CA HIS A 535 3.57 -12.70 -24.11
C HIS A 535 4.03 -11.23 -24.04
N ALA A 536 4.34 -10.61 -25.17
CA ALA A 536 4.68 -9.19 -25.26
C ALA A 536 3.41 -8.33 -25.24
N ALA A 537 2.39 -8.69 -26.02
CA ALA A 537 1.09 -8.01 -26.01
C ALA A 537 0.44 -7.99 -24.61
N PHE A 538 0.56 -9.09 -23.85
CA PHE A 538 0.08 -9.14 -22.46
C PHE A 538 0.85 -8.20 -21.53
N VAL A 539 2.15 -7.97 -21.74
CA VAL A 539 2.98 -7.15 -20.82
C VAL A 539 3.03 -5.67 -21.24
N ALA A 540 2.91 -5.35 -22.53
CA ALA A 540 3.02 -4.00 -23.07
C ALA A 540 2.12 -2.95 -22.37
N PRO A 541 0.83 -3.21 -22.07
CA PRO A 541 -0.02 -2.26 -21.35
C PRO A 541 0.51 -1.86 -19.96
N ARG A 542 1.27 -2.73 -19.29
CA ARG A 542 1.89 -2.41 -18.00
C ARG A 542 3.08 -1.46 -18.16
N TYR A 543 3.80 -1.53 -19.27
CA TYR A 543 4.87 -0.57 -19.57
C TYR A 543 4.31 0.77 -20.04
N ASP A 544 3.26 0.76 -20.86
CA ASP A 544 2.55 1.97 -21.25
C ASP A 544 2.01 2.72 -20.02
N LEU A 545 1.31 2.03 -19.11
CA LEU A 545 0.86 2.59 -17.83
C LEU A 545 2.01 3.14 -16.96
N HIS A 546 3.18 2.48 -16.97
CA HIS A 546 4.37 2.97 -16.28
C HIS A 546 4.96 4.22 -16.94
N GLY A 547 4.92 4.31 -18.27
CA GLY A 547 5.23 5.51 -19.03
C GLY A 547 4.28 6.67 -18.69
N VAL A 548 2.96 6.43 -18.72
CA VAL A 548 1.94 7.42 -18.32
C VAL A 548 2.20 7.92 -16.88
N ARG A 549 2.51 7.02 -15.94
CA ARG A 549 2.88 7.37 -14.55
C ARG A 549 4.03 8.38 -14.50
N VAL A 550 5.10 8.17 -15.25
CA VAL A 550 6.31 9.01 -15.15
C VAL A 550 6.17 10.32 -15.92
N TYR A 551 5.49 10.34 -17.06
CA TYR A 551 5.17 11.60 -17.75
C TYR A 551 4.21 12.48 -16.93
N ASN A 552 3.23 11.88 -16.24
CA ASN A 552 2.33 12.63 -15.37
C ASN A 552 3.03 13.17 -14.11
N ALA A 553 4.02 12.45 -13.56
CA ALA A 553 4.80 12.92 -12.42
C ALA A 553 5.68 14.15 -12.75
N VAL A 554 6.04 14.37 -14.01
CA VAL A 554 6.82 15.56 -14.43
C VAL A 554 5.92 16.75 -14.81
N ASP A 555 4.65 16.51 -15.12
CA ASP A 555 3.59 17.52 -15.24
C ASP A 555 3.92 18.73 -16.16
N ILE A 556 4.54 18.47 -17.31
CA ILE A 556 4.88 19.51 -18.32
C ILE A 556 3.61 20.12 -18.92
N GLU A 557 3.52 21.44 -18.92
CA GLU A 557 2.39 22.19 -19.46
C GLU A 557 2.23 21.97 -20.98
N GLY A 558 1.01 21.67 -21.42
CA GLY A 558 0.72 21.40 -22.82
C GLY A 558 1.12 20.00 -23.32
N LEU A 559 1.67 19.12 -22.46
CA LEU A 559 1.96 17.72 -22.78
C LEU A 559 1.00 16.78 -22.04
N TYR A 560 0.12 16.13 -22.78
CA TYR A 560 -0.99 15.36 -22.24
C TYR A 560 -0.78 13.85 -22.45
N THR A 561 -1.44 13.06 -21.61
CA THR A 561 -1.46 11.59 -21.69
C THR A 561 -2.88 11.10 -21.54
N LEU A 562 -3.17 9.90 -22.04
CA LEU A 562 -4.48 9.28 -21.84
C LEU A 562 -4.65 8.81 -20.38
N GLY A 563 -5.89 8.85 -19.89
CA GLY A 563 -6.25 8.05 -18.72
C GLY A 563 -6.10 6.59 -19.09
N THR A 564 -5.27 5.82 -18.37
CA THR A 564 -4.96 4.42 -18.70
C THR A 564 -5.14 3.54 -17.46
N VAL A 565 -5.86 2.42 -17.60
CA VAL A 565 -6.05 1.40 -16.56
C VAL A 565 -5.85 0.01 -17.17
N VAL A 566 -5.19 -0.89 -16.44
CA VAL A 566 -4.95 -2.28 -16.86
C VAL A 566 -5.64 -3.25 -15.90
N ILE A 567 -6.68 -3.93 -16.36
CA ILE A 567 -7.52 -4.82 -15.57
C ILE A 567 -7.22 -6.27 -15.95
N ASP A 568 -6.89 -7.13 -14.97
CA ASP A 568 -6.93 -8.59 -15.17
C ASP A 568 -8.26 -9.14 -14.62
N TYR A 569 -9.07 -9.82 -15.44
CA TYR A 569 -10.36 -10.40 -15.02
C TYR A 569 -10.65 -11.71 -15.78
N ARG A 570 -11.05 -12.77 -15.06
CA ARG A 570 -11.35 -14.11 -15.61
C ARG A 570 -10.26 -14.68 -16.54
N GLY A 571 -9.00 -14.34 -16.30
CA GLY A 571 -7.84 -14.75 -17.11
C GLY A 571 -7.51 -13.85 -18.31
N TYR A 572 -8.38 -12.91 -18.65
CA TYR A 572 -8.14 -11.90 -19.68
C TYR A 572 -7.43 -10.67 -19.08
N ARG A 573 -6.60 -10.01 -19.89
CA ARG A 573 -6.11 -8.65 -19.62
C ARG A 573 -6.82 -7.69 -20.55
N VAL A 574 -7.41 -6.66 -19.97
CA VAL A 574 -8.07 -5.55 -20.66
C VAL A 574 -7.29 -4.28 -20.38
N THR A 575 -6.98 -3.52 -21.44
CA THR A 575 -6.48 -2.15 -21.34
C THR A 575 -7.66 -1.22 -21.57
N ALA A 576 -7.87 -0.28 -20.67
CA ALA A 576 -8.92 0.73 -20.75
C ALA A 576 -8.24 2.11 -20.87
N GLN A 577 -8.61 2.88 -21.91
CA GLN A 577 -8.01 4.17 -22.22
C GLN A 577 -9.07 5.25 -22.53
N SER A 578 -8.79 6.51 -22.14
CA SER A 578 -9.58 7.66 -22.59
C SER A 578 -9.38 7.91 -24.09
N ILE A 579 -10.38 8.50 -24.76
CA ILE A 579 -10.38 8.68 -26.22
C ILE A 579 -9.86 10.10 -26.57
N ILE A 580 -8.98 10.20 -27.57
CA ILE A 580 -8.50 11.50 -28.08
C ILE A 580 -9.61 12.13 -28.95
N PRO A 581 -9.99 13.41 -28.73
CA PRO A 581 -10.96 14.11 -29.57
C PRO A 581 -10.55 14.08 -31.06
N GLY A 582 -11.47 13.65 -31.92
CA GLY A 582 -11.28 13.54 -33.38
C GLY A 582 -10.73 12.20 -33.89
N ILE A 583 -10.15 11.34 -33.04
CA ILE A 583 -9.43 10.13 -33.51
C ILE A 583 -10.31 9.07 -34.20
N LEU A 584 -11.63 9.17 -34.03
CA LEU A 584 -12.63 8.29 -34.65
C LEU A 584 -13.23 8.88 -35.95
N GLU A 585 -12.85 10.11 -36.31
CA GLU A 585 -13.30 10.79 -37.53
C GLU A 585 -12.46 10.36 -38.74
N ARG A 586 -13.12 10.10 -39.88
CA ARG A 586 -12.44 9.57 -41.09
C ARG A 586 -11.42 10.52 -41.71
N GLU A 587 -11.45 11.80 -41.36
CA GLU A 587 -10.52 12.80 -41.90
C GLU A 587 -9.14 12.75 -41.19
N GLN A 588 -9.04 12.05 -40.05
CA GLN A 588 -7.82 11.93 -39.23
C GLN A 588 -6.98 10.66 -39.50
N GLU A 589 -7.09 10.01 -40.68
CA GLU A 589 -6.36 8.76 -41.01
C GLU A 589 -4.82 8.83 -40.88
N GLN A 590 -4.21 10.02 -40.76
CA GLN A 590 -2.79 10.23 -40.44
C GLN A 590 -2.60 11.22 -39.27
N SER A 591 -3.11 10.88 -38.09
CA SER A 591 -3.07 11.71 -36.88
C SER A 591 -1.72 11.79 -36.14
N VAL A 592 -0.78 10.89 -36.44
CA VAL A 592 0.54 10.83 -35.78
C VAL A 592 1.50 11.81 -36.43
N VAL A 593 2.00 12.77 -35.65
CA VAL A 593 2.92 13.85 -36.10
C VAL A 593 4.32 13.76 -35.49
N TYR A 594 4.53 12.87 -34.52
CA TYR A 594 5.81 12.63 -33.86
C TYR A 594 5.95 11.12 -33.58
N GLY A 595 7.15 10.58 -33.77
CA GLY A 595 7.43 9.14 -33.63
C GLY A 595 7.17 8.36 -34.91
N SER A 596 6.87 7.07 -34.81
CA SER A 596 6.67 6.18 -35.96
C SER A 596 5.36 5.41 -35.92
N ILE A 597 4.80 5.18 -37.12
CA ILE A 597 3.57 4.39 -37.34
C ILE A 597 3.85 2.94 -37.75
N ASP A 598 5.10 2.61 -38.09
CA ASP A 598 5.49 1.40 -38.81
C ASP A 598 6.87 0.85 -38.35
N PHE A 599 7.19 1.06 -37.07
CA PHE A 599 8.38 0.56 -36.37
C PHE A 599 9.71 1.11 -36.90
N GLY A 600 9.76 2.42 -37.14
CA GLY A 600 10.99 3.17 -37.44
C GLY A 600 11.29 3.39 -38.92
N LYS A 601 10.36 3.06 -39.82
CA LYS A 601 10.50 3.32 -41.25
C LYS A 601 10.06 4.75 -41.57
N THR A 602 8.77 5.02 -41.39
CA THR A 602 8.19 6.36 -41.39
C THR A 602 8.36 6.93 -40.00
N VAL A 603 9.38 7.77 -39.82
CA VAL A 603 9.61 8.54 -38.59
C VAL A 603 9.29 10.00 -38.85
N LEU A 604 8.44 10.57 -38.01
CA LEU A 604 8.01 11.96 -38.02
C LEU A 604 8.47 12.67 -36.76
N SER A 605 8.59 13.99 -36.83
CA SER A 605 8.90 14.84 -35.69
C SER A 605 8.26 16.21 -35.89
N HIS A 606 7.91 16.85 -34.78
CA HIS A 606 7.13 18.09 -34.76
C HIS A 606 7.77 19.07 -33.75
N PRO A 607 7.99 20.35 -34.11
CA PRO A 607 8.72 21.29 -33.27
C PRO A 607 8.19 21.42 -31.84
N LYS A 608 6.86 21.42 -31.65
CA LYS A 608 6.26 21.54 -30.31
C LYS A 608 6.49 20.29 -29.46
N TYR A 609 6.47 19.09 -30.06
CA TYR A 609 6.82 17.86 -29.33
C TYR A 609 8.30 17.85 -28.94
N LEU A 610 9.20 18.33 -29.80
CA LEU A 610 10.62 18.48 -29.45
C LEU A 610 10.86 19.50 -28.32
N GLU A 611 10.04 20.55 -28.22
CA GLU A 611 10.10 21.48 -27.09
C GLU A 611 9.66 20.80 -25.78
N LEU A 612 8.45 20.24 -25.76
CA LEU A 612 7.81 19.64 -24.58
C LEU A 612 8.58 18.40 -24.08
N LEU A 613 8.92 17.46 -24.97
CA LEU A 613 9.62 16.23 -24.61
C LEU A 613 11.07 16.48 -24.20
N ARG A 614 11.71 17.56 -24.69
CA ARG A 614 13.05 17.96 -24.22
C ARG A 614 13.03 18.54 -22.80
N GLN A 615 11.92 19.12 -22.35
CA GLN A 615 11.71 19.49 -20.95
C GLN A 615 11.44 18.25 -20.08
N ALA A 616 10.56 17.35 -20.52
CA ALA A 616 10.29 16.09 -19.82
C ALA A 616 11.56 15.22 -19.69
N GLY A 617 12.33 15.09 -20.76
CA GLY A 617 13.55 14.27 -20.82
C GLY A 617 14.69 14.73 -19.91
N LYS A 618 14.72 16.00 -19.48
CA LYS A 618 15.68 16.46 -18.44
C LYS A 618 15.41 15.79 -17.09
N HIS A 619 14.13 15.66 -16.73
CA HIS A 619 13.69 15.04 -15.48
C HIS A 619 13.77 13.52 -15.58
N LEU A 620 13.19 12.93 -16.64
CA LEU A 620 13.19 11.49 -16.91
C LEU A 620 14.56 10.91 -17.32
N LYS A 621 15.60 11.73 -17.36
CA LYS A 621 16.97 11.40 -17.81
C LYS A 621 17.01 10.76 -19.21
N ILE A 622 16.17 11.23 -20.14
CA ILE A 622 16.11 10.79 -21.55
C ILE A 622 17.04 11.68 -22.41
N LEU A 623 17.80 11.05 -23.31
CA LEU A 623 18.72 11.71 -24.22
C LEU A 623 18.03 12.00 -25.58
N PRO A 624 17.96 13.27 -26.03
CA PRO A 624 17.63 13.60 -27.41
C PRO A 624 18.62 12.97 -28.38
N HIS A 625 18.13 12.33 -29.43
CA HIS A 625 18.93 11.56 -30.38
C HIS A 625 18.31 11.62 -31.78
N SER A 626 19.07 11.23 -32.80
CA SER A 626 18.64 11.31 -34.20
C SER A 626 18.65 9.95 -34.89
N VAL A 627 17.56 9.65 -35.60
CA VAL A 627 17.35 8.42 -36.37
C VAL A 627 17.15 8.73 -37.86
N LEU A 628 17.43 7.78 -38.73
CA LEU A 628 17.24 7.90 -40.18
C LEU A 628 15.87 7.34 -40.60
N ASN A 629 15.04 8.16 -41.22
CA ASN A 629 13.77 7.72 -41.82
C ASN A 629 14.00 6.86 -43.09
N GLU A 630 12.92 6.42 -43.75
CA GLU A 630 12.97 5.67 -45.03
C GLU A 630 13.72 6.37 -46.18
N ARG A 631 13.98 7.69 -46.09
CA ARG A 631 14.67 8.50 -47.10
C ARG A 631 16.13 8.77 -46.78
N ASP A 632 16.66 8.16 -45.71
CA ASP A 632 17.99 8.44 -45.14
C ASP A 632 18.13 9.88 -44.62
N GLU A 633 17.02 10.55 -44.29
CA GLU A 633 17.02 11.88 -43.69
C GLU A 633 17.08 11.78 -42.15
N PRO A 634 17.90 12.58 -41.47
CA PRO A 634 18.00 12.58 -40.01
C PRO A 634 16.79 13.27 -39.37
N VAL A 635 16.12 12.57 -38.45
CA VAL A 635 14.98 13.04 -37.67
C VAL A 635 15.36 13.02 -36.19
N GLU A 636 15.26 14.18 -35.50
CA GLU A 636 15.48 14.27 -34.06
C GLU A 636 14.25 13.76 -33.28
N LEU A 637 14.50 12.99 -32.22
CA LEU A 637 13.52 12.51 -31.25
C LEU A 637 14.02 12.81 -29.83
N CYS A 638 13.08 13.08 -28.91
CA CYS A 638 13.31 13.32 -27.47
C CYS A 638 12.65 12.24 -26.57
N SER A 639 12.18 11.16 -27.18
CA SER A 639 11.61 9.95 -26.56
C SER A 639 11.83 8.77 -27.51
N SER A 640 11.32 7.57 -27.20
CA SER A 640 11.44 6.44 -28.13
C SER A 640 10.66 6.69 -29.43
N VAL A 641 11.18 6.17 -30.54
CA VAL A 641 10.56 6.12 -31.87
C VAL A 641 9.23 5.34 -31.89
N GLU A 642 9.00 4.44 -30.94
CA GLU A 642 7.72 3.76 -30.76
C GLU A 642 6.65 4.67 -30.14
N CYS A 643 7.02 5.74 -29.43
CA CYS A 643 6.08 6.67 -28.82
C CYS A 643 5.47 7.61 -29.86
N LYS A 644 4.14 7.75 -29.86
CA LYS A 644 3.39 8.54 -30.85
C LYS A 644 2.90 9.85 -30.24
N GLY A 645 3.16 10.95 -30.95
CA GLY A 645 2.52 12.24 -30.68
C GLY A 645 1.33 12.46 -31.60
N ILE A 646 0.16 12.70 -31.03
CA ILE A 646 -1.10 13.01 -31.73
C ILE A 646 -1.63 14.35 -31.24
N ILE A 647 -1.99 15.25 -32.15
CA ILE A 647 -2.68 16.50 -31.80
C ILE A 647 -4.18 16.23 -31.92
N GLY A 648 -4.93 16.39 -30.82
CA GLY A 648 -6.39 16.19 -30.82
C GLY A 648 -7.13 17.33 -31.53
N ASN A 649 -8.41 17.12 -31.86
CA ASN A 649 -9.29 18.19 -32.37
C ASN A 649 -9.49 19.33 -31.35
N ASP A 650 -9.15 19.11 -30.07
CA ASP A 650 -9.07 20.10 -28.99
C ASP A 650 -7.76 20.93 -29.00
N GLY A 651 -6.81 20.60 -29.87
CA GLY A 651 -5.48 21.24 -29.97
C GLY A 651 -4.46 20.73 -28.93
N ARG A 652 -4.84 19.83 -28.03
CA ARG A 652 -3.94 19.27 -27.01
C ARG A 652 -2.95 18.28 -27.63
N HIS A 653 -1.72 18.29 -27.14
CA HIS A 653 -0.63 17.45 -27.65
C HIS A 653 -0.49 16.17 -26.79
N TYR A 654 -1.07 15.07 -27.26
CA TYR A 654 -1.06 13.77 -26.58
C TYR A 654 0.19 12.96 -26.91
N ILE A 655 0.88 12.46 -25.89
CA ILE A 655 1.92 11.42 -26.03
C ILE A 655 1.39 10.07 -25.54
N LEU A 656 1.57 9.03 -26.37
CA LEU A 656 1.11 7.66 -26.12
C LEU A 656 2.11 6.61 -26.66
N ASP A 657 1.79 5.33 -26.52
CA ASP A 657 2.66 4.19 -26.81
C ASP A 657 4.00 4.28 -26.05
N LEU A 658 3.90 4.50 -24.74
CA LEU A 658 5.02 4.84 -23.85
C LEU A 658 5.81 3.60 -23.36
N LEU A 659 5.65 2.47 -24.06
CA LEU A 659 6.13 1.15 -23.63
C LEU A 659 7.67 1.03 -23.55
N ARG A 660 8.41 1.93 -24.21
CA ARG A 660 9.87 2.04 -24.23
C ARG A 660 10.41 3.35 -23.65
N THR A 661 9.70 3.95 -22.69
CA THR A 661 10.14 5.19 -22.02
C THR A 661 11.55 5.09 -21.40
N PHE A 662 11.95 3.91 -20.92
CA PHE A 662 13.26 3.66 -20.30
C PHE A 662 14.11 2.68 -21.14
N PRO A 663 15.46 2.79 -21.08
CA PRO A 663 16.37 2.01 -21.90
C PRO A 663 16.24 0.48 -21.69
N PRO A 664 16.54 -0.32 -22.74
CA PRO A 664 16.43 -1.77 -22.69
C PRO A 664 17.44 -2.41 -21.71
N ASP A 665 16.99 -3.45 -21.02
CA ASP A 665 17.80 -4.27 -20.12
C ASP A 665 18.56 -5.33 -20.92
N VAL A 666 19.82 -5.02 -21.26
CA VAL A 666 20.70 -5.89 -22.07
C VAL A 666 21.00 -7.24 -21.41
N ASN A 667 20.81 -7.40 -20.10
CA ASN A 667 20.95 -8.69 -19.44
C ASN A 667 19.84 -9.67 -19.85
N PHE A 668 18.69 -9.17 -20.29
CA PHE A 668 17.52 -9.98 -20.65
C PHE A 668 17.20 -10.00 -22.15
N LEU A 669 18.14 -9.53 -22.98
CA LEU A 669 18.02 -9.43 -24.44
C LEU A 669 19.27 -9.99 -25.14
N LYS A 670 19.08 -10.88 -26.11
CA LYS A 670 20.16 -11.32 -27.00
C LYS A 670 20.30 -10.35 -28.16
N LEU A 671 21.19 -9.39 -28.00
CA LEU A 671 21.47 -8.34 -28.99
C LEU A 671 22.72 -8.69 -29.80
N GLN A 672 22.74 -8.29 -31.07
CA GLN A 672 23.94 -8.37 -31.89
C GLN A 672 24.95 -7.30 -31.41
N ASP A 673 26.24 -7.62 -31.51
CA ASP A 673 27.37 -6.74 -31.19
C ASP A 673 27.44 -6.21 -29.72
N VAL A 674 26.77 -6.87 -28.78
CA VAL A 674 26.89 -6.58 -27.34
C VAL A 674 27.76 -7.64 -26.66
N GLN A 675 28.86 -7.21 -26.05
CA GLN A 675 29.74 -8.04 -25.23
C GLN A 675 29.55 -7.69 -23.75
N LEU A 676 28.83 -8.54 -23.01
CA LEU A 676 28.75 -8.43 -21.55
C LEU A 676 30.10 -8.75 -20.90
N SER A 677 30.31 -8.30 -19.67
CA SER A 677 31.51 -8.64 -18.92
C SER A 677 31.60 -10.15 -18.62
N LYS A 678 32.82 -10.60 -18.34
CA LYS A 678 33.11 -12.00 -18.01
C LYS A 678 32.30 -12.47 -16.79
N GLU A 679 32.14 -11.60 -15.81
CA GLU A 679 31.37 -11.85 -14.58
C GLU A 679 29.88 -12.07 -14.87
N LEU A 680 29.25 -11.21 -15.68
CA LEU A 680 27.85 -11.40 -16.10
C LEU A 680 27.67 -12.68 -16.92
N THR A 681 28.63 -13.00 -17.78
CA THR A 681 28.63 -14.22 -18.60
C THR A 681 28.71 -15.48 -17.73
N GLU A 682 29.59 -15.49 -16.72
CA GLU A 682 29.70 -16.57 -15.72
C GLU A 682 28.47 -16.68 -14.82
N MET A 683 27.74 -15.58 -14.59
CA MET A 683 26.46 -15.58 -13.90
C MET A 683 25.28 -16.07 -14.78
N GLY A 684 25.50 -16.27 -16.09
CA GLY A 684 24.53 -16.83 -17.03
C GLY A 684 23.74 -15.82 -17.85
N PHE A 685 24.22 -14.58 -17.98
CA PHE A 685 23.64 -13.55 -18.85
C PHE A 685 24.29 -13.54 -20.26
N PRO A 686 23.59 -13.10 -21.33
CA PRO A 686 22.20 -12.63 -21.33
C PRO A 686 21.18 -13.77 -21.31
N ILE A 687 20.08 -13.58 -20.60
CA ILE A 687 18.95 -14.51 -20.47
C ILE A 687 17.84 -14.06 -21.42
N GLU A 688 17.55 -14.81 -22.48
CA GLU A 688 16.50 -14.42 -23.42
C GLU A 688 15.10 -14.50 -22.77
N HIS A 689 14.50 -13.34 -22.49
CA HIS A 689 13.19 -13.26 -21.85
C HIS A 689 12.07 -13.42 -22.88
N ARG A 690 11.03 -14.19 -22.55
CA ARG A 690 9.94 -14.57 -23.48
C ARG A 690 9.30 -13.39 -24.23
N HIS A 691 9.16 -12.25 -23.57
CA HIS A 691 8.39 -11.12 -24.07
C HIS A 691 9.24 -9.96 -24.64
N LYS A 692 10.58 -10.09 -24.72
CA LYS A 692 11.64 -9.19 -25.26
C LYS A 692 11.54 -7.65 -25.08
N LEU A 693 10.52 -7.14 -24.41
CA LEU A 693 10.30 -5.77 -23.96
C LEU A 693 10.96 -5.57 -22.58
N CYS A 694 12.21 -5.99 -22.41
CA CYS A 694 12.88 -5.86 -21.11
C CYS A 694 13.54 -4.49 -21.02
N CYS A 695 13.11 -3.67 -20.07
CA CYS A 695 13.62 -2.32 -19.85
C CYS A 695 14.11 -2.18 -18.41
N LEU A 696 15.14 -1.36 -18.21
CA LEU A 696 15.62 -0.93 -16.91
C LEU A 696 14.55 -0.04 -16.24
N ARG A 697 14.51 -0.03 -14.90
CA ARG A 697 13.57 0.79 -14.13
C ARG A 697 14.12 2.19 -13.89
N GLN A 698 13.25 3.19 -13.79
CA GLN A 698 13.63 4.55 -13.38
C GLN A 698 14.44 4.57 -12.08
N GLU A 699 13.96 3.87 -11.05
CA GLU A 699 14.53 3.89 -9.72
C GLU A 699 15.97 3.31 -9.71
N LEU A 700 16.29 2.41 -10.66
CA LEU A 700 17.66 1.92 -10.90
C LEU A 700 18.54 2.97 -11.59
N LEU A 701 17.99 3.73 -12.55
CA LEU A 701 18.76 4.77 -13.25
C LEU A 701 19.10 5.90 -12.27
N GLU A 702 18.19 6.24 -11.36
CA GLU A 702 18.43 7.18 -10.27
C GLU A 702 19.56 6.68 -9.35
N ALA A 703 19.46 5.47 -8.81
CA ALA A 703 20.51 4.86 -7.97
C ALA A 703 21.88 4.71 -8.70
N PHE A 704 21.86 4.42 -10.00
CA PHE A 704 23.08 4.36 -10.82
C PHE A 704 23.71 5.76 -11.00
N ILE A 705 22.90 6.78 -11.27
CA ILE A 705 23.37 8.16 -11.39
C ILE A 705 23.95 8.64 -10.05
N GLU A 706 23.35 8.26 -8.93
CA GLU A 706 23.86 8.57 -7.59
C GLU A 706 25.22 7.90 -7.29
N ASP A 707 25.38 6.59 -7.56
CA ASP A 707 26.68 5.88 -7.45
C ASP A 707 27.76 6.55 -8.33
N ARG A 708 27.38 6.99 -9.53
CA ARG A 708 28.27 7.73 -10.43
C ARG A 708 28.57 9.13 -9.93
N TYR A 709 27.63 9.81 -9.28
CA TYR A 709 27.84 11.15 -8.70
C TYR A 709 28.76 11.11 -7.48
N VAL A 710 28.53 10.18 -6.55
CA VAL A 710 29.41 9.93 -5.39
C VAL A 710 30.82 9.56 -5.87
N THR A 711 30.93 8.74 -6.93
CA THR A 711 32.22 8.41 -7.56
C THR A 711 32.87 9.62 -8.22
N PHE A 712 32.08 10.47 -8.91
CA PHE A 712 32.55 11.69 -9.56
C PHE A 712 33.16 12.67 -8.54
N ILE A 713 32.45 12.97 -7.44
CA ILE A 713 32.99 13.90 -6.43
C ILE A 713 34.22 13.29 -5.74
N ARG A 714 34.25 11.98 -5.46
CA ARG A 714 35.43 11.32 -4.90
C ARG A 714 36.66 11.47 -5.80
N ILE A 715 36.50 11.29 -7.11
CA ILE A 715 37.59 11.45 -8.09
C ILE A 715 38.01 12.92 -8.23
N ALA A 716 37.04 13.84 -8.29
CA ALA A 716 37.30 15.28 -8.36
C ALA A 716 38.07 15.78 -7.13
N ALA A 717 37.66 15.38 -5.93
CA ALA A 717 38.35 15.71 -4.67
C ALA A 717 39.79 15.21 -4.65
N VAL A 718 40.04 13.95 -5.06
CA VAL A 718 41.40 13.38 -5.14
C VAL A 718 42.28 14.15 -6.14
N HIS A 719 41.77 14.52 -7.31
CA HIS A 719 42.53 15.32 -8.27
C HIS A 719 42.77 16.76 -7.82
N LEU A 720 41.81 17.38 -7.12
CA LEU A 720 41.97 18.71 -6.55
C LEU A 720 43.02 18.73 -5.44
N GLN A 721 43.02 17.73 -4.55
CA GLN A 721 44.08 17.53 -3.55
C GLN A 721 45.46 17.37 -4.21
N GLN A 722 45.57 16.58 -5.27
CA GLN A 722 46.82 16.42 -6.04
C GLN A 722 47.30 17.73 -6.68
N LEU A 723 46.40 18.57 -7.19
CA LEU A 723 46.75 19.89 -7.74
C LEU A 723 47.19 20.87 -6.64
N ASN A 724 46.49 20.90 -5.51
CA ASN A 724 46.86 21.75 -4.37
C ASN A 724 48.23 21.35 -3.79
N ALA A 725 48.51 20.06 -3.66
CA ALA A 725 49.84 19.56 -3.26
C ALA A 725 50.95 19.98 -4.25
N LYS A 726 50.69 19.90 -5.57
CA LYS A 726 51.61 20.39 -6.61
C LYS A 726 51.81 21.90 -6.55
N LYS A 727 50.77 22.68 -6.26
CA LYS A 727 50.84 24.14 -6.13
C LYS A 727 51.68 24.56 -4.91
N GLN A 728 51.51 23.89 -3.77
CA GLN A 728 52.35 24.08 -2.58
C GLN A 728 53.82 23.75 -2.86
N ALA A 729 54.11 22.64 -3.56
CA ALA A 729 55.47 22.30 -3.98
C ALA A 729 56.07 23.33 -4.98
N ALA A 730 55.26 23.87 -5.89
CA ALA A 730 55.71 24.87 -6.86
C ALA A 730 56.00 26.23 -6.23
N THR A 731 55.17 26.70 -5.28
CA THR A 731 55.42 27.95 -4.55
C THR A 731 56.66 27.85 -3.65
N ALA A 732 56.86 26.71 -2.97
CA ALA A 732 58.07 26.44 -2.18
C ALA A 732 59.38 26.41 -3.00
N ASN A 733 59.29 26.18 -4.32
CA ASN A 733 60.42 26.26 -5.24
C ASN A 733 60.56 27.67 -5.87
N ALA A 734 59.46 28.36 -6.17
CA ALA A 734 59.49 29.69 -6.79
C ALA A 734 60.05 30.78 -5.86
N GLU A 735 59.87 30.68 -4.54
CA GLU A 735 60.48 31.60 -3.57
C GLU A 735 62.00 31.41 -3.39
N LYS A 736 62.63 30.45 -4.10
CA LYS A 736 64.06 30.15 -4.00
C LYS A 736 64.90 30.54 -5.22
N GLU A 737 64.33 31.05 -6.30
CA GLU A 737 65.10 31.39 -7.51
C GLU A 737 64.75 32.74 -8.14
N LEU A 738 65.69 33.70 -8.00
CA LEU A 738 65.95 34.80 -8.95
C LEU A 738 67.45 35.17 -8.80
N PRO A 739 68.19 35.47 -9.89
CA PRO A 739 68.85 34.37 -10.62
C PRO A 739 70.34 34.62 -10.94
N ALA A 740 71.13 33.55 -11.18
CA ALA A 740 72.52 33.68 -11.66
C ALA A 740 73.04 32.49 -12.52
N ILE A 741 72.98 32.68 -13.84
CA ILE A 741 74.05 32.41 -14.85
C ILE A 741 74.84 31.07 -14.80
N ALA A 742 74.49 30.20 -15.77
CA ALA A 742 75.31 29.29 -16.61
C ALA A 742 76.77 28.91 -16.28
N GLU A 743 77.11 27.60 -16.44
CA GLU A 743 78.17 27.09 -17.37
C GLU A 743 78.25 25.52 -17.46
N LYS A 744 78.35 25.00 -18.71
CA LYS A 744 79.18 23.85 -19.24
C LYS A 744 78.98 22.38 -18.77
N GLN A 745 78.66 21.43 -19.68
CA GLN A 745 79.53 20.43 -20.40
C GLN A 745 79.99 19.22 -19.54
N GLU A 746 80.11 17.95 -19.97
CA GLU A 746 79.98 17.22 -21.27
C GLU A 746 79.75 15.69 -21.04
N GLU A 747 79.44 14.90 -22.08
CA GLU A 747 79.19 13.41 -22.07
C GLU A 747 80.50 12.56 -22.23
N PRO A 748 80.55 11.26 -22.69
CA PRO A 748 79.56 10.14 -22.84
C PRO A 748 80.10 8.73 -22.38
N ASN A 749 79.51 7.62 -22.89
CA ASN A 749 79.94 6.19 -22.87
C ASN A 749 79.74 5.40 -21.54
N GLU A 750 79.49 4.08 -21.49
CA GLU A 750 79.05 3.03 -22.47
C GLU A 750 78.61 1.73 -21.72
N GLU A 751 78.07 0.74 -22.47
CA GLU A 751 78.04 -0.72 -22.19
C GLU A 751 77.00 -1.40 -21.25
N GLN A 752 76.83 -2.72 -21.51
CA GLN A 752 75.68 -3.61 -21.26
C GLN A 752 76.03 -4.76 -20.23
N PRO A 753 75.53 -6.03 -20.32
CA PRO A 753 74.23 -6.57 -19.84
C PRO A 753 74.33 -7.83 -18.92
N GLU A 754 73.20 -8.53 -18.69
CA GLU A 754 73.04 -9.93 -18.17
C GLU A 754 73.36 -10.18 -16.67
N LYS A 755 72.68 -11.05 -15.88
CA LYS A 755 72.12 -12.39 -16.15
C LYS A 755 71.35 -12.95 -14.92
N THR A 756 70.30 -13.79 -15.14
CA THR A 756 69.73 -14.85 -14.23
C THR A 756 69.32 -14.49 -12.78
N GLU A 757 68.11 -14.80 -12.28
CA GLU A 757 67.48 -16.14 -12.21
C GLU A 757 65.95 -16.04 -11.95
N GLU A 758 65.16 -17.01 -12.44
CA GLU A 758 63.69 -17.05 -12.26
C GLU A 758 63.25 -17.94 -11.08
N GLN A 759 62.32 -17.44 -10.26
CA GLN A 759 61.34 -18.28 -9.56
C GLN A 759 60.13 -17.43 -9.13
N PRO A 760 58.87 -17.87 -9.38
CA PRO A 760 57.69 -17.05 -9.14
C PRO A 760 57.24 -17.11 -7.67
N ALA A 761 57.05 -15.95 -7.05
CA ALA A 761 56.40 -15.82 -5.73
C ALA A 761 54.94 -15.39 -5.88
N GLU A 762 54.08 -15.99 -5.06
CA GLU A 762 52.63 -15.84 -5.09
C GLU A 762 52.21 -14.41 -4.67
N LYS A 763 51.18 -13.86 -5.33
CA LYS A 763 50.52 -12.62 -4.89
C LYS A 763 49.36 -12.97 -3.96
N GLU A 764 49.51 -12.68 -2.67
CA GLU A 764 48.37 -12.60 -1.76
C GLU A 764 47.51 -11.37 -2.10
N GLU A 765 46.22 -11.59 -2.35
CA GLU A 765 45.24 -10.50 -2.48
C GLU A 765 44.81 -10.00 -1.09
N SER A 766 45.00 -8.71 -0.84
CA SER A 766 44.64 -8.05 0.40
C SER A 766 43.12 -7.90 0.56
N LYS A 767 42.56 -8.49 1.62
CA LYS A 767 41.13 -8.33 2.00
C LYS A 767 40.80 -6.87 2.38
N PRO A 768 39.63 -6.33 1.96
CA PRO A 768 39.14 -5.05 2.44
C PRO A 768 38.52 -5.17 3.86
N THR A 769 38.72 -4.16 4.69
CA THR A 769 38.19 -4.06 6.06
C THR A 769 36.96 -3.13 6.11
N PRO A 770 35.95 -3.42 6.95
CA PRO A 770 34.72 -2.63 7.02
C PRO A 770 34.86 -1.40 7.94
N SER A 771 34.67 -0.20 7.39
CA SER A 771 34.66 1.07 8.14
C SER A 771 33.82 2.12 7.36
N GLU A 772 32.54 1.81 7.12
CA GLU A 772 31.72 2.56 6.16
C GLU A 772 30.94 3.75 6.77
N THR A 773 30.69 3.80 8.09
CA THR A 773 29.91 4.89 8.71
C THR A 773 30.71 6.18 8.93
N LYS A 774 31.94 6.11 9.48
CA LYS A 774 32.82 7.30 9.58
C LYS A 774 33.29 7.83 8.21
N SER A 775 33.11 7.04 7.15
CA SER A 775 33.37 7.46 5.77
C SER A 775 32.35 8.47 5.26
N ALA A 776 31.09 8.41 5.71
CA ALA A 776 30.01 9.26 5.18
C ALA A 776 30.21 10.75 5.53
N GLU A 777 30.39 11.09 6.81
CA GLU A 777 30.67 12.46 7.23
C GLU A 777 31.99 12.99 6.65
N ALA A 778 33.04 12.17 6.61
CA ALA A 778 34.31 12.56 6.00
C ALA A 778 34.15 12.82 4.49
N MET A 779 33.27 12.08 3.82
CA MET A 779 32.94 12.27 2.40
C MET A 779 32.06 13.49 2.19
N VAL A 780 31.05 13.76 3.02
CA VAL A 780 30.25 14.99 2.98
C VAL A 780 31.11 16.23 3.25
N ASN A 781 32.01 16.17 4.23
CA ASN A 781 32.97 17.25 4.48
C ASN A 781 33.95 17.40 3.31
N ALA A 782 34.46 16.31 2.72
CA ALA A 782 35.30 16.38 1.52
C ALA A 782 34.54 16.86 0.27
N ILE A 783 33.24 16.56 0.13
CA ILE A 783 32.35 17.10 -0.92
C ILE A 783 32.21 18.61 -0.72
N ARG A 784 31.92 19.06 0.50
CA ARG A 784 31.75 20.48 0.86
C ARG A 784 33.06 21.27 0.71
N GLU A 785 34.18 20.70 1.14
CA GLU A 785 35.52 21.24 0.88
C GLU A 785 35.82 21.28 -0.62
N ALA A 786 35.53 20.23 -1.39
CA ALA A 786 35.77 20.21 -2.83
C ALA A 786 34.92 21.27 -3.55
N GLN A 787 33.64 21.41 -3.22
CA GLN A 787 32.76 22.46 -3.74
C GLN A 787 33.32 23.86 -3.43
N SER A 788 33.72 24.12 -2.17
CA SER A 788 34.31 25.41 -1.79
C SER A 788 35.66 25.70 -2.46
N ASN A 789 36.52 24.69 -2.65
CA ASN A 789 37.83 24.87 -3.25
C ASN A 789 37.79 24.96 -4.79
N VAL A 790 36.79 24.37 -5.45
CA VAL A 790 36.55 24.57 -6.90
C VAL A 790 36.24 26.05 -7.17
N ALA A 791 35.46 26.71 -6.31
CA ALA A 791 35.15 28.14 -6.42
C ALA A 791 36.35 29.08 -6.19
N VAL A 792 37.46 28.60 -5.63
CA VAL A 792 38.70 29.37 -5.35
C VAL A 792 39.85 28.96 -6.28
N SER A 793 39.61 28.02 -7.19
CA SER A 793 40.60 27.51 -8.14
C SER A 793 40.64 28.35 -9.42
N ASN A 794 41.82 28.46 -10.03
CA ASN A 794 41.96 29.11 -11.34
C ASN A 794 41.17 28.29 -12.39
N GLU A 795 40.25 28.92 -13.14
CA GLU A 795 39.18 28.25 -13.91
C GLU A 795 39.68 27.07 -14.77
N VAL A 796 40.82 27.25 -15.44
CA VAL A 796 41.46 26.25 -16.30
C VAL A 796 41.80 24.96 -15.54
N GLN A 797 42.20 25.06 -14.28
CA GLN A 797 42.54 23.90 -13.43
C GLN A 797 41.29 23.19 -12.94
N ALA A 798 40.26 23.94 -12.53
CA ALA A 798 38.96 23.37 -12.16
C ALA A 798 38.33 22.61 -13.34
N ALA A 799 38.35 23.19 -14.54
CA ALA A 799 37.84 22.57 -15.75
C ALA A 799 38.57 21.25 -16.11
N GLU A 800 39.88 21.15 -15.86
CA GLU A 800 40.65 19.93 -16.09
C GLU A 800 40.39 18.85 -15.02
N VAL A 801 40.15 19.23 -13.76
CA VAL A 801 39.69 18.30 -12.71
C VAL A 801 38.32 17.70 -13.07
N VAL A 802 37.36 18.57 -13.41
CA VAL A 802 36.02 18.15 -13.84
C VAL A 802 36.10 17.28 -15.09
N LYS A 803 36.92 17.65 -16.09
CA LYS A 803 37.09 16.85 -17.31
C LYS A 803 37.58 15.42 -17.02
N ARG A 804 38.55 15.26 -16.13
CA ARG A 804 39.05 13.94 -15.73
C ARG A 804 38.01 13.15 -14.94
N ALA A 805 37.30 13.79 -14.03
CA ALA A 805 36.24 13.15 -13.26
C ALA A 805 35.08 12.70 -14.16
N CYS A 806 34.60 13.55 -15.08
CA CYS A 806 33.59 13.22 -16.09
C CYS A 806 34.03 12.03 -16.96
N ALA A 807 35.27 12.04 -17.48
CA ALA A 807 35.80 10.94 -18.27
C ALA A 807 35.87 9.62 -17.48
N ALA A 808 36.28 9.67 -16.20
CA ALA A 808 36.43 8.48 -15.36
C ALA A 808 35.08 7.85 -14.96
N VAL A 809 34.02 8.64 -14.78
CA VAL A 809 32.68 8.09 -14.47
C VAL A 809 31.87 7.68 -15.70
N GLY A 810 32.34 7.94 -16.92
CA GLY A 810 31.58 7.66 -18.15
C GLY A 810 30.60 8.77 -18.54
N SER A 811 30.83 9.99 -18.03
CA SER A 811 30.20 11.26 -18.41
C SER A 811 29.79 11.35 -19.88
N LEU A 812 28.51 11.50 -20.26
CA LEU A 812 28.18 11.79 -21.67
C LEU A 812 28.88 13.06 -22.15
N LYS A 813 28.91 14.13 -21.36
CA LYS A 813 29.66 15.36 -21.68
C LYS A 813 31.09 15.32 -21.14
N GLU A 814 31.97 16.09 -21.77
CA GLU A 814 33.39 16.15 -21.39
C GLU A 814 33.68 17.00 -20.14
N LYS A 815 32.83 17.99 -19.83
CA LYS A 815 33.09 19.00 -18.78
C LYS A 815 31.89 19.21 -17.83
N GLU A 816 30.89 18.36 -17.93
CA GLU A 816 29.64 18.44 -17.16
C GLU A 816 29.24 17.01 -16.75
N PHE A 817 28.62 16.85 -15.58
CA PHE A 817 28.07 15.59 -15.13
C PHE A 817 26.71 15.33 -15.82
N ASP A 818 26.75 14.92 -17.09
CA ASP A 818 25.58 14.58 -17.90
C ASP A 818 25.38 13.05 -17.98
N PHE A 819 24.28 12.56 -17.42
CA PHE A 819 23.84 11.15 -17.49
C PHE A 819 22.39 11.10 -17.96
N ARG A 820 22.20 10.78 -19.24
CA ARG A 820 20.90 10.61 -19.89
C ARG A 820 20.95 9.43 -20.85
N PHE A 821 19.83 8.74 -21.03
CA PHE A 821 19.75 7.48 -21.75
C PHE A 821 18.96 7.63 -23.06
N ASN A 822 19.51 7.10 -24.15
CA ASN A 822 18.79 6.93 -25.40
C ASN A 822 17.96 5.63 -25.32
N PRO A 823 16.61 5.68 -25.32
CA PRO A 823 15.78 4.49 -25.23
C PRO A 823 15.92 3.56 -26.44
N ASP A 824 16.23 4.11 -27.63
CA ASP A 824 16.30 3.36 -28.89
C ASP A 824 17.67 2.82 -29.25
N VAL A 825 18.65 2.95 -28.35
CA VAL A 825 20.05 2.62 -28.61
C VAL A 825 20.28 1.15 -29.03
N PHE A 826 19.32 0.27 -28.72
CA PHE A 826 19.24 -1.13 -29.15
C PHE A 826 17.87 -1.52 -29.77
N SER A 827 17.04 -0.55 -30.18
CA SER A 827 15.74 -0.83 -30.81
C SER A 827 15.93 -1.50 -32.20
N PRO A 828 15.31 -2.68 -32.46
CA PRO A 828 15.48 -3.39 -33.72
C PRO A 828 15.02 -2.57 -34.94
N GLY A 829 15.77 -2.63 -36.04
CA GLY A 829 15.45 -1.94 -37.30
C GLY A 829 15.76 -0.43 -37.31
N ILE A 830 16.01 0.18 -36.15
CA ILE A 830 16.30 1.61 -36.03
C ILE A 830 17.72 1.91 -36.47
N ARG A 831 17.87 2.88 -37.37
CA ARG A 831 19.16 3.35 -37.89
C ARG A 831 19.48 4.69 -37.27
N HIS A 832 20.52 4.75 -36.44
CA HIS A 832 20.96 5.97 -35.76
C HIS A 832 21.89 6.80 -36.66
N VAL A 833 21.93 8.11 -36.44
CA VAL A 833 22.83 9.02 -37.17
C VAL A 833 24.21 9.05 -36.50
N ASP A 834 25.13 8.21 -36.96
CA ASP A 834 26.53 8.24 -36.53
C ASP A 834 27.37 9.18 -37.43
N GLY A 835 27.79 10.32 -36.86
CA GLY A 835 28.62 11.32 -37.56
C GLY A 835 30.11 10.93 -37.65
N PRO A 836 30.85 11.37 -38.69
CA PRO A 836 32.26 10.98 -38.89
C PRO A 836 33.22 11.40 -37.77
N ASP A 837 32.91 12.47 -37.03
CA ASP A 837 33.85 13.14 -36.12
C ASP A 837 33.90 12.53 -34.71
N GLY A 838 33.31 11.36 -34.48
CA GLY A 838 33.50 10.57 -33.25
C GLY A 838 33.16 11.31 -31.95
N GLY A 839 32.25 12.29 -32.04
CA GLY A 839 32.02 13.28 -31.00
C GLY A 839 31.58 12.70 -29.65
N VAL A 840 31.61 13.57 -28.64
CA VAL A 840 31.40 13.28 -27.22
C VAL A 840 30.07 12.54 -26.90
N GLN A 841 29.10 12.57 -27.81
CA GLN A 841 27.80 11.87 -27.76
C GLN A 841 27.69 10.60 -28.65
N SER A 842 28.79 9.99 -29.09
CA SER A 842 28.78 8.85 -30.03
C SER A 842 27.88 7.67 -29.58
N LEU A 843 27.25 6.99 -30.54
CA LEU A 843 26.35 5.85 -30.26
C LEU A 843 27.03 4.74 -29.45
N ALA A 844 28.33 4.50 -29.68
CA ALA A 844 29.14 3.56 -28.91
C ALA A 844 29.16 3.88 -27.41
N LYS A 845 29.28 5.17 -27.05
CA LYS A 845 29.26 5.64 -25.66
C LYS A 845 27.87 5.50 -25.03
N GLN A 846 26.81 5.81 -25.78
CA GLN A 846 25.43 5.60 -25.36
C GLN A 846 25.13 4.12 -25.10
N LYS A 847 25.57 3.23 -26.01
CA LYS A 847 25.46 1.76 -25.84
C LYS A 847 26.22 1.27 -24.62
N ARG A 848 27.41 1.80 -24.35
CA ARG A 848 28.20 1.44 -23.15
C ARG A 848 27.52 1.91 -21.87
N LEU A 849 26.90 3.09 -21.86
CA LEU A 849 26.19 3.62 -20.69
C LEU A 849 25.02 2.72 -20.24
N VAL A 850 24.23 2.21 -21.19
CA VAL A 850 23.14 1.25 -20.88
C VAL A 850 23.69 -0.09 -20.38
N GLN A 851 24.81 -0.58 -20.94
CA GLN A 851 25.49 -1.78 -20.44
C GLN A 851 26.01 -1.59 -19.00
N ASP A 852 26.64 -0.45 -18.71
CA ASP A 852 27.15 -0.10 -17.38
C ASP A 852 26.03 -0.05 -16.32
N ALA A 853 24.85 0.48 -16.67
CA ALA A 853 23.69 0.52 -15.77
C ALA A 853 23.07 -0.88 -15.53
N ALA A 854 23.00 -1.71 -16.57
CA ALA A 854 22.56 -3.10 -16.46
C ALA A 854 23.56 -3.98 -15.68
N GLU A 855 24.86 -3.70 -15.78
CA GLU A 855 25.93 -4.35 -15.03
C GLU A 855 25.89 -3.95 -13.55
N PHE A 856 25.71 -2.65 -13.26
CA PHE A 856 25.51 -2.11 -11.90
C PHE A 856 24.36 -2.81 -11.15
N LEU A 857 23.23 -3.05 -11.82
CA LEU A 857 22.08 -3.76 -11.23
C LEU A 857 22.47 -5.14 -10.66
N VAL A 858 23.28 -5.90 -11.38
CA VAL A 858 23.64 -7.29 -11.02
C VAL A 858 24.81 -7.34 -10.04
N LEU A 859 25.81 -6.48 -10.22
CA LEU A 859 27.07 -6.53 -9.47
C LEU A 859 27.09 -5.67 -8.21
N LYS A 860 26.27 -4.61 -8.14
CA LYS A 860 26.15 -3.73 -6.95
C LYS A 860 24.74 -3.73 -6.36
N GLN A 861 23.70 -3.43 -7.13
CA GLN A 861 22.37 -3.13 -6.59
C GLN A 861 21.69 -4.35 -5.94
N ILE A 862 21.66 -5.51 -6.60
CA ILE A 862 21.10 -6.74 -6.01
C ILE A 862 21.89 -7.19 -4.75
N PRO A 863 23.24 -7.19 -4.73
CA PRO A 863 24.00 -7.39 -3.50
C PRO A 863 23.71 -6.38 -2.39
N ALA A 864 23.53 -5.10 -2.71
CA ALA A 864 23.21 -4.05 -1.74
C ALA A 864 21.83 -4.28 -1.10
N PHE A 865 20.79 -4.51 -1.92
CA PHE A 865 19.44 -4.88 -1.47
C PHE A 865 19.44 -6.05 -0.47
N ILE A 866 20.25 -7.10 -0.74
CA ILE A 866 20.37 -8.23 0.19
C ILE A 866 21.13 -7.84 1.47
N LYS A 867 22.22 -7.08 1.37
CA LYS A 867 23.01 -6.59 2.53
C LYS A 867 22.15 -5.75 3.48
N GLU A 868 21.29 -4.90 2.95
CA GLU A 868 20.36 -4.08 3.72
C GLU A 868 19.37 -4.93 4.52
N HIS A 869 18.70 -5.87 3.85
CA HIS A 869 17.73 -6.77 4.47
C HIS A 869 18.34 -7.70 5.53
N MET A 870 19.67 -7.88 5.59
CA MET A 870 20.34 -8.66 6.65
C MET A 870 20.23 -8.00 8.04
N ALA A 871 19.86 -6.72 8.11
CA ALA A 871 19.57 -6.05 9.38
C ALA A 871 18.19 -6.40 9.96
N HIS A 872 17.27 -6.93 9.14
CA HIS A 872 15.87 -7.21 9.50
C HIS A 872 15.11 -6.01 10.10
N SER A 873 15.45 -4.79 9.67
CA SER A 873 14.84 -3.53 10.13
C SER A 873 13.41 -3.32 9.61
N SER A 874 13.16 -3.70 8.35
CA SER A 874 11.84 -3.73 7.72
C SER A 874 11.70 -5.05 6.92
N PRO A 875 11.49 -6.19 7.60
CA PRO A 875 11.48 -7.49 6.93
C PRO A 875 10.19 -7.68 6.10
N PRO A 876 10.27 -7.90 4.76
CA PRO A 876 9.09 -8.07 3.93
C PRO A 876 8.24 -9.26 4.38
N ILE A 877 6.99 -9.00 4.75
CA ILE A 877 6.07 -10.01 5.31
C ILE A 877 5.50 -10.94 4.23
N ASP A 878 5.29 -10.46 3.01
CA ASP A 878 4.75 -11.26 1.91
C ASP A 878 5.33 -10.95 0.53
N GLY A 879 4.86 -11.68 -0.50
CA GLY A 879 5.33 -11.55 -1.87
C GLY A 879 4.96 -10.22 -2.55
N GLN A 880 3.98 -9.48 -2.01
CA GLN A 880 3.66 -8.13 -2.46
C GLN A 880 4.66 -7.14 -1.86
N SER A 881 4.87 -7.19 -0.54
CA SER A 881 5.88 -6.42 0.20
C SER A 881 7.28 -6.56 -0.42
N LEU A 882 7.68 -7.80 -0.77
CA LEU A 882 8.93 -8.08 -1.47
C LEU A 882 8.96 -7.48 -2.89
N THR A 883 7.81 -7.42 -3.58
CA THR A 883 7.69 -6.81 -4.91
C THR A 883 7.81 -5.29 -4.83
N GLU A 884 7.20 -4.62 -3.85
CA GLU A 884 7.42 -3.19 -3.60
C GLU A 884 8.90 -2.91 -3.33
N SER A 885 9.50 -3.60 -2.36
CA SER A 885 10.90 -3.37 -1.96
C SER A 885 11.89 -3.63 -3.10
N LEU A 886 11.68 -4.67 -3.92
CA LEU A 886 12.48 -4.86 -5.14
C LEU A 886 12.33 -3.67 -6.10
N HIS A 887 11.11 -3.13 -6.28
CA HIS A 887 10.88 -2.00 -7.17
C HIS A 887 11.42 -0.66 -6.64
N SER A 888 11.37 -0.38 -5.33
CA SER A 888 11.97 0.82 -4.73
C SER A 888 13.48 0.85 -4.98
N HIS A 889 14.12 -0.32 -4.93
CA HIS A 889 15.52 -0.52 -5.28
C HIS A 889 15.82 -0.57 -6.79
N GLY A 890 14.84 -0.35 -7.66
CA GLY A 890 15.00 -0.43 -9.12
C GLY A 890 15.13 -1.85 -9.69
N ILE A 891 15.01 -2.89 -8.87
CA ILE A 891 15.14 -4.29 -9.26
C ILE A 891 13.82 -4.78 -9.86
N ASN A 892 13.84 -5.20 -11.12
CA ASN A 892 12.66 -5.77 -11.75
C ASN A 892 12.46 -7.24 -11.31
N VAL A 893 11.21 -7.64 -11.04
CA VAL A 893 10.83 -9.01 -10.62
C VAL A 893 11.34 -10.14 -11.54
N ARG A 894 11.73 -9.86 -12.80
CA ARG A 894 12.43 -10.84 -13.66
C ARG A 894 13.74 -11.36 -13.02
N TYR A 895 14.39 -10.57 -12.16
CA TYR A 895 15.59 -10.95 -11.40
C TYR A 895 15.31 -11.82 -10.17
N LEU A 896 14.05 -12.12 -9.83
CA LEU A 896 13.69 -12.89 -8.63
C LEU A 896 14.42 -14.23 -8.54
N GLY A 897 14.68 -14.91 -9.67
CA GLY A 897 15.48 -16.15 -9.69
C GLY A 897 16.96 -15.97 -9.26
N LYS A 898 17.56 -14.81 -9.57
CA LYS A 898 18.91 -14.43 -9.11
C LYS A 898 18.90 -14.06 -7.62
N VAL A 899 17.87 -13.33 -7.17
CA VAL A 899 17.66 -12.99 -5.75
C VAL A 899 17.50 -14.28 -4.91
N ILE A 900 16.61 -15.20 -5.30
CA ILE A 900 16.45 -16.52 -4.64
C ILE A 900 17.78 -17.28 -4.56
N LYS A 901 18.55 -17.33 -5.67
CA LYS A 901 19.86 -18.00 -5.70
C LYS A 901 20.85 -17.43 -4.68
N MET A 902 20.82 -16.12 -4.42
CA MET A 902 21.69 -15.47 -3.43
C MET A 902 21.15 -15.63 -2.00
N LEU A 903 19.84 -15.47 -1.79
CA LEU A 903 19.20 -15.69 -0.48
C LEU A 903 19.39 -17.14 0.01
N GLY A 904 19.31 -18.13 -0.88
CA GLY A 904 19.53 -19.54 -0.56
C GLY A 904 20.97 -19.89 -0.14
N GLN A 905 21.93 -18.96 -0.31
CA GLN A 905 23.31 -19.10 0.19
C GLN A 905 23.48 -18.52 1.61
N MET A 906 22.44 -17.87 2.16
CA MET A 906 22.48 -17.15 3.42
C MET A 906 21.43 -17.71 4.40
N PRO A 907 21.78 -18.64 5.31
CA PRO A 907 20.82 -19.25 6.24
C PRO A 907 20.09 -18.26 7.16
N ARG A 908 20.66 -17.06 7.38
CA ARG A 908 20.03 -15.94 8.09
C ARG A 908 18.94 -15.22 7.28
N MET A 909 18.69 -15.60 6.04
CA MET A 909 17.69 -15.00 5.15
C MET A 909 16.59 -16.00 4.75
N ASP A 910 16.45 -17.10 5.49
CA ASP A 910 15.56 -18.21 5.17
C ASP A 910 14.07 -17.81 5.06
N TYR A 911 13.59 -16.85 5.88
CA TYR A 911 12.23 -16.31 5.75
C TYR A 911 12.02 -15.61 4.40
N LEU A 912 12.96 -14.75 3.99
CA LEU A 912 12.89 -13.98 2.76
C LEU A 912 13.06 -14.89 1.53
N HIS A 913 13.93 -15.90 1.65
CA HIS A 913 14.09 -16.98 0.67
C HIS A 913 12.77 -17.75 0.47
N ARG A 914 12.07 -18.09 1.56
CA ARG A 914 10.75 -18.75 1.51
C ARG A 914 9.70 -17.87 0.82
N ILE A 915 9.63 -16.58 1.17
CA ILE A 915 8.68 -15.63 0.58
C ILE A 915 8.96 -15.45 -0.92
N ALA A 916 10.22 -15.32 -1.32
CA ALA A 916 10.63 -15.24 -2.72
C ALA A 916 10.26 -16.50 -3.53
N ILE A 917 10.40 -17.69 -2.93
CA ILE A 917 9.97 -18.97 -3.54
C ILE A 917 8.44 -19.08 -3.60
N LEU A 918 7.70 -18.59 -2.61
CA LEU A 918 6.24 -18.52 -2.68
C LEU A 918 5.80 -17.62 -3.85
N GLU A 919 6.38 -16.43 -3.96
CA GLU A 919 6.03 -15.44 -4.98
C GLU A 919 6.36 -15.93 -6.42
N ILE A 920 7.49 -16.62 -6.62
CA ILE A 920 7.84 -17.18 -7.95
C ILE A 920 6.88 -18.31 -8.35
N ILE A 921 6.45 -19.15 -7.40
CA ILE A 921 5.43 -20.19 -7.64
C ILE A 921 4.09 -19.53 -7.97
N VAL A 922 3.64 -18.53 -7.19
CA VAL A 922 2.38 -17.81 -7.43
C VAL A 922 2.35 -17.19 -8.83
N ARG A 923 3.44 -16.52 -9.25
CA ARG A 923 3.51 -15.89 -10.59
C ARG A 923 3.53 -16.90 -11.73
N ALA A 924 4.30 -17.99 -11.60
CA ALA A 924 4.28 -19.07 -12.58
C ALA A 924 2.89 -19.73 -12.69
N THR A 925 2.24 -19.98 -11.56
CA THR A 925 0.87 -20.50 -11.52
C THR A 925 -0.14 -19.54 -12.14
N LYS A 926 -0.01 -18.22 -11.92
CA LYS A 926 -0.84 -17.18 -12.59
C LYS A 926 -0.72 -17.25 -14.12
N HIS A 927 0.49 -17.40 -14.67
CA HIS A 927 0.68 -17.52 -16.12
C HIS A 927 -0.08 -18.73 -16.70
N ILE A 928 -0.02 -19.87 -16.01
CA ILE A 928 -0.70 -21.11 -16.43
C ILE A 928 -2.23 -20.97 -16.27
N TYR A 929 -2.68 -20.41 -15.14
CA TYR A 929 -4.09 -20.19 -14.81
C TYR A 929 -4.80 -19.30 -15.83
N TYR A 930 -4.15 -18.25 -16.35
CA TYR A 930 -4.78 -17.35 -17.33
C TYR A 930 -5.07 -18.06 -18.65
N THR A 931 -4.11 -18.80 -19.21
CA THR A 931 -4.33 -19.64 -20.40
C THR A 931 -5.43 -20.69 -20.19
N TYR A 932 -5.51 -21.25 -18.98
CA TYR A 932 -6.47 -22.28 -18.58
C TYR A 932 -7.90 -21.71 -18.36
N MET A 933 -8.03 -20.47 -17.90
CA MET A 933 -9.33 -19.79 -17.74
C MET A 933 -9.89 -19.23 -19.04
N GLN A 934 -9.03 -18.69 -19.91
CA GLN A 934 -9.46 -18.12 -21.21
C GLN A 934 -10.20 -19.15 -22.09
N SER A 935 -9.87 -20.44 -21.98
CA SER A 935 -10.52 -21.54 -22.70
C SER A 935 -11.73 -22.16 -21.99
N THR A 936 -12.10 -21.68 -20.80
CA THR A 936 -13.18 -22.25 -19.98
C THR A 936 -14.52 -21.55 -20.26
N GLU A 937 -15.54 -22.30 -20.67
CA GLU A 937 -16.90 -21.77 -20.82
C GLU A 937 -17.46 -21.24 -19.47
N PRO A 938 -18.22 -20.12 -19.45
CA PRO A 938 -18.75 -19.53 -18.21
C PRO A 938 -19.51 -20.51 -17.30
N LEU A 939 -20.25 -21.46 -17.89
CA LEU A 939 -21.01 -22.50 -17.19
C LEU A 939 -20.14 -23.41 -16.31
N HIS A 940 -18.87 -23.58 -16.66
CA HIS A 940 -17.93 -24.48 -15.98
C HIS A 940 -16.90 -23.75 -15.11
N LEU A 941 -17.00 -22.41 -14.98
CA LEU A 941 -15.95 -21.58 -14.38
C LEU A 941 -15.61 -21.98 -12.93
N SER A 942 -16.61 -22.14 -12.07
CA SER A 942 -16.42 -22.57 -10.68
C SER A 942 -15.80 -23.95 -10.57
N ALA A 943 -16.27 -24.91 -11.37
CA ALA A 943 -15.75 -26.28 -11.42
C ALA A 943 -14.30 -26.35 -11.95
N ALA A 944 -13.94 -25.50 -12.92
CA ALA A 944 -12.58 -25.41 -13.45
C ALA A 944 -11.62 -24.75 -12.44
N ILE A 945 -12.05 -23.69 -11.75
CA ILE A 945 -11.26 -23.05 -10.69
C ILE A 945 -11.04 -24.01 -9.52
N SER A 946 -12.08 -24.69 -9.04
CA SER A 946 -11.95 -25.64 -7.93
C SER A 946 -11.09 -26.85 -8.30
N HIS A 947 -11.21 -27.38 -9.52
CA HIS A 947 -10.30 -28.40 -10.06
C HIS A 947 -8.85 -27.90 -10.07
N PHE A 948 -8.60 -26.68 -10.55
CA PHE A 948 -7.26 -26.08 -10.58
C PHE A 948 -6.67 -25.90 -9.18
N LEU A 949 -7.45 -25.41 -8.21
CA LEU A 949 -7.02 -25.29 -6.80
C LEU A 949 -6.69 -26.65 -6.17
N ASN A 950 -7.49 -27.68 -6.45
CA ASN A 950 -7.18 -29.06 -6.02
C ASN A 950 -5.87 -29.56 -6.64
N CYS A 951 -5.60 -29.28 -7.92
CA CYS A 951 -4.33 -29.63 -8.58
C CYS A 951 -3.13 -28.88 -8.00
N LEU A 952 -3.32 -27.62 -7.58
CA LEU A 952 -2.24 -26.78 -7.04
C LEU A 952 -1.88 -27.19 -5.60
N LEU A 953 -2.90 -27.35 -4.75
CA LEU A 953 -2.76 -27.39 -3.28
C LEU A 953 -2.89 -28.80 -2.68
N THR A 954 -3.19 -29.83 -3.48
CA THR A 954 -3.42 -31.19 -2.99
C THR A 954 -2.82 -32.27 -3.91
N THR A 955 -2.54 -33.43 -3.33
CA THR A 955 -2.29 -34.71 -4.06
C THR A 955 -3.44 -35.70 -3.94
N GLY A 956 -4.60 -35.25 -3.43
CA GLY A 956 -5.81 -36.05 -3.24
C GLY A 956 -6.51 -36.42 -4.56
N PRO A 957 -7.68 -37.08 -4.48
CA PRO A 957 -8.47 -37.40 -5.65
C PRO A 957 -9.01 -36.12 -6.31
N VAL A 958 -8.49 -35.79 -7.50
CA VAL A 958 -9.00 -34.72 -8.34
C VAL A 958 -9.97 -35.32 -9.37
N ASN A 959 -11.26 -35.12 -9.14
CA ASN A 959 -12.30 -35.40 -10.13
C ASN A 959 -12.91 -34.06 -10.56
N PRO A 960 -12.94 -33.71 -11.87
CA PRO A 960 -13.69 -32.56 -12.33
C PRO A 960 -15.18 -32.79 -12.01
N ALA A 961 -15.84 -31.82 -11.38
CA ALA A 961 -17.21 -31.96 -10.87
C ALA A 961 -18.32 -32.09 -11.95
N VAL A 962 -17.94 -32.07 -13.24
CA VAL A 962 -18.87 -32.10 -14.37
C VAL A 962 -19.52 -33.47 -14.49
N SER A 963 -20.85 -33.52 -14.37
CA SER A 963 -21.58 -34.77 -14.56
C SER A 963 -21.46 -35.27 -16.01
N SER A 964 -21.17 -36.57 -16.18
CA SER A 964 -20.89 -37.16 -17.50
C SER A 964 -22.04 -37.05 -18.50
N ASP A 965 -23.26 -36.82 -18.03
CA ASP A 965 -24.51 -36.77 -18.80
C ASP A 965 -24.73 -35.47 -19.59
N GLU A 966 -23.95 -34.40 -19.35
CA GLU A 966 -24.06 -33.15 -20.12
C GLU A 966 -23.06 -33.09 -21.29
N LEU A 967 -21.82 -33.51 -21.06
CA LEU A 967 -20.76 -33.57 -22.07
C LEU A 967 -21.11 -34.39 -23.32
N HIS A 968 -22.01 -35.38 -23.20
CA HIS A 968 -22.33 -36.32 -24.28
C HIS A 968 -23.58 -35.96 -25.11
N LYS A 969 -24.27 -34.84 -24.84
CA LYS A 969 -25.56 -34.51 -25.49
C LYS A 969 -25.49 -33.71 -26.80
N LYS A 970 -24.30 -33.28 -27.25
CA LYS A 970 -24.13 -32.45 -28.47
C LYS A 970 -23.71 -33.22 -29.75
N GLN A 971 -23.94 -34.53 -29.86
CA GLN A 971 -23.76 -35.25 -31.14
C GLN A 971 -25.08 -35.36 -31.94
N PRO A 972 -25.16 -34.84 -33.19
CA PRO A 972 -26.33 -34.99 -34.03
C PRO A 972 -26.47 -36.44 -34.55
N ARG A 973 -27.57 -37.10 -34.20
CA ARG A 973 -27.90 -38.45 -34.69
C ARG A 973 -28.31 -38.42 -36.17
N ASN A 974 -27.37 -38.70 -37.08
CA ASN A 974 -27.72 -39.06 -38.45
C ASN A 974 -28.17 -40.52 -38.56
N ASN A 975 -29.18 -40.76 -39.40
CA ASN A 975 -30.08 -41.93 -39.28
C ASN A 975 -30.15 -42.74 -40.60
N SER A 976 -29.29 -43.75 -40.76
CA SER A 976 -29.39 -44.86 -41.72
C SER A 976 -28.17 -45.80 -41.58
N GLY A 977 -28.21 -47.13 -41.67
CA GLY A 977 -29.34 -48.07 -41.77
C GLY A 977 -28.85 -49.50 -42.11
N LYS A 978 -29.45 -50.52 -41.47
CA LYS A 978 -29.38 -51.98 -41.76
C LYS A 978 -28.05 -52.76 -41.54
N HIS A 979 -28.16 -53.79 -40.68
CA HIS A 979 -27.60 -55.18 -40.74
C HIS A 979 -26.18 -55.45 -41.31
N ASN A 980 -25.34 -56.36 -40.76
CA ASN A 980 -25.66 -57.59 -40.01
C ASN A 980 -24.49 -58.11 -39.12
N LYS A 981 -24.74 -59.20 -38.37
CA LYS A 981 -23.85 -59.93 -37.41
C LYS A 981 -22.55 -60.47 -38.07
N HIS A 982 -21.43 -60.83 -37.39
CA HIS A 982 -21.30 -61.76 -36.25
C HIS A 982 -19.89 -61.79 -35.54
N LYS A 983 -19.91 -61.94 -34.20
CA LYS A 983 -19.04 -62.75 -33.28
C LYS A 983 -17.49 -62.91 -33.45
N ALA A 984 -16.76 -62.49 -32.39
CA ALA A 984 -15.77 -63.24 -31.54
C ALA A 984 -14.49 -63.88 -32.16
N ALA A 985 -13.33 -64.05 -31.48
CA ALA A 985 -12.97 -63.93 -30.05
C ALA A 985 -11.43 -63.89 -29.77
N LYS A 986 -11.07 -63.37 -28.57
CA LYS A 986 -9.95 -63.74 -27.64
C LYS A 986 -8.44 -63.63 -27.99
N ALA A 987 -7.69 -63.25 -26.93
CA ALA A 987 -6.24 -63.47 -26.65
C ALA A 987 -5.22 -62.60 -27.43
N SER A 988 -4.06 -62.16 -26.88
CA SER A 988 -3.48 -62.25 -25.52
C SER A 988 -2.37 -61.20 -25.25
N LYS A 989 -1.88 -61.14 -24.00
CA LYS A 989 -0.94 -60.21 -23.32
C LYS A 989 0.46 -59.94 -23.95
N PRO A 990 1.23 -58.95 -23.43
CA PRO A 990 2.32 -58.22 -24.13
C PRO A 990 3.75 -58.53 -23.63
N GLN A 991 4.77 -57.93 -24.27
CA GLN A 991 6.05 -57.52 -23.61
C GLN A 991 6.85 -56.48 -24.43
N ALA A 992 7.92 -55.94 -23.85
CA ALA A 992 8.64 -54.73 -24.28
C ALA A 992 10.11 -54.96 -24.71
N ALA A 993 10.66 -54.05 -25.53
CA ALA A 993 12.09 -53.69 -25.73
C ALA A 993 12.12 -52.55 -26.80
N ALA A 994 12.79 -51.40 -26.60
CA ALA A 994 14.24 -51.13 -26.81
C ALA A 994 14.68 -51.30 -28.30
N ALA A 995 15.46 -50.43 -28.96
CA ALA A 995 16.19 -49.22 -28.52
C ALA A 995 16.60 -48.32 -29.73
N GLN A 996 17.25 -47.16 -29.43
CA GLN A 996 18.32 -46.50 -30.21
C GLN A 996 18.11 -46.07 -31.69
N ASN A 997 18.12 -44.74 -31.95
CA ASN A 997 19.22 -43.98 -32.62
C ASN A 997 18.72 -42.66 -33.26
N GLY A 998 19.61 -41.66 -33.41
CA GLY A 998 19.43 -40.58 -34.40
C GLY A 998 19.78 -39.16 -33.94
N ASN A 999 21.02 -38.74 -34.21
CA ASN A 999 21.56 -37.38 -34.03
C ASN A 999 20.90 -36.29 -34.92
N ALA A 1000 21.30 -35.04 -34.62
CA ALA A 1000 21.59 -33.93 -35.55
C ALA A 1000 20.56 -32.80 -35.75
N THR A 1001 20.76 -31.72 -34.97
CA THR A 1001 21.08 -30.34 -35.42
C THR A 1001 20.51 -29.72 -36.71
N ALA A 1002 20.10 -28.45 -36.54
CA ALA A 1002 20.26 -27.29 -37.45
C ALA A 1002 19.12 -26.89 -38.41
N ALA A 1003 18.70 -25.62 -38.23
CA ALA A 1003 18.34 -24.58 -39.20
C ALA A 1003 17.45 -24.90 -40.43
N GLY A 1004 16.42 -24.07 -40.64
CA GLY A 1004 15.68 -24.03 -41.91
C GLY A 1004 14.37 -23.24 -41.85
N SER A 1005 14.39 -22.03 -42.40
CA SER A 1005 13.24 -21.15 -42.65
C SER A 1005 12.06 -21.79 -43.40
N GLY A 1006 10.85 -21.26 -43.16
CA GLY A 1006 9.98 -20.86 -44.29
C GLY A 1006 8.55 -21.41 -44.34
N GLY A 1007 7.59 -20.49 -44.18
CA GLY A 1007 6.50 -20.32 -45.15
C GLY A 1007 5.25 -21.22 -45.07
N ALA A 1008 4.10 -20.58 -45.32
CA ALA A 1008 2.75 -21.14 -45.43
C ALA A 1008 2.18 -21.80 -44.15
N GLY A 1009 0.94 -21.56 -43.75
CA GLY A 1009 -0.19 -21.05 -44.54
C GLY A 1009 -1.27 -22.11 -44.63
N ALA A 1010 -2.03 -22.29 -43.55
CA ALA A 1010 -3.18 -23.17 -43.50
C ALA A 1010 -4.23 -22.59 -42.55
N THR A 1011 -5.13 -21.78 -43.12
CA THR A 1011 -6.42 -21.45 -42.51
C THR A 1011 -7.22 -22.74 -42.31
N THR A 1012 -7.41 -23.16 -41.06
CA THR A 1012 -8.35 -24.26 -40.73
C THR A 1012 -9.36 -23.78 -39.69
N SER A 1013 -10.53 -23.40 -40.23
CA SER A 1013 -11.80 -23.40 -39.50
C SER A 1013 -11.97 -24.75 -38.77
N GLY A 1014 -11.82 -24.73 -37.45
CA GLY A 1014 -11.75 -25.93 -36.60
C GLY A 1014 -12.56 -25.79 -35.32
N ALA A 1015 -13.74 -25.17 -35.40
CA ALA A 1015 -14.68 -25.18 -34.28
C ALA A 1015 -15.05 -26.63 -33.89
N THR A 1016 -15.31 -26.85 -32.59
CA THR A 1016 -15.84 -28.08 -31.97
C THR A 1016 -14.87 -29.23 -31.60
N SER A 1017 -13.82 -28.97 -30.80
CA SER A 1017 -13.27 -30.03 -29.92
C SER A 1017 -12.56 -29.63 -28.61
N SER A 1018 -12.36 -28.34 -28.28
CA SER A 1018 -11.45 -27.90 -27.19
C SER A 1018 -12.09 -27.59 -25.83
N ASN A 1019 -13.41 -27.71 -25.68
CA ASN A 1019 -14.17 -27.10 -24.55
C ASN A 1019 -13.93 -27.70 -23.15
N SER A 1020 -13.03 -28.68 -23.01
CA SER A 1020 -12.80 -29.38 -21.73
C SER A 1020 -11.32 -29.71 -21.44
N ASP A 1021 -10.36 -29.11 -22.15
CA ASP A 1021 -8.91 -29.37 -21.93
C ASP A 1021 -8.49 -29.14 -20.47
N TRP A 1022 -9.20 -28.26 -19.77
CA TRP A 1022 -9.00 -27.96 -18.36
C TRP A 1022 -9.14 -29.22 -17.45
N THR A 1023 -10.00 -30.17 -17.83
CA THR A 1023 -10.22 -31.43 -17.11
C THR A 1023 -9.04 -32.40 -17.17
N LEU A 1024 -8.11 -32.19 -18.10
CA LEU A 1024 -6.92 -33.04 -18.29
C LEU A 1024 -5.75 -32.66 -17.37
N VAL A 1025 -5.82 -31.50 -16.70
CA VAL A 1025 -4.78 -31.08 -15.76
C VAL A 1025 -4.85 -31.93 -14.49
N THR A 1026 -3.69 -32.43 -14.08
CA THR A 1026 -3.48 -33.22 -12.86
C THR A 1026 -2.47 -32.50 -11.98
N PRO A 1027 -2.38 -32.79 -10.67
CA PRO A 1027 -1.37 -32.17 -9.81
C PRO A 1027 0.05 -32.30 -10.38
N ARG A 1028 0.41 -33.49 -10.87
CA ARG A 1028 1.72 -33.76 -11.49
C ARG A 1028 1.96 -32.93 -12.76
N SER A 1029 0.97 -32.82 -13.65
CA SER A 1029 1.13 -32.04 -14.88
C SER A 1029 1.12 -30.53 -14.62
N LEU A 1030 0.42 -30.04 -13.60
CA LEU A 1030 0.47 -28.65 -13.18
C LEU A 1030 1.85 -28.30 -12.59
N TRP A 1031 2.37 -29.07 -11.63
CA TRP A 1031 3.68 -28.81 -11.04
C TRP A 1031 4.85 -29.00 -12.04
N GLN A 1032 4.69 -29.85 -13.05
CA GLN A 1032 5.62 -29.89 -14.20
C GLN A 1032 5.57 -28.61 -15.05
N GLN A 1033 4.39 -28.05 -15.30
CA GLN A 1033 4.24 -26.77 -15.98
C GLN A 1033 4.82 -25.62 -15.14
N ILE A 1034 4.55 -25.57 -13.83
CA ILE A 1034 5.13 -24.57 -12.91
C ILE A 1034 6.66 -24.60 -12.98
N ARG A 1035 7.31 -25.77 -12.85
CA ARG A 1035 8.77 -25.87 -13.00
C ARG A 1035 9.28 -25.35 -14.35
N LYS A 1036 8.62 -25.71 -15.44
CA LYS A 1036 8.97 -25.25 -16.80
C LYS A 1036 8.82 -23.74 -16.94
N GLU A 1037 7.76 -23.17 -16.38
CA GLU A 1037 7.47 -21.73 -16.38
C GLU A 1037 8.51 -20.96 -15.56
N VAL A 1038 8.79 -21.44 -14.34
CA VAL A 1038 9.79 -20.85 -13.44
C VAL A 1038 11.18 -20.82 -14.10
N LYS A 1039 11.61 -21.93 -14.71
CA LYS A 1039 12.88 -21.98 -15.45
C LYS A 1039 12.90 -21.07 -16.68
N ALA A 1040 11.81 -21.00 -17.43
CA ALA A 1040 11.77 -20.26 -18.69
C ALA A 1040 11.61 -18.74 -18.54
N TYR A 1041 11.03 -18.25 -17.45
CA TYR A 1041 10.77 -16.82 -17.23
C TYR A 1041 11.81 -16.18 -16.28
N TRP A 1042 12.25 -16.89 -15.23
CA TRP A 1042 13.18 -16.37 -14.21
C TRP A 1042 14.56 -17.07 -14.19
N ASN A 1043 14.82 -18.00 -15.12
CA ASN A 1043 16.04 -18.83 -15.18
C ASN A 1043 16.43 -19.55 -13.87
N TRP A 1044 15.44 -19.89 -13.05
CA TRP A 1044 15.66 -20.60 -11.78
C TRP A 1044 15.09 -22.02 -11.83
N GLU A 1045 15.73 -22.97 -11.15
CA GLU A 1045 15.31 -24.36 -11.12
C GLU A 1045 14.58 -24.66 -9.81
N LEU A 1046 13.25 -24.63 -9.88
CA LEU A 1046 12.37 -25.01 -8.79
C LEU A 1046 12.50 -26.51 -8.51
N ASP A 1047 13.34 -26.85 -7.53
CA ASP A 1047 13.53 -28.22 -7.06
C ASP A 1047 12.43 -28.63 -6.06
N CYS A 1048 11.21 -28.73 -6.58
CA CYS A 1048 10.07 -29.45 -6.02
C CYS A 1048 9.07 -29.79 -7.15
N ASP A 1049 8.30 -30.86 -6.98
CA ASP A 1049 7.41 -31.41 -8.00
C ASP A 1049 5.95 -31.64 -7.54
N SER A 1050 5.65 -31.29 -6.29
CA SER A 1050 4.31 -31.20 -5.71
C SER A 1050 4.30 -30.18 -4.57
N ILE A 1051 3.11 -29.87 -4.04
CA ILE A 1051 2.95 -29.01 -2.87
C ILE A 1051 3.58 -29.62 -1.61
N GLU A 1052 3.60 -30.95 -1.47
CA GLU A 1052 4.24 -31.66 -0.36
C GLU A 1052 5.77 -31.55 -0.44
N SER A 1053 6.39 -31.70 -1.62
CA SER A 1053 7.83 -31.51 -1.76
C SER A 1053 8.22 -30.04 -1.63
N ALA A 1054 7.36 -29.10 -2.05
CA ALA A 1054 7.55 -27.67 -1.82
C ALA A 1054 7.47 -27.29 -0.32
N GLY A 1055 6.45 -27.80 0.39
CA GLY A 1055 6.28 -27.61 1.83
C GLY A 1055 7.40 -28.25 2.66
N ALA A 1056 7.79 -29.48 2.33
CA ALA A 1056 8.86 -30.19 3.02
C ALA A 1056 10.25 -29.57 2.81
N LYS A 1057 10.52 -29.00 1.62
CA LYS A 1057 11.82 -28.42 1.30
C LYS A 1057 11.96 -26.95 1.72
N TYR A 1058 10.93 -26.14 1.49
CA TYR A 1058 11.00 -24.68 1.67
C TYR A 1058 10.16 -24.16 2.83
N GLY A 1059 9.36 -25.01 3.49
CA GLY A 1059 8.50 -24.61 4.61
C GLY A 1059 7.25 -23.82 4.19
N LEU A 1060 6.78 -23.97 2.94
CA LEU A 1060 5.60 -23.28 2.44
C LEU A 1060 4.31 -23.76 3.11
N LEU A 1061 3.46 -22.82 3.52
CA LEU A 1061 2.11 -23.10 4.01
C LEU A 1061 1.10 -23.06 2.87
N ARG A 1062 0.17 -24.02 2.84
CA ARG A 1062 -0.87 -24.10 1.80
C ARG A 1062 -1.83 -22.92 1.82
N ILE A 1063 -2.16 -22.41 3.01
CA ILE A 1063 -3.07 -21.28 3.19
C ILE A 1063 -2.42 -19.98 2.71
N SER A 1064 -1.13 -19.76 2.99
CA SER A 1064 -0.38 -18.61 2.48
C SER A 1064 -0.26 -18.64 0.95
N LEU A 1065 -0.04 -19.81 0.36
CA LEU A 1065 -0.04 -20.01 -1.10
C LEU A 1065 -1.45 -19.78 -1.70
N LEU A 1066 -2.51 -20.26 -1.04
CA LEU A 1066 -3.89 -20.02 -1.44
C LEU A 1066 -4.23 -18.52 -1.43
N ARG A 1067 -3.96 -17.81 -0.31
CA ARG A 1067 -4.14 -16.35 -0.17
C ARG A 1067 -3.43 -15.61 -1.29
N ALA A 1068 -2.12 -15.83 -1.42
CA ALA A 1068 -1.29 -15.12 -2.39
C ALA A 1068 -1.72 -15.40 -3.83
N PHE A 1069 -2.12 -16.64 -4.16
CA PHE A 1069 -2.66 -16.97 -5.47
C PHE A 1069 -4.00 -16.28 -5.73
N CYS A 1070 -4.96 -16.39 -4.80
CA CYS A 1070 -6.30 -15.79 -4.91
C CYS A 1070 -6.23 -14.28 -5.13
N LEU A 1071 -5.42 -13.56 -4.34
CA LEU A 1071 -5.19 -12.12 -4.50
C LEU A 1071 -4.53 -11.78 -5.85
N LYS A 1072 -3.55 -12.57 -6.33
CA LYS A 1072 -2.83 -12.28 -7.59
C LYS A 1072 -3.68 -12.51 -8.85
N VAL A 1073 -4.71 -13.37 -8.78
CA VAL A 1073 -5.55 -13.75 -9.94
C VAL A 1073 -7.01 -13.33 -9.85
N GLY A 1074 -7.47 -12.86 -8.69
CA GLY A 1074 -8.83 -12.36 -8.48
C GLY A 1074 -9.87 -13.43 -8.11
N ILE A 1075 -9.54 -14.43 -7.29
CA ILE A 1075 -10.50 -15.44 -6.82
C ILE A 1075 -10.94 -15.12 -5.40
N GLN A 1076 -12.24 -15.23 -5.12
CA GLN A 1076 -12.79 -15.26 -3.76
C GLN A 1076 -13.27 -16.68 -3.41
N VAL A 1077 -12.72 -17.26 -2.35
CA VAL A 1077 -13.08 -18.60 -1.85
C VAL A 1077 -14.01 -18.54 -0.63
N LEU A 1078 -14.73 -19.63 -0.39
CA LEU A 1078 -15.60 -19.78 0.78
C LEU A 1078 -14.78 -19.83 2.08
N LEU A 1079 -15.11 -18.98 3.04
CA LEU A 1079 -14.49 -18.97 4.35
C LEU A 1079 -14.95 -20.19 5.17
N ARG A 1080 -14.18 -21.27 5.07
CA ARG A 1080 -14.31 -22.48 5.89
C ARG A 1080 -12.97 -23.16 6.10
N GLU A 1081 -12.94 -24.16 6.96
CA GLU A 1081 -11.76 -25.02 7.10
C GLU A 1081 -11.64 -25.98 5.90
N TYR A 1082 -10.43 -26.04 5.34
CA TYR A 1082 -10.08 -26.87 4.18
C TYR A 1082 -9.16 -28.01 4.61
N ASN A 1083 -9.58 -29.26 4.41
CA ASN A 1083 -8.76 -30.43 4.72
C ASN A 1083 -7.91 -30.83 3.50
N PHE A 1084 -6.74 -30.21 3.37
CA PHE A 1084 -5.77 -30.48 2.30
C PHE A 1084 -5.22 -31.92 2.29
N GLU A 1085 -5.36 -32.67 3.38
CA GLU A 1085 -4.95 -34.09 3.48
C GLU A 1085 -6.05 -35.08 3.06
N SER A 1086 -7.19 -34.60 2.54
CA SER A 1086 -8.32 -35.44 2.15
C SER A 1086 -7.96 -36.46 1.04
N LYS A 1087 -8.09 -37.75 1.36
CA LYS A 1087 -7.82 -38.88 0.45
C LYS A 1087 -9.04 -39.41 -0.30
N HIS A 1088 -10.24 -38.94 0.04
CA HIS A 1088 -11.51 -39.54 -0.43
C HIS A 1088 -12.43 -38.57 -1.17
N LYS A 1089 -12.21 -37.26 -1.03
CA LYS A 1089 -12.96 -36.19 -1.69
C LYS A 1089 -11.99 -35.07 -2.07
N PRO A 1090 -12.25 -34.31 -3.14
CA PRO A 1090 -11.52 -33.06 -3.40
C PRO A 1090 -11.66 -32.11 -2.19
N THR A 1091 -10.66 -31.25 -1.99
CA THR A 1091 -10.63 -30.26 -0.90
C THR A 1091 -11.54 -29.06 -1.21
N PHE A 1092 -11.55 -28.65 -2.48
CA PHE A 1092 -12.42 -27.60 -3.03
C PHE A 1092 -13.50 -28.24 -3.93
N GLY A 1093 -14.76 -27.87 -3.73
CA GLY A 1093 -15.86 -28.03 -4.68
C GLY A 1093 -16.08 -26.76 -5.51
N ASP A 1094 -17.01 -26.82 -6.45
CA ASP A 1094 -17.55 -25.66 -7.16
C ASP A 1094 -18.25 -24.65 -6.22
N ASP A 1095 -19.01 -25.14 -5.23
CA ASP A 1095 -19.62 -24.30 -4.17
C ASP A 1095 -18.60 -23.51 -3.32
N ASP A 1096 -17.30 -23.85 -3.37
CA ASP A 1096 -16.25 -23.10 -2.66
C ASP A 1096 -15.78 -21.85 -3.40
N ILE A 1097 -16.16 -21.66 -4.66
CA ILE A 1097 -15.77 -20.52 -5.49
C ILE A 1097 -16.88 -19.48 -5.45
N VAL A 1098 -16.76 -18.52 -4.53
CA VAL A 1098 -17.82 -17.54 -4.24
C VAL A 1098 -17.89 -16.47 -5.33
N ASN A 1099 -16.74 -15.96 -5.79
CA ASN A 1099 -16.68 -14.92 -6.82
C ASN A 1099 -15.33 -14.92 -7.56
N VAL A 1100 -15.28 -14.22 -8.69
CA VAL A 1100 -14.05 -13.78 -9.37
C VAL A 1100 -14.10 -12.26 -9.48
N PHE A 1101 -13.10 -11.56 -8.97
CA PHE A 1101 -13.01 -10.10 -8.95
C PHE A 1101 -11.89 -9.57 -9.86
N PRO A 1102 -11.99 -8.32 -10.36
CA PRO A 1102 -10.94 -7.73 -11.20
C PRO A 1102 -9.68 -7.37 -10.39
N VAL A 1103 -8.50 -7.65 -10.93
CA VAL A 1103 -7.20 -7.17 -10.41
C VAL A 1103 -6.76 -5.95 -11.21
N VAL A 1104 -7.14 -4.78 -10.71
CA VAL A 1104 -6.97 -3.47 -11.34
C VAL A 1104 -5.55 -2.93 -11.11
N LYS A 1105 -5.00 -2.22 -12.10
CA LYS A 1105 -3.73 -1.48 -12.01
C LYS A 1105 -3.92 -0.13 -12.69
N HIS A 1106 -3.64 0.95 -11.98
CA HIS A 1106 -3.79 2.33 -12.44
C HIS A 1106 -2.60 3.16 -11.93
N ILE A 1107 -2.60 4.46 -12.23
CA ILE A 1107 -1.72 5.42 -11.55
C ILE A 1107 -2.38 5.84 -10.23
N SER A 1108 -1.59 6.15 -9.20
CA SER A 1108 -2.11 6.81 -8.00
C SER A 1108 -1.66 8.28 -8.07
N PRO A 1109 -2.57 9.23 -8.35
CA PRO A 1109 -2.28 10.66 -8.20
C PRO A 1109 -1.81 10.94 -6.77
N ARG A 1110 -0.79 11.78 -6.61
CA ARG A 1110 -0.21 12.12 -5.30
C ARG A 1110 -0.58 13.55 -4.90
N ALA A 1111 -0.63 13.80 -3.60
CA ALA A 1111 -0.69 15.13 -3.04
C ALA A 1111 0.75 15.63 -2.79
N THR A 1112 1.35 16.28 -3.79
CA THR A 1112 2.80 16.55 -3.84
C THR A 1112 3.24 17.49 -2.74
N ASP A 1113 2.51 18.58 -2.53
CA ASP A 1113 2.77 19.52 -1.42
C ASP A 1113 2.67 18.80 -0.07
N ALA A 1114 1.58 18.05 0.16
CA ALA A 1114 1.36 17.34 1.42
C ALA A 1114 2.42 16.26 1.71
N TYR A 1115 2.90 15.58 0.67
CA TYR A 1115 4.00 14.62 0.76
C TYR A 1115 5.34 15.29 1.11
N ASN A 1116 5.58 16.51 0.61
CA ASN A 1116 6.75 17.31 0.99
C ASN A 1116 6.69 17.74 2.45
N PHE A 1117 5.52 18.11 2.97
CA PHE A 1117 5.31 18.32 4.42
C PHE A 1117 5.58 17.05 5.23
N TYR A 1118 5.07 15.89 4.79
CA TYR A 1118 5.29 14.61 5.48
C TYR A 1118 6.77 14.23 5.56
N THR A 1119 7.48 14.29 4.44
CA THR A 1119 8.93 13.95 4.37
C THR A 1119 9.80 14.97 5.12
N THR A 1120 9.47 16.26 5.08
CA THR A 1120 10.14 17.28 5.91
C THR A 1120 9.89 17.05 7.40
N GLY A 1121 8.65 16.72 7.78
CA GLY A 1121 8.29 16.33 9.14
C GLY A 1121 9.08 15.11 9.62
N GLN A 1122 9.20 14.08 8.79
CA GLN A 1122 10.05 12.92 9.06
C GLN A 1122 11.51 13.34 9.30
N ALA A 1123 12.11 14.16 8.42
CA ALA A 1123 13.48 14.66 8.56
C ALA A 1123 13.71 15.41 9.89
N LYS A 1124 12.77 16.28 10.28
CA LYS A 1124 12.78 16.99 11.57
C LYS A 1124 12.71 16.04 12.77
N ILE A 1125 11.94 14.97 12.68
CA ILE A 1125 11.86 13.91 13.71
C ILE A 1125 13.19 13.16 13.83
N GLN A 1126 13.85 12.84 12.71
CA GLN A 1126 15.18 12.20 12.75
C GLN A 1126 16.23 13.09 13.42
N GLN A 1127 16.12 14.41 13.23
CA GLN A 1127 16.96 15.43 13.86
C GLN A 1127 16.59 15.69 15.34
N GLY A 1128 15.62 14.98 15.90
CA GLY A 1128 15.17 15.10 17.30
C GLY A 1128 14.21 16.27 17.58
N MET A 1129 13.75 17.00 16.56
CA MET A 1129 12.80 18.13 16.70
C MET A 1129 11.35 17.62 16.68
N LEU A 1130 10.97 16.87 17.72
CA LEU A 1130 9.69 16.14 17.77
C LEU A 1130 8.43 17.02 17.68
N LYS A 1131 8.48 18.28 18.17
CA LYS A 1131 7.33 19.21 18.13
C LYS A 1131 7.09 19.79 16.74
N GLU A 1132 8.14 20.32 16.10
CA GLU A 1132 8.08 20.75 14.70
C GLU A 1132 7.69 19.58 13.79
N GLY A 1133 8.20 18.37 14.08
CA GLY A 1133 7.78 17.14 13.42
C GLY A 1133 6.29 16.85 13.58
N TYR A 1134 5.73 17.00 14.79
CA TYR A 1134 4.30 16.81 15.04
C TYR A 1134 3.44 17.82 14.26
N GLU A 1135 3.82 19.10 14.29
CA GLU A 1135 3.14 20.18 13.59
C GLU A 1135 3.14 19.93 12.07
N LEU A 1136 4.31 19.61 11.48
CA LEU A 1136 4.44 19.31 10.04
C LEU A 1136 3.68 18.05 9.59
N ILE A 1137 3.67 16.98 10.40
CA ILE A 1137 2.93 15.75 10.08
C ILE A 1137 1.42 15.97 10.26
N SER A 1138 1.00 16.80 11.23
CA SER A 1138 -0.40 17.16 11.41
C SER A 1138 -0.90 17.99 10.22
N GLU A 1139 -0.08 18.92 9.73
CA GLU A 1139 -0.42 19.70 8.55
C GLU A 1139 -0.41 18.85 7.27
N ALA A 1140 0.56 17.95 7.11
CA ALA A 1140 0.52 16.94 6.05
C ALA A 1140 -0.80 16.14 6.07
N LEU A 1141 -1.28 15.71 7.24
CA LEU A 1141 -2.56 15.02 7.36
C LEU A 1141 -3.76 15.91 6.98
N ASN A 1142 -3.76 17.20 7.33
CA ASN A 1142 -4.79 18.15 6.92
C ASN A 1142 -4.83 18.29 5.38
N LEU A 1143 -3.67 18.52 4.76
CA LEU A 1143 -3.53 18.65 3.31
C LEU A 1143 -3.91 17.36 2.57
N LEU A 1144 -3.51 16.19 3.08
CA LEU A 1144 -3.89 14.89 2.53
C LEU A 1144 -5.40 14.63 2.65
N ASN A 1145 -6.03 14.95 3.79
CA ASN A 1145 -7.49 14.87 3.95
C ASN A 1145 -8.22 15.79 2.97
N ASN A 1146 -7.69 16.99 2.70
CA ASN A 1146 -8.26 17.92 1.73
C ASN A 1146 -8.19 17.37 0.29
N VAL A 1147 -7.11 16.69 -0.09
CA VAL A 1147 -6.93 16.15 -1.45
C VAL A 1147 -7.63 14.80 -1.65
N PHE A 1148 -7.46 13.86 -0.72
CA PHE A 1148 -7.93 12.47 -0.85
C PHE A 1148 -9.24 12.17 -0.13
N GLY A 1149 -9.71 13.08 0.74
CA GLY A 1149 -10.76 12.78 1.72
C GLY A 1149 -10.23 11.96 2.90
N ALA A 1150 -11.14 11.55 3.79
CA ALA A 1150 -10.77 10.92 5.06
C ALA A 1150 -10.10 9.54 4.93
N MET A 1151 -10.33 8.79 3.84
CA MET A 1151 -9.89 7.39 3.66
C MET A 1151 -8.76 7.30 2.63
N HIS A 1152 -7.49 7.31 3.04
CA HIS A 1152 -6.36 7.03 2.13
C HIS A 1152 -5.15 6.44 2.85
N GLN A 1153 -4.33 5.66 2.15
CA GLN A 1153 -3.14 4.98 2.71
C GLN A 1153 -2.07 5.95 3.22
N GLU A 1154 -2.00 7.16 2.66
CA GLU A 1154 -1.08 8.21 3.11
C GLU A 1154 -1.57 8.87 4.41
N ASN A 1155 -2.88 9.00 4.61
CA ASN A 1155 -3.48 9.48 5.85
C ASN A 1155 -3.17 8.51 7.01
N ASP A 1156 -3.26 7.20 6.76
CA ASP A 1156 -2.91 6.13 7.71
C ASP A 1156 -1.44 6.25 8.18
N SER A 1157 -0.52 6.48 7.24
CA SER A 1157 0.90 6.71 7.56
C SER A 1157 1.13 7.95 8.42
N CYS A 1158 0.41 9.04 8.16
CA CYS A 1158 0.46 10.24 9.01
C CYS A 1158 -0.13 9.99 10.40
N LEU A 1159 -1.30 9.32 10.50
CA LEU A 1159 -1.94 8.99 11.78
C LEU A 1159 -1.02 8.14 12.67
N ARG A 1160 -0.42 7.07 12.12
CA ARG A 1160 0.58 6.25 12.84
C ARG A 1160 1.75 7.08 13.36
N MET A 1161 2.28 8.00 12.54
CA MET A 1161 3.39 8.88 12.94
C MET A 1161 2.95 9.83 14.06
N LEU A 1162 1.78 10.46 13.95
CA LEU A 1162 1.23 11.30 15.01
C LEU A 1162 1.00 10.52 16.30
N ALA A 1163 0.46 9.30 16.25
CA ALA A 1163 0.27 8.48 17.44
C ALA A 1163 1.61 8.18 18.15
N ARG A 1164 2.67 7.87 17.39
CA ARG A 1164 4.03 7.70 17.93
C ARG A 1164 4.57 8.98 18.57
N LEU A 1165 4.33 10.13 17.94
CA LEU A 1165 4.78 11.43 18.46
C LEU A 1165 4.00 11.85 19.70
N SER A 1166 2.66 11.73 19.74
CA SER A 1166 1.85 11.96 20.94
C SER A 1166 2.34 11.11 22.10
N TYR A 1167 2.64 9.83 21.85
CA TYR A 1167 3.18 8.92 22.86
C TYR A 1167 4.58 9.36 23.37
N LEU A 1168 5.49 9.75 22.46
CA LEU A 1168 6.81 10.28 22.82
C LEU A 1168 6.74 11.63 23.56
N LEU A 1169 5.74 12.46 23.28
CA LEU A 1169 5.47 13.73 23.94
C LEU A 1169 4.74 13.56 25.29
N GLY A 1170 4.33 12.34 25.64
CA GLY A 1170 3.76 11.97 26.93
C GLY A 1170 2.23 11.84 26.97
N ASP A 1171 1.53 12.02 25.85
CA ASP A 1171 0.08 11.79 25.75
C ASP A 1171 -0.24 10.40 25.18
N ALA A 1172 -0.29 9.42 26.09
CA ALA A 1172 -0.69 8.06 25.74
C ALA A 1172 -2.17 7.93 25.35
N GLN A 1173 -3.04 8.84 25.81
CA GLN A 1173 -4.48 8.75 25.58
C GLN A 1173 -4.85 9.27 24.18
N ASP A 1174 -4.18 10.32 23.73
CA ASP A 1174 -4.24 10.79 22.35
C ASP A 1174 -3.61 9.78 21.39
N ALA A 1175 -2.42 9.25 21.72
CA ALA A 1175 -1.78 8.18 20.94
C ALA A 1175 -2.70 6.96 20.72
N LEU A 1176 -3.44 6.54 21.76
CA LEU A 1176 -4.44 5.48 21.66
C LEU A 1176 -5.59 5.84 20.69
N ALA A 1177 -6.11 7.07 20.78
CA ALA A 1177 -7.21 7.54 19.94
C ALA A 1177 -6.81 7.68 18.46
N ILE A 1178 -5.63 8.23 18.18
CA ILE A 1178 -5.09 8.37 16.82
C ILE A 1178 -4.78 6.99 16.23
N GLN A 1179 -4.14 6.10 16.98
CA GLN A 1179 -3.82 4.75 16.49
C GLN A 1179 -5.08 3.89 16.26
N GLN A 1180 -6.15 4.10 17.03
CA GLN A 1180 -7.44 3.45 16.78
C GLN A 1180 -8.02 3.88 15.42
N ARG A 1181 -7.85 5.15 15.03
CA ARG A 1181 -8.25 5.66 13.70
C ARG A 1181 -7.42 5.03 12.58
N ALA A 1182 -6.10 4.91 12.77
CA ALA A 1182 -5.19 4.25 11.83
C ALA A 1182 -5.61 2.79 11.59
N VAL A 1183 -5.78 1.96 12.63
CA VAL A 1183 -6.17 0.55 12.46
C VAL A 1183 -7.48 0.39 11.65
N ILE A 1184 -8.51 1.21 11.91
CA ILE A 1184 -9.77 1.15 11.14
C ILE A 1184 -9.52 1.55 9.67
N MET A 1185 -8.68 2.56 9.43
CA MET A 1185 -8.35 3.00 8.08
C MET A 1185 -7.55 1.95 7.31
N SER A 1186 -6.49 1.36 7.88
CA SER A 1186 -5.71 0.31 7.23
C SER A 1186 -6.53 -0.95 6.97
N GLU A 1187 -7.42 -1.37 7.89
CA GLU A 1187 -8.35 -2.47 7.61
C GLU A 1187 -9.24 -2.20 6.38
N ARG A 1188 -9.71 -0.96 6.26
CA ARG A 1188 -10.62 -0.53 5.19
C ARG A 1188 -9.92 -0.33 3.85
N VAL A 1189 -8.75 0.34 3.83
CA VAL A 1189 -8.04 0.77 2.61
C VAL A 1189 -7.05 -0.27 2.10
N ASN A 1190 -6.33 -0.95 3.00
CA ASN A 1190 -5.28 -1.92 2.64
C ASN A 1190 -5.80 -3.37 2.74
N GLY A 1191 -6.75 -3.61 3.65
CA GLY A 1191 -7.35 -4.91 3.90
C GLY A 1191 -7.01 -5.47 5.30
N ILE A 1192 -7.89 -6.35 5.78
CA ILE A 1192 -7.87 -6.89 7.16
C ILE A 1192 -6.66 -7.78 7.49
N ASP A 1193 -5.98 -8.30 6.47
CA ASP A 1193 -4.79 -9.16 6.57
C ASP A 1193 -3.60 -8.54 5.82
N HIS A 1194 -3.63 -7.22 5.56
CA HIS A 1194 -2.49 -6.52 4.98
C HIS A 1194 -1.32 -6.43 5.98
N PRO A 1195 -0.05 -6.56 5.54
CA PRO A 1195 1.13 -6.33 6.37
C PRO A 1195 1.05 -5.06 7.24
N SER A 1196 0.68 -3.91 6.65
CA SER A 1196 0.50 -2.64 7.38
C SER A 1196 -0.52 -2.77 8.52
N THR A 1197 -1.71 -3.33 8.24
CA THR A 1197 -2.79 -3.55 9.22
C THR A 1197 -2.32 -4.38 10.42
N ILE A 1198 -1.46 -5.37 10.19
CA ILE A 1198 -0.89 -6.22 11.25
C ILE A 1198 0.04 -5.42 12.17
N LEU A 1199 0.87 -4.54 11.60
CA LEU A 1199 1.73 -3.66 12.38
C LEU A 1199 0.90 -2.64 13.18
N GLU A 1200 -0.16 -2.08 12.59
CA GLU A 1200 -1.04 -1.15 13.32
C GLU A 1200 -1.75 -1.80 14.52
N TYR A 1201 -2.08 -3.09 14.44
CA TYR A 1201 -2.58 -3.86 15.60
C TYR A 1201 -1.53 -3.96 16.73
N THR A 1202 -0.24 -4.11 16.39
CA THR A 1202 0.86 -4.14 17.36
C THR A 1202 1.07 -2.76 18.01
N HIS A 1203 1.06 -1.68 17.22
CA HIS A 1203 1.12 -0.30 17.74
C HIS A 1203 -0.07 0.01 18.67
N LEU A 1204 -1.30 -0.33 18.26
CA LEU A 1204 -2.50 -0.11 19.07
C LEU A 1204 -2.46 -0.89 20.39
N SER A 1205 -1.85 -2.09 20.38
CA SER A 1205 -1.65 -2.88 21.59
C SER A 1205 -0.74 -2.18 22.60
N LEU A 1206 0.37 -1.57 22.15
CA LEU A 1206 1.29 -0.85 23.01
C LEU A 1206 0.60 0.32 23.72
N TYR A 1207 -0.09 1.17 22.95
CA TYR A 1207 -0.81 2.32 23.52
C TYR A 1207 -2.01 1.88 24.38
N SER A 1208 -2.65 0.74 24.05
CA SER A 1208 -3.66 0.13 24.93
C SER A 1208 -3.07 -0.30 26.27
N PHE A 1209 -1.87 -0.90 26.29
CA PHE A 1209 -1.18 -1.26 27.53
C PHE A 1209 -0.79 -0.02 28.35
N ALA A 1210 -0.29 1.03 27.69
CA ALA A 1210 0.06 2.30 28.34
C ALA A 1210 -1.13 2.97 29.07
N ASN A 1211 -2.35 2.83 28.52
CA ASN A 1211 -3.59 3.31 29.15
C ASN A 1211 -4.22 2.30 30.14
N GLY A 1212 -3.51 1.22 30.49
CA GLY A 1212 -3.98 0.20 31.44
C GLY A 1212 -5.00 -0.79 30.88
N HIS A 1213 -5.28 -0.77 29.58
CA HIS A 1213 -6.19 -1.70 28.90
C HIS A 1213 -5.51 -3.05 28.59
N VAL A 1214 -4.88 -3.67 29.60
CA VAL A 1214 -3.98 -4.83 29.46
C VAL A 1214 -4.64 -6.03 28.75
N GLY A 1215 -5.88 -6.36 29.13
CA GLY A 1215 -6.64 -7.43 28.48
C GLY A 1215 -7.01 -7.15 27.01
N MET A 1216 -7.02 -5.88 26.61
CA MET A 1216 -7.23 -5.48 25.22
C MET A 1216 -5.94 -5.56 24.42
N SER A 1217 -4.84 -5.09 25.00
CA SER A 1217 -3.50 -5.23 24.45
C SER A 1217 -3.17 -6.68 24.06
N LEU A 1218 -3.49 -7.66 24.91
CA LEU A 1218 -3.35 -9.08 24.56
C LEU A 1218 -4.21 -9.50 23.37
N LYS A 1219 -5.51 -9.13 23.31
CA LYS A 1219 -6.39 -9.47 22.19
C LYS A 1219 -5.90 -8.92 20.86
N LEU A 1220 -5.35 -7.70 20.86
CA LEU A 1220 -4.77 -7.05 19.68
C LEU A 1220 -3.50 -7.77 19.21
N LEU A 1221 -2.61 -8.17 20.12
CA LEU A 1221 -1.42 -8.98 19.77
C LEU A 1221 -1.79 -10.39 19.30
N TYR A 1222 -2.82 -11.01 19.88
CA TYR A 1222 -3.33 -12.31 19.42
C TYR A 1222 -3.89 -12.22 17.99
N ARG A 1223 -4.55 -11.12 17.64
CA ARG A 1223 -4.97 -10.82 16.26
C ARG A 1223 -3.76 -10.66 15.35
N ALA A 1224 -2.79 -9.82 15.72
CA ALA A 1224 -1.60 -9.55 14.92
C ALA A 1224 -0.79 -10.83 14.66
N ARG A 1225 -0.52 -11.62 15.71
CA ARG A 1225 0.20 -12.91 15.58
C ARG A 1225 -0.52 -13.88 14.66
N TYR A 1226 -1.84 -14.05 14.81
CA TYR A 1226 -2.62 -14.95 13.97
C TYR A 1226 -2.54 -14.57 12.49
N LEU A 1227 -2.75 -13.29 12.17
CA LEU A 1227 -2.69 -12.80 10.79
C LEU A 1227 -1.28 -12.95 10.19
N LEU A 1228 -0.24 -12.61 10.96
CA LEU A 1228 1.14 -12.74 10.53
C LEU A 1228 1.49 -14.21 10.21
N VAL A 1229 1.19 -15.14 11.13
CA VAL A 1229 1.44 -16.58 10.95
C VAL A 1229 0.63 -17.16 9.78
N LEU A 1230 -0.56 -16.63 9.47
CA LEU A 1230 -1.34 -17.03 8.29
C LEU A 1230 -0.67 -16.62 6.96
N ILE A 1231 0.12 -15.54 6.95
CA ILE A 1231 0.74 -14.99 5.74
C ILE A 1231 2.14 -15.54 5.50
N CYS A 1232 3.01 -15.55 6.53
CA CYS A 1232 4.42 -15.94 6.39
C CYS A 1232 4.81 -17.20 7.19
N GLY A 1233 3.94 -17.69 8.06
CA GLY A 1233 4.25 -18.75 9.04
C GLY A 1233 5.03 -18.26 10.26
N GLU A 1234 5.27 -19.17 11.21
CA GLU A 1234 5.90 -18.85 12.50
C GLU A 1234 7.38 -18.46 12.44
N ASP A 1235 8.02 -18.56 11.27
CA ASP A 1235 9.48 -18.47 11.12
C ASP A 1235 9.96 -17.07 10.68
N HIS A 1236 9.11 -16.05 10.78
CA HIS A 1236 9.41 -14.68 10.36
C HIS A 1236 9.99 -13.86 11.53
N PRO A 1237 11.01 -12.99 11.33
CA PRO A 1237 11.60 -12.20 12.42
C PRO A 1237 10.56 -11.37 13.20
N GLU A 1238 9.57 -10.80 12.52
CA GLU A 1238 8.47 -10.03 13.14
C GLU A 1238 7.64 -10.84 14.16
N VAL A 1239 7.54 -12.17 14.00
CA VAL A 1239 6.87 -13.05 14.99
C VAL A 1239 7.62 -13.01 16.33
N ALA A 1240 8.94 -12.85 16.33
CA ALA A 1240 9.74 -12.74 17.54
C ALA A 1240 9.44 -11.45 18.33
N LEU A 1241 9.14 -10.35 17.63
CA LEU A 1241 8.75 -9.08 18.25
C LEU A 1241 7.38 -9.21 18.92
N ILE A 1242 6.38 -9.71 18.19
CA ILE A 1242 5.02 -9.93 18.72
C ILE A 1242 5.03 -10.94 19.88
N ASP A 1243 5.78 -12.04 19.76
CA ASP A 1243 5.90 -13.05 20.82
C ASP A 1243 6.61 -12.50 22.07
N SER A 1244 7.59 -11.61 21.91
CA SER A 1244 8.24 -10.91 23.04
C SER A 1244 7.24 -9.97 23.75
N ASN A 1245 6.44 -9.22 22.99
CA ASN A 1245 5.38 -8.36 23.53
C ASN A 1245 4.33 -9.17 24.30
N ILE A 1246 3.82 -10.27 23.72
CA ILE A 1246 2.86 -11.17 24.37
C ILE A 1246 3.46 -11.77 25.65
N SER A 1247 4.68 -12.29 25.58
CA SER A 1247 5.37 -12.90 26.73
C SER A 1247 5.49 -11.92 27.91
N LEU A 1248 5.91 -10.68 27.62
CA LEU A 1248 6.13 -9.64 28.62
C LEU A 1248 4.84 -9.20 29.30
N ILE A 1249 3.72 -9.13 28.57
CA ILE A 1249 2.41 -8.82 29.16
C ILE A 1249 1.87 -10.00 29.98
N LEU A 1250 2.03 -11.24 29.51
CA LEU A 1250 1.64 -12.43 30.28
C LEU A 1250 2.46 -12.59 31.57
N HIS A 1251 3.76 -12.27 31.53
CA HIS A 1251 4.63 -12.22 32.72
C HIS A 1251 4.13 -11.20 33.75
N ALA A 1252 3.63 -10.04 33.29
CA ALA A 1252 3.03 -9.02 34.16
C ALA A 1252 1.74 -9.48 34.86
N LEU A 1253 0.98 -10.36 34.21
CA LEU A 1253 -0.29 -10.91 34.71
C LEU A 1253 -0.12 -12.18 35.55
N GLY A 1254 1.10 -12.72 35.66
CA GLY A 1254 1.41 -13.93 36.43
C GLY A 1254 1.29 -15.24 35.65
N GLU A 1255 1.00 -15.19 34.35
CA GLU A 1255 0.83 -16.35 33.47
C GLU A 1255 2.18 -16.89 32.97
N TYR A 1256 3.07 -17.25 33.91
CA TYR A 1256 4.48 -17.54 33.65
C TYR A 1256 4.70 -18.72 32.69
N GLU A 1257 3.88 -19.78 32.76
CA GLU A 1257 4.02 -20.93 31.85
C GLU A 1257 3.69 -20.58 30.39
N LEU A 1258 2.66 -19.75 30.16
CA LEU A 1258 2.32 -19.27 28.82
C LEU A 1258 3.37 -18.27 28.34
N SER A 1259 3.75 -17.33 29.19
CA SER A 1259 4.81 -16.34 28.95
C SER A 1259 6.13 -17.00 28.50
N LEU A 1260 6.53 -18.10 29.16
CA LEU A 1260 7.73 -18.85 28.83
C LEU A 1260 7.70 -19.42 27.40
N ARG A 1261 6.57 -20.00 26.96
CA ARG A 1261 6.44 -20.58 25.61
C ARG A 1261 6.64 -19.55 24.50
N PHE A 1262 6.09 -18.33 24.67
CA PHE A 1262 6.24 -17.25 23.69
C PHE A 1262 7.70 -16.76 23.63
N ILE A 1263 8.37 -16.55 24.77
CA ILE A 1263 9.77 -16.07 24.75
C ILE A 1263 10.77 -17.13 24.29
N GLU A 1264 10.51 -18.42 24.56
CA GLU A 1264 11.31 -19.52 24.00
C GLU A 1264 11.24 -19.55 22.46
N HIS A 1265 10.06 -19.26 21.91
CA HIS A 1265 9.88 -19.14 20.47
C HIS A 1265 10.58 -17.90 19.90
N ALA A 1266 10.40 -16.73 20.52
CA ALA A 1266 11.10 -15.50 20.14
C ALA A 1266 12.64 -15.65 20.21
N LEU A 1267 13.17 -16.27 21.26
CA LEU A 1267 14.61 -16.57 21.40
C LEU A 1267 15.11 -17.43 20.24
N LYS A 1268 14.37 -18.49 19.87
CA LYS A 1268 14.73 -19.38 18.74
C LYS A 1268 14.83 -18.61 17.42
N LEU A 1269 13.90 -17.70 17.14
CA LEU A 1269 13.93 -16.85 15.95
C LEU A 1269 15.08 -15.83 16.02
N ASN A 1270 15.28 -15.18 17.17
CA ASN A 1270 16.35 -14.19 17.38
C ASN A 1270 17.75 -14.81 17.20
N LEU A 1271 17.95 -16.04 17.70
CA LEU A 1271 19.16 -16.83 17.48
C LEU A 1271 19.36 -17.22 16.00
N LYS A 1272 18.28 -17.51 15.26
CA LYS A 1272 18.34 -17.87 13.84
C LYS A 1272 18.73 -16.67 12.95
N TYR A 1273 18.13 -15.51 13.20
CA TYR A 1273 18.22 -14.36 12.29
C TYR A 1273 19.34 -13.37 12.65
N PHE A 1274 19.42 -12.94 13.92
CA PHE A 1274 20.44 -11.99 14.37
C PHE A 1274 21.70 -12.69 14.90
N GLY A 1275 21.55 -13.88 15.49
CA GLY A 1275 22.65 -14.70 15.99
C GLY A 1275 23.03 -14.44 17.45
N ASN A 1276 23.83 -15.36 18.02
CA ASN A 1276 24.05 -15.50 19.47
C ASN A 1276 24.58 -14.27 20.22
N LYS A 1277 25.18 -13.29 19.53
CA LYS A 1277 25.72 -12.06 20.15
C LYS A 1277 24.81 -10.83 19.97
N ALA A 1278 23.61 -10.98 19.39
CA ALA A 1278 22.73 -9.85 19.11
C ALA A 1278 22.02 -9.32 20.37
N MET A 1279 21.69 -8.02 20.38
CA MET A 1279 20.98 -7.40 21.50
C MET A 1279 19.59 -8.00 21.73
N HIS A 1280 18.85 -8.36 20.66
CA HIS A 1280 17.57 -9.06 20.77
C HIS A 1280 17.68 -10.41 21.52
N VAL A 1281 18.79 -11.13 21.34
CA VAL A 1281 19.05 -12.40 22.04
C VAL A 1281 19.32 -12.17 23.53
N ALA A 1282 20.08 -11.14 23.90
CA ALA A 1282 20.27 -10.75 25.29
C ALA A 1282 18.94 -10.37 25.97
N VAL A 1283 18.10 -9.60 25.29
CA VAL A 1283 16.74 -9.25 25.75
C VAL A 1283 15.89 -10.50 25.97
N SER A 1284 15.89 -11.46 25.03
CA SER A 1284 15.14 -12.71 25.20
C SER A 1284 15.63 -13.55 26.38
N TYR A 1285 16.95 -13.68 26.56
CA TYR A 1285 17.52 -14.38 27.72
C TYR A 1285 17.19 -13.70 29.05
N HIS A 1286 17.23 -12.37 29.12
CA HIS A 1286 16.88 -11.61 30.32
C HIS A 1286 15.40 -11.83 30.71
N LEU A 1287 14.50 -11.76 29.73
CA LEU A 1287 13.07 -12.02 29.93
C LEU A 1287 12.84 -13.46 30.42
N MET A 1288 13.48 -14.45 29.80
CA MET A 1288 13.45 -15.84 30.26
C MET A 1288 13.95 -16.00 31.69
N ALA A 1289 15.05 -15.34 32.07
CA ALA A 1289 15.60 -15.41 33.42
C ALA A 1289 14.61 -14.87 34.46
N ARG A 1290 13.94 -13.76 34.17
CA ARG A 1290 12.91 -13.19 35.05
C ARG A 1290 11.70 -14.11 35.18
N ILE A 1291 11.17 -14.64 34.07
CA ILE A 1291 10.04 -15.58 34.07
C ILE A 1291 10.39 -16.86 34.86
N GLN A 1292 11.57 -17.44 34.64
CA GLN A 1292 12.02 -18.65 35.33
C GLN A 1292 12.26 -18.44 36.83
N SER A 1293 12.75 -17.26 37.23
CA SER A 1293 12.81 -16.86 38.65
C SER A 1293 11.39 -16.82 39.25
N CYS A 1294 10.41 -16.27 38.51
CA CYS A 1294 9.02 -16.27 38.91
C CYS A 1294 8.34 -17.67 38.93
N MET A 1295 8.94 -18.67 38.30
CA MET A 1295 8.53 -20.08 38.41
C MET A 1295 9.31 -20.84 39.50
N GLY A 1296 10.32 -20.23 40.11
CA GLY A 1296 11.21 -20.84 41.10
C GLY A 1296 12.35 -21.69 40.51
N ASP A 1297 12.54 -21.72 39.18
CA ASP A 1297 13.70 -22.35 38.55
C ASP A 1297 14.89 -21.39 38.48
N PHE A 1298 15.46 -21.13 39.66
CA PHE A 1298 16.64 -20.29 39.81
C PHE A 1298 17.88 -20.84 39.08
N ARG A 1299 17.92 -22.14 38.76
CA ARG A 1299 19.06 -22.75 38.05
C ARG A 1299 19.06 -22.34 36.59
N SER A 1300 17.91 -22.43 35.92
CA SER A 1300 17.77 -21.98 34.53
C SER A 1300 17.86 -20.45 34.46
N ALA A 1301 17.23 -19.74 35.39
CA ALA A 1301 17.29 -18.27 35.45
C ALA A 1301 18.73 -17.74 35.56
N LEU A 1302 19.54 -18.30 36.46
CA LEU A 1302 20.94 -17.92 36.64
C LEU A 1302 21.81 -18.24 35.41
N ASN A 1303 21.44 -19.22 34.59
CA ASN A 1303 22.17 -19.50 33.34
C ASN A 1303 21.79 -18.49 32.25
N ASN A 1304 20.49 -18.22 32.05
CA ASN A 1304 20.03 -17.27 31.04
C ASN A 1304 20.53 -15.83 31.33
N GLU A 1305 20.54 -15.40 32.60
CA GLU A 1305 21.09 -14.09 32.95
C GLU A 1305 22.62 -14.02 32.78
N LYS A 1306 23.35 -15.15 32.85
CA LYS A 1306 24.80 -15.16 32.53
C LYS A 1306 25.06 -14.94 31.04
N GLU A 1307 24.26 -15.56 30.17
CA GLU A 1307 24.35 -15.32 28.73
C GLU A 1307 23.98 -13.87 28.40
N THR A 1308 22.94 -13.32 29.05
CA THR A 1308 22.57 -11.90 28.99
C THR A 1308 23.76 -10.98 29.31
N TYR A 1309 24.38 -11.18 30.49
CA TYR A 1309 25.55 -10.41 30.92
C TYR A 1309 26.74 -10.57 29.96
N SER A 1310 26.99 -11.78 29.46
CA SER A 1310 28.04 -12.09 28.50
C SER A 1310 27.87 -11.30 27.20
N ILE A 1311 26.65 -11.26 26.66
CA ILE A 1311 26.34 -10.50 25.43
C ILE A 1311 26.46 -8.99 25.67
N TYR A 1312 25.86 -8.44 26.73
CA TYR A 1312 25.96 -7.00 27.03
C TYR A 1312 27.40 -6.57 27.29
N LYS A 1313 28.19 -7.35 28.05
CA LYS A 1313 29.62 -7.11 28.23
C LYS A 1313 30.39 -7.13 26.90
N SER A 1314 30.03 -8.04 25.97
CA SER A 1314 30.68 -8.14 24.66
C SER A 1314 30.27 -7.04 23.67
N GLN A 1315 29.07 -6.49 23.75
CA GLN A 1315 28.53 -5.52 22.78
C GLN A 1315 28.60 -4.06 23.26
N LEU A 1316 28.42 -3.84 24.56
CA LEU A 1316 28.26 -2.51 25.17
C LEU A 1316 29.39 -2.18 26.17
N GLY A 1317 30.17 -3.19 26.58
CA GLY A 1317 31.22 -3.07 27.58
C GLY A 1317 30.73 -3.08 29.03
N GLU A 1318 31.67 -3.20 29.98
CA GLU A 1318 31.35 -3.38 31.42
C GLU A 1318 30.74 -2.13 32.08
N LYS A 1319 31.03 -0.93 31.56
CA LYS A 1319 30.58 0.33 32.15
C LYS A 1319 29.13 0.68 31.78
N HIS A 1320 28.59 0.08 30.72
CA HIS A 1320 27.25 0.38 30.20
C HIS A 1320 26.16 -0.03 31.20
N GLU A 1321 25.09 0.77 31.24
CA GLU A 1321 23.99 0.61 32.20
C GLU A 1321 23.35 -0.78 32.14
N LYS A 1322 22.95 -1.24 30.95
CA LYS A 1322 22.39 -2.60 30.73
C LYS A 1322 23.31 -3.74 31.19
N THR A 1323 24.63 -3.59 31.07
CA THR A 1323 25.60 -4.58 31.57
C THR A 1323 25.61 -4.61 33.10
N ARG A 1324 25.48 -3.45 33.75
CA ARG A 1324 25.40 -3.32 35.21
C ARG A 1324 24.06 -3.80 35.78
N GLU A 1325 22.94 -3.52 35.10
CA GLU A 1325 21.62 -4.07 35.42
C GLU A 1325 21.64 -5.60 35.44
N SER A 1326 22.21 -6.22 34.40
CA SER A 1326 22.33 -7.68 34.31
C SER A 1326 23.27 -8.26 35.38
N ALA A 1327 24.38 -7.59 35.70
CA ALA A 1327 25.26 -7.98 36.80
C ALA A 1327 24.57 -7.95 38.18
N GLU A 1328 23.70 -6.96 38.40
CA GLU A 1328 22.88 -6.86 39.61
C GLU A 1328 21.77 -7.93 39.63
N CYS A 1329 21.13 -8.20 38.50
CA CYS A 1329 20.18 -9.31 38.34
C CYS A 1329 20.83 -10.65 38.72
N LEU A 1330 22.04 -10.93 38.23
CA LEU A 1330 22.84 -12.11 38.62
C LEU A 1330 23.07 -12.21 40.13
N ARG A 1331 23.39 -11.07 40.77
CA ARG A 1331 23.63 -10.99 42.22
C ARG A 1331 22.35 -11.34 43.00
N LEU A 1332 21.21 -10.80 42.58
CA LEU A 1332 19.90 -11.04 43.18
C LEU A 1332 19.47 -12.51 43.02
N LEU A 1333 19.48 -13.03 41.79
CA LEU A 1333 19.15 -14.44 41.49
C LEU A 1333 20.02 -15.42 42.28
N THR A 1334 21.32 -15.13 42.41
CA THR A 1334 22.24 -15.97 43.22
C THR A 1334 21.87 -15.94 44.70
N HIS A 1335 21.52 -14.78 45.25
CA HIS A 1335 21.08 -14.65 46.64
C HIS A 1335 19.76 -15.42 46.91
N GLU A 1336 18.79 -15.30 46.00
CA GLU A 1336 17.51 -16.01 46.09
C GLU A 1336 17.66 -17.53 45.95
N ALA A 1337 18.48 -17.99 45.00
CA ALA A 1337 18.82 -19.41 44.84
C ALA A 1337 19.45 -20.01 46.12
N VAL A 1338 20.39 -19.29 46.73
CA VAL A 1338 21.03 -19.70 48.00
C VAL A 1338 20.03 -19.68 49.16
N ALA A 1339 19.13 -18.68 49.21
CA ALA A 1339 18.10 -18.60 50.24
C ALA A 1339 17.08 -19.75 50.11
N LEU A 1340 16.68 -20.12 48.90
CA LEU A 1340 15.85 -21.30 48.64
C LEU A 1340 16.57 -22.59 49.03
N GLN A 1341 17.82 -22.79 48.58
CA GLN A 1341 18.58 -24.00 48.89
C GLN A 1341 18.82 -24.18 50.40
N ARG A 1342 19.06 -23.09 51.15
CA ARG A 1342 19.13 -23.14 52.62
C ARG A 1342 17.80 -23.62 53.21
N LYS A 1343 16.67 -23.02 52.82
CA LYS A 1343 15.33 -23.47 53.26
C LYS A 1343 15.05 -24.94 52.91
N MET A 1344 15.45 -25.40 51.73
CA MET A 1344 15.30 -26.81 51.35
C MET A 1344 16.17 -27.72 52.22
N ASN A 1345 17.42 -27.35 52.49
CA ASN A 1345 18.31 -28.10 53.39
C ASN A 1345 17.76 -28.13 54.84
N ASP A 1346 17.14 -27.04 55.31
CA ASP A 1346 16.49 -26.96 56.63
C ASP A 1346 15.27 -27.89 56.71
N ILE A 1347 14.53 -28.07 55.61
CA ILE A 1347 13.42 -29.03 55.50
C ILE A 1347 13.94 -30.48 55.51
N TYR A 1348 14.96 -30.79 54.70
CA TYR A 1348 15.54 -32.14 54.64
C TYR A 1348 16.20 -32.58 55.96
N SER A 1349 16.84 -31.66 56.69
CA SER A 1349 17.52 -31.96 57.96
C SER A 1349 16.58 -32.13 59.15
N ASN A 1350 15.43 -31.46 59.18
CA ASN A 1350 14.50 -31.49 60.31
C ASN A 1350 13.38 -32.56 60.23
N GLY A 1351 13.34 -33.37 59.17
CA GLY A 1351 12.55 -34.61 59.11
C GLY A 1351 11.02 -34.49 59.21
N LYS A 1352 10.47 -33.27 59.24
CA LYS A 1352 9.03 -33.01 59.29
C LYS A 1352 8.53 -32.47 57.97
N LEU A 1353 7.89 -33.34 57.19
CA LEU A 1353 7.20 -32.98 55.96
C LEU A 1353 5.84 -32.30 56.28
N THR A 1354 5.87 -31.10 56.86
CA THR A 1354 4.66 -30.27 57.02
C THR A 1354 4.27 -29.67 55.67
N SER A 1355 3.06 -29.99 55.22
CA SER A 1355 2.53 -29.75 53.86
C SER A 1355 2.24 -28.29 53.50
N ASP A 1356 2.88 -27.32 54.14
CA ASP A 1356 2.72 -25.89 53.86
C ASP A 1356 4.14 -25.30 53.72
N LEU A 1357 4.76 -25.43 52.54
CA LEU A 1357 5.87 -24.55 52.17
C LEU A 1357 5.30 -23.12 52.14
N PRO A 1358 5.84 -22.15 52.89
CA PRO A 1358 5.42 -20.76 52.70
C PRO A 1358 5.74 -20.37 51.25
N PRO A 1359 4.79 -19.78 50.50
CA PRO A 1359 5.01 -19.47 49.09
C PRO A 1359 6.26 -18.61 48.95
N ILE A 1360 7.08 -18.92 47.95
CA ILE A 1360 8.19 -18.05 47.55
C ILE A 1360 7.52 -16.75 47.11
N HIS A 1361 7.69 -15.69 47.88
CA HIS A 1361 6.94 -14.45 47.70
C HIS A 1361 7.54 -13.62 46.57
N ILE A 1362 7.36 -14.13 45.36
CA ILE A 1362 7.81 -13.51 44.12
C ILE A 1362 6.96 -12.25 43.93
N THR A 1363 7.63 -11.11 43.82
CA THR A 1363 6.97 -9.83 43.56
C THR A 1363 6.79 -9.71 42.05
N PRO A 1364 5.56 -9.63 41.51
CA PRO A 1364 5.35 -9.45 40.08
C PRO A 1364 5.96 -8.11 39.61
N PRO A 1365 6.40 -8.01 38.34
CA PRO A 1365 6.95 -6.77 37.82
C PRO A 1365 5.90 -5.66 37.86
N SER A 1366 6.33 -4.43 38.16
CA SER A 1366 5.44 -3.28 38.10
C SER A 1366 5.01 -3.01 36.66
N MET A 1367 3.75 -2.59 36.44
CA MET A 1367 3.25 -2.27 35.09
C MET A 1367 4.11 -1.19 34.40
N GLY A 1368 4.67 -0.24 35.15
CA GLY A 1368 5.63 0.75 34.63
C GLY A 1368 6.90 0.10 34.06
N SER A 1369 7.53 -0.81 34.81
CA SER A 1369 8.71 -1.56 34.33
C SER A 1369 8.40 -2.50 33.15
N VAL A 1370 7.15 -2.93 33.01
CA VAL A 1370 6.69 -3.72 31.86
C VAL A 1370 6.51 -2.81 30.63
N LEU A 1371 5.94 -1.62 30.80
CA LEU A 1371 5.80 -0.61 29.75
C LEU A 1371 7.16 -0.12 29.24
N GLU A 1372 8.11 0.16 30.14
CA GLU A 1372 9.48 0.56 29.79
C GLU A 1372 10.18 -0.52 28.93
N MET A 1373 10.01 -1.78 29.31
CA MET A 1373 10.57 -2.92 28.58
C MET A 1373 9.84 -3.15 27.24
N LEU A 1374 8.52 -2.95 27.16
CA LEU A 1374 7.77 -2.95 25.90
C LEU A 1374 8.27 -1.84 24.97
N ASN A 1375 8.46 -0.62 25.47
CA ASN A 1375 9.01 0.50 24.70
C ASN A 1375 10.40 0.15 24.14
N THR A 1376 11.27 -0.39 24.99
CA THR A 1376 12.63 -0.84 24.60
C THR A 1376 12.59 -1.89 23.49
N ILE A 1377 11.70 -2.88 23.59
CA ILE A 1377 11.54 -3.96 22.61
C ILE A 1377 11.02 -3.44 21.26
N ASN A 1378 10.11 -2.47 21.27
CA ASN A 1378 9.51 -1.88 20.06
C ASN A 1378 10.30 -0.67 19.53
N GLY A 1379 11.54 -0.44 19.99
CA GLY A 1379 12.41 0.63 19.48
C GLY A 1379 11.95 2.05 19.85
N ILE A 1380 11.26 2.22 20.96
CA ILE A 1380 10.83 3.52 21.49
C ILE A 1380 11.74 3.89 22.67
N LEU A 1381 12.64 4.83 22.42
CA LEU A 1381 13.61 5.32 23.39
C LEU A 1381 13.20 6.72 23.86
N PHE A 1382 12.94 6.87 25.16
CA PHE A 1382 12.73 8.16 25.79
C PHE A 1382 14.08 8.75 26.20
N VAL A 1383 14.54 9.80 25.53
CA VAL A 1383 15.76 10.53 25.91
C VAL A 1383 15.48 11.37 27.15
N HIS A 1384 15.65 10.77 28.33
CA HIS A 1384 15.51 11.47 29.61
C HIS A 1384 16.73 12.35 29.88
N ILE A 1385 16.69 13.60 29.41
CA ILE A 1385 17.66 14.63 29.83
C ILE A 1385 17.39 14.93 31.31
N SER A 1386 18.33 14.58 32.20
CA SER A 1386 18.10 14.77 33.63
C SER A 1386 18.13 16.25 34.00
N GLN A 1387 17.37 16.64 35.02
CA GLN A 1387 17.36 18.03 35.50
C GLN A 1387 18.76 18.52 35.92
N LYS A 1388 19.65 17.60 36.33
CA LYS A 1388 21.06 17.92 36.63
C LYS A 1388 21.85 18.26 35.37
N ASP A 1389 21.62 17.55 34.27
CA ASP A 1389 22.33 17.78 33.01
C ASP A 1389 21.86 19.09 32.37
N ILE A 1390 20.55 19.39 32.42
CA ILE A 1390 20.02 20.70 32.03
C ILE A 1390 20.68 21.84 32.82
N VAL A 1391 20.79 21.72 34.15
CA VAL A 1391 21.44 22.73 35.00
C VAL A 1391 22.95 22.83 34.70
N LYS A 1392 23.62 21.70 34.42
CA LYS A 1392 25.04 21.67 34.11
C LYS A 1392 25.35 22.35 32.77
N VAL A 1393 24.61 22.00 31.71
CA VAL A 1393 24.66 22.64 30.39
C VAL A 1393 24.33 24.14 30.51
N ARG A 1394 23.28 24.51 31.26
CA ARG A 1394 22.97 25.94 31.51
C ARG A 1394 24.14 26.68 32.16
N SER A 1395 24.85 26.05 33.11
CA SER A 1395 26.03 26.66 33.75
C SER A 1395 27.26 26.78 32.84
N GLU A 1396 27.40 25.88 31.87
CA GLU A 1396 28.49 25.90 30.87
C GLU A 1396 28.21 26.94 29.78
N ILE A 1397 26.95 27.07 29.32
CA ILE A 1397 26.49 28.17 28.46
C ILE A 1397 26.72 29.53 29.14
N GLU A 1398 26.29 29.69 30.40
CA GLU A 1398 26.50 30.94 31.15
C GLU A 1398 27.99 31.29 31.28
N LYS A 1399 28.88 30.31 31.44
CA LYS A 1399 30.32 30.55 31.45
C LYS A 1399 30.83 31.01 30.08
N HIS A 1400 30.39 30.38 29.00
CA HIS A 1400 30.84 30.73 27.65
C HIS A 1400 30.34 32.11 27.19
N LEU A 1401 29.10 32.48 27.51
CA LEU A 1401 28.58 33.82 27.21
C LEU A 1401 29.36 34.90 27.99
N LYS A 1402 29.65 34.66 29.27
CA LYS A 1402 30.48 35.54 30.12
C LYS A 1402 31.96 35.63 29.69
N THR A 1403 32.45 34.74 28.81
CA THR A 1403 33.79 34.86 28.22
C THR A 1403 33.84 35.62 26.89
N ASN A 1404 32.69 35.89 26.26
CA ASN A 1404 32.58 36.52 24.95
C ASN A 1404 31.93 37.92 24.97
N THR A 1405 31.56 38.43 26.14
CA THR A 1405 30.99 39.77 26.34
C THR A 1405 31.78 40.53 27.41
N ASP A 1406 31.92 41.85 27.27
CA ASP A 1406 32.62 42.70 28.24
C ASP A 1406 31.94 42.61 29.62
N GLU A 1407 32.73 42.75 30.70
CA GLU A 1407 32.40 42.37 32.10
C GLU A 1407 31.17 43.05 32.76
N ASN A 1408 30.33 43.80 32.04
CA ASN A 1408 29.15 44.48 32.57
C ASN A 1408 27.80 44.08 31.94
N ASP A 1409 27.77 43.32 30.85
CA ASP A 1409 26.49 42.85 30.29
C ASP A 1409 26.04 41.51 30.91
N VAL A 1410 24.79 41.48 31.37
CA VAL A 1410 24.13 40.26 31.83
C VAL A 1410 23.53 39.56 30.62
N PRO A 1411 23.88 38.29 30.30
CA PRO A 1411 23.31 37.60 29.15
C PRO A 1411 21.79 37.51 29.28
N ASP A 1412 21.07 37.79 28.19
CA ASP A 1412 19.61 37.74 28.19
C ASP A 1412 19.14 36.29 28.42
N GLU A 1413 18.10 36.10 29.25
CA GLU A 1413 17.52 34.78 29.48
C GLU A 1413 16.96 34.18 28.18
N SER A 1414 16.59 35.03 27.20
CA SER A 1414 16.17 34.60 25.86
C SER A 1414 17.31 33.89 25.11
N GLU A 1415 18.54 34.43 25.15
CA GLU A 1415 19.72 33.83 24.51
C GLU A 1415 20.11 32.51 25.17
N ILE A 1416 20.14 32.46 26.51
CA ILE A 1416 20.43 31.22 27.25
C ILE A 1416 19.40 30.13 26.91
N THR A 1417 18.13 30.50 26.79
CA THR A 1417 17.04 29.58 26.43
C THR A 1417 17.14 29.13 24.97
N SER A 1418 17.55 30.02 24.06
CA SER A 1418 17.82 29.69 22.66
C SER A 1418 18.98 28.70 22.54
N ALA A 1419 20.13 28.99 23.16
CA ALA A 1419 21.30 28.11 23.18
C ALA A 1419 21.01 26.73 23.79
N LEU A 1420 20.19 26.68 24.86
CA LEU A 1420 19.73 25.40 25.44
C LEU A 1420 18.92 24.57 24.44
N LYS A 1421 18.02 25.18 23.66
CA LYS A 1421 17.29 24.46 22.59
C LYS A 1421 18.25 23.90 21.53
N THR A 1422 19.21 24.71 21.09
CA THR A 1422 20.22 24.29 20.09
C THR A 1422 21.09 23.14 20.59
N ILE A 1423 21.55 23.17 21.84
CA ILE A 1423 22.37 22.08 22.41
C ILE A 1423 21.53 20.81 22.62
N VAL A 1424 20.27 20.92 23.07
CA VAL A 1424 19.38 19.74 23.19
C VAL A 1424 19.14 19.09 21.82
N ALA A 1425 18.96 19.89 20.76
CA ALA A 1425 18.89 19.38 19.39
C ALA A 1425 20.22 18.75 18.92
N ALA A 1426 21.37 19.33 19.27
CA ALA A 1426 22.68 18.80 18.88
C ALA A 1426 23.04 17.49 19.59
N VAL A 1427 22.76 17.36 20.90
CA VAL A 1427 23.00 16.13 21.68
C VAL A 1427 22.14 14.97 21.16
N ASN A 1428 20.91 15.25 20.71
CA ASN A 1428 20.06 14.24 20.05
C ASN A 1428 20.65 13.72 18.72
N ASN A 1429 21.68 14.37 18.15
CA ASN A 1429 22.27 14.01 16.85
C ASN A 1429 23.70 13.45 16.90
N ASN A 1430 24.46 13.59 18.01
CA ASN A 1430 25.92 13.33 17.93
C ASN A 1430 26.60 12.82 19.22
N ASP A 1431 26.35 11.56 19.58
CA ASP A 1431 27.14 10.79 20.57
C ASP A 1431 28.02 9.73 19.88
N ASN A 1432 29.08 10.14 19.15
CA ASN A 1432 30.07 9.18 18.62
C ASN A 1432 31.49 9.73 18.25
N ALA A 1433 32.04 10.69 19.01
CA ALA A 1433 33.36 11.26 18.72
C ALA A 1433 34.26 11.58 19.97
N SER A 1434 34.59 10.57 20.78
CA SER A 1434 35.73 10.55 21.75
C SER A 1434 35.94 9.14 22.33
N GLU A 1435 37.12 8.62 22.70
CA GLU A 1435 38.52 9.03 22.44
C GLU A 1435 39.50 7.83 22.66
N THR A 1436 40.66 7.85 21.99
CA THR A 1436 41.92 7.09 22.29
C THR A 1436 42.02 5.53 22.29
N GLU A 1437 43.14 5.08 21.71
CA GLU A 1437 43.90 3.80 21.84
C GLU A 1437 43.37 2.47 21.22
N GLN A 1438 44.20 1.93 20.30
CA GLN A 1438 44.06 0.61 19.66
C GLN A 1438 44.73 -0.50 20.49
N PRO A 1439 44.22 -1.73 20.42
CA PRO A 1439 45.04 -2.79 19.83
C PRO A 1439 44.32 -3.62 18.74
N LYS A 1440 45.09 -4.49 18.08
CA LYS A 1440 44.76 -5.15 16.81
C LYS A 1440 43.84 -6.37 16.92
N ASP A 1441 43.26 -6.71 15.77
CA ASP A 1441 42.78 -8.03 15.34
C ASP A 1441 41.67 -8.71 16.17
N GLU A 1442 40.41 -8.51 15.78
CA GLU A 1442 39.48 -9.62 15.43
C GLU A 1442 38.18 -9.09 14.79
N ALA A 1443 37.77 -9.68 13.66
CA ALA A 1443 36.60 -9.23 12.91
C ALA A 1443 35.30 -9.65 13.62
N SER A 1444 34.62 -8.69 14.27
CA SER A 1444 33.26 -8.86 14.79
C SER A 1444 32.42 -7.60 14.55
N ALA A 1445 31.11 -7.80 14.36
CA ALA A 1445 30.22 -6.78 13.83
C ALA A 1445 29.96 -5.64 14.84
N ALA A 1446 30.38 -4.43 14.48
CA ALA A 1446 29.67 -3.22 14.87
C ALA A 1446 28.29 -3.22 14.16
N GLY A 1447 27.21 -2.68 14.73
CA GLY A 1447 27.16 -1.70 15.81
C GLY A 1447 26.59 -0.41 15.25
N THR A 1448 25.28 -0.42 14.98
CA THR A 1448 24.54 0.67 14.36
C THR A 1448 23.40 1.08 15.29
N PRO A 1449 23.12 2.38 15.50
CA PRO A 1449 22.04 2.81 16.38
C PRO A 1449 20.67 2.38 15.85
N THR A 1450 19.71 2.21 16.75
CA THR A 1450 18.32 1.88 16.43
C THR A 1450 17.62 3.07 15.78
N GLN A 1451 17.82 3.26 14.48
CA GLN A 1451 17.10 4.28 13.71
C GLN A 1451 15.71 3.77 13.32
N LEU A 1452 14.71 4.56 13.73
CA LEU A 1452 13.36 4.68 13.16
C LEU A 1452 12.78 3.45 12.44
N THR A 1453 11.99 2.67 13.19
CA THR A 1453 10.96 1.78 12.65
C THR A 1453 9.85 2.57 11.95
N ASN A 1454 10.11 3.05 10.72
CA ASN A 1454 9.10 3.66 9.85
C ASN A 1454 8.62 2.63 8.82
N GLY A 1455 7.54 1.92 9.15
CA GLY A 1455 6.88 0.97 8.25
C GLY A 1455 6.08 1.63 7.13
N SER A 1456 6.72 2.44 6.28
CA SER A 1456 6.07 3.08 5.12
C SER A 1456 7.04 3.29 3.94
N GLU A 1457 7.60 2.22 3.38
CA GLU A 1457 8.15 2.24 2.01
C GLU A 1457 7.05 1.96 0.98
N GLU A 1458 6.17 2.94 0.78
CA GLU A 1458 5.34 2.98 -0.42
C GLU A 1458 5.50 4.31 -1.15
N SER A 1459 6.21 4.22 -2.28
CA SER A 1459 6.17 5.19 -3.39
C SER A 1459 7.11 6.42 -3.31
N THR A 1460 8.40 6.24 -3.05
CA THR A 1460 9.42 7.22 -3.48
C THR A 1460 9.96 6.94 -4.89
N ALA A 1461 9.90 7.97 -5.74
CA ALA A 1461 10.72 8.18 -6.93
C ALA A 1461 10.76 9.70 -7.13
N THR A 1462 11.88 10.25 -7.63
CA THR A 1462 12.12 11.69 -7.86
C THR A 1462 11.98 12.64 -6.65
N VAL A 1463 12.97 12.64 -5.75
CA VAL A 1463 13.61 13.87 -5.25
C VAL A 1463 15.11 13.60 -5.13
N SER A 1464 15.91 14.05 -6.10
CA SER A 1464 17.38 13.93 -6.06
C SER A 1464 18.11 15.00 -6.90
N SER A 1465 17.88 16.26 -6.52
CA SER A 1465 18.87 17.37 -6.57
C SER A 1465 18.37 18.50 -5.69
#